data_AF-A0A1M6RQX2-F1
#
_entry.id   AF-A0A1M6RQX2-F1
#
_cell.length_a   1.000
_cell.length_b   1.000
_cell.length_c   1.000
_cell.angle_alpha   90.00
_cell.angle_beta   90.00
_cell.angle_gamma   90.00
#
_symmetry.space_group_name_H-M   'P 1'
#
loop_
_entity.id
_entity.type
_entity.pdbx_description
1 polymer ?
#
loop_
_entity_poly.entity_id
_entity_poly.type
_entity_poly.pdbx_seq_one_letter_code
_entity_poly.pdbx_strand_id
1 'polypeptide(L)'
;MRMRLPHSCLIMLALAAGWIAGNLTAAQPIEREHVPSKERVDPLERRRDDIDGNNVRATITNWLQTAQSGNPGDFWYEWPKNTRRIYVSLTQLWVGAQVKANVGSNPGQTLYIVDVADFRQNRFGGTNSWTFEPIKGYVNPAGSEYGIAQSDDPESWPPFWPDKLADQNDPGWRGSWNGFFGKNIFNADQEFFFKAGDDQYDRYLNAYRPDSTDPTRGGLGLVVEARYMAWTQILIDDVVFLLYEVKNDGTEDLERVGFTVWLADCVGGDCGDDIPFFDILEDVAFMTDRDGVGDQNFGPDPVGVAAITFLETPGNGIDRIDNDADGSTGNPDCSVAECNSPVVPEAFLVGENPLNGIDDNGNGLIDENASHVPFQAEQGSSPGVGYADFIDNDGDGELNSPVVTEAMVAAAAADVWNRWPPNPEADSLQQRADGRPIVHLIGVGQEDIGRGFKDGIDNDNTCDAEGHILAEPGSPRVTQEMIDAAASDPYRRYRLPGTDLILYDVGPEDLGKCYADGVDNDGDGAVDEGIDEGIDEMIDERRDDGLDNDGDWNPLRDDTGLDGVPYSGDPGEADGLPTSGAGTPFPGERNIDKTDVAESDQIGITNVQVFPAGSLNLTQTADQTLFNTFMLPGELELERPPAGDNDLAVSSGLFPLRAGQIERISLAVVLATGREEALQGRDYALSAYAEDYQFAQAPLTPTVVAVPGDGRVTLYWDAKAEESVDAYLESIGLNGRDFEGYRIYRATDPAFLDALVITDGFGNLTFRKPIAQFDLKDGITGFHPVDINGIKFYLGNDSGIRHVFVDTTVTNGITYYYAVTAYDFGAAEANIAPTETPIRIRRLPDGTIETGPNVVRVTPTAPVAGYQNAELENVEGFLPRVQGFTTSRIGYQIIDPRAVRDGARYRIVFEDTLIPGTRTTPDTLTTKNFSLIDITDPDNPDTLLHRSTAFKPGREVPVVDGFQLIFFPDPYVVQDRNQSGWNNPDVYDPVMEPFVQPPFIKGLRNPADYRVEIVADGSVMSEPLQIGPQLIPARPTNVRVVNVSTGQEVKFAFLDRDNTDGGVFADTPARFTASPEATPPASDYLILIEPLPGGGEGVTWRISLDITQTGRRNPQQGDVATLVTRKPFLSTDVFEFTARGPTVDREKARSLLDQIRVVPNPYIATNRFEQQNPFATGRGPRAIHFIHLPPQATVRIFTISGRLVRTLHLNQGANDGLDAASLLNGTLVWDLLTEDGLEVSYGVYLYHVEAPGIGEKTGTFAIIK
;
A
#
# COMPACT_ATOMS: atom_id res chain seq x y z
N MET A 1 -36.42 9.86 53.38
CA MET A 1 -37.80 9.47 53.01
C MET A 1 -37.77 7.98 52.69
N ARG A 2 -38.60 7.15 53.35
CA ARG A 2 -38.57 5.67 53.33
C ARG A 2 -39.55 5.10 52.29
N MET A 3 -39.17 3.98 51.64
CA MET A 3 -39.90 2.68 51.46
C MET A 3 -39.38 2.00 50.16
N ARG A 4 -38.75 0.81 50.12
CA ARG A 4 -39.18 -0.60 50.43
C ARG A 4 -40.47 -0.98 49.65
N LEU A 5 -40.68 -2.10 48.95
CA LEU A 5 -40.10 -3.48 48.87
C LEU A 5 -40.82 -4.24 47.68
N PRO A 6 -40.70 -5.58 47.41
CA PRO A 6 -40.44 -6.19 46.09
C PRO A 6 -41.46 -7.27 45.61
N HIS A 7 -41.08 -8.00 44.55
CA HIS A 7 -41.32 -9.42 44.17
C HIS A 7 -42.52 -10.21 44.77
N SER A 8 -43.21 -10.98 43.92
CA SER A 8 -44.08 -12.09 44.32
C SER A 8 -43.97 -13.25 43.33
N CYS A 9 -44.03 -14.46 43.89
CA CYS A 9 -43.78 -15.76 43.27
C CYS A 9 -44.94 -16.72 43.65
N LEU A 10 -45.24 -17.69 42.76
CA LEU A 10 -45.65 -19.10 43.00
C LEU A 10 -47.13 -19.57 43.29
N ILE A 11 -47.54 -20.57 42.47
CA ILE A 11 -48.18 -21.90 42.75
C ILE A 11 -49.72 -22.12 42.65
N MET A 12 -50.16 -23.03 41.74
CA MET A 12 -50.81 -24.37 41.98
C MET A 12 -51.16 -25.06 40.62
N LEU A 13 -50.78 -26.31 40.25
CA LEU A 13 -51.01 -27.71 40.72
C LEU A 13 -52.36 -28.37 40.34
N ALA A 14 -52.37 -29.40 39.46
CA ALA A 14 -52.80 -30.82 39.73
C ALA A 14 -53.25 -31.70 38.51
N LEU A 15 -52.45 -32.76 38.23
CA LEU A 15 -52.76 -34.21 38.05
C LEU A 15 -53.85 -34.75 37.07
N ALA A 16 -53.48 -35.59 36.08
CA ALA A 16 -53.29 -37.06 36.22
C ALA A 16 -53.21 -37.85 34.88
N ALA A 17 -52.27 -38.81 34.84
CA ALA A 17 -52.33 -40.16 34.23
C ALA A 17 -52.15 -40.39 32.70
N GLY A 18 -51.00 -40.99 32.34
CA GLY A 18 -50.98 -42.33 31.72
C GLY A 18 -50.56 -42.45 30.23
N TRP A 19 -49.59 -43.36 30.00
CA TRP A 19 -49.15 -43.95 28.70
C TRP A 19 -48.24 -43.06 27.84
N ILE A 20 -46.92 -43.28 27.76
CA ILE A 20 -46.21 -44.34 26.99
C ILE A 20 -46.96 -44.73 25.71
N ALA A 21 -46.73 -43.95 24.67
CA ALA A 21 -46.59 -44.36 23.27
C ALA A 21 -46.27 -43.10 22.45
N GLY A 22 -45.06 -42.56 22.61
CA GLY A 22 -44.51 -41.67 21.59
C GLY A 22 -44.22 -42.55 20.38
N ASN A 23 -45.09 -42.46 19.37
CA ASN A 23 -44.75 -42.98 18.05
C ASN A 23 -43.45 -42.29 17.62
N LEU A 24 -42.42 -43.09 17.35
CA LEU A 24 -41.33 -42.73 16.45
C LEU A 24 -41.98 -42.21 15.16
N THR A 25 -42.14 -40.89 15.05
CA THR A 25 -42.34 -40.24 13.77
C THR A 25 -40.96 -40.01 13.21
N ALA A 26 -40.78 -40.53 11.99
CA ALA A 26 -39.57 -40.53 11.19
C ALA A 26 -38.78 -39.23 11.29
N ALA A 27 -37.45 -39.38 11.25
CA ALA A 27 -36.51 -38.31 10.95
C ALA A 27 -37.10 -37.40 9.86
N GLN A 28 -37.19 -36.10 10.16
CA GLN A 28 -37.44 -35.12 9.12
C GLN A 28 -36.20 -35.09 8.21
N PRO A 29 -36.37 -34.89 6.89
CA PRO A 29 -35.24 -34.72 5.99
C PRO A 29 -34.39 -33.54 6.48
N ILE A 30 -33.07 -33.72 6.44
CA ILE A 30 -32.03 -32.75 6.80
C ILE A 30 -32.36 -31.39 6.16
N GLU A 31 -32.34 -30.34 6.98
CA GLU A 31 -32.74 -28.97 6.63
C GLU A 31 -31.73 -28.33 5.66
N ARG A 32 -32.22 -27.90 4.49
CA ARG A 32 -31.51 -27.17 3.43
C ARG A 32 -31.72 -25.66 3.62
N GLU A 33 -31.01 -25.02 4.55
CA GLU A 33 -31.36 -23.67 5.04
C GLU A 33 -30.40 -22.54 4.63
N HIS A 34 -30.01 -22.42 3.36
CA HIS A 34 -29.45 -21.14 2.89
C HIS A 34 -30.53 -20.06 2.90
N VAL A 35 -30.22 -18.89 3.48
CA VAL A 35 -31.09 -17.72 3.48
C VAL A 35 -30.52 -16.67 2.52
N PRO A 36 -31.13 -16.48 1.33
CA PRO A 36 -30.74 -15.46 0.38
C PRO A 36 -30.58 -14.07 1.00
N SER A 37 -29.56 -13.35 0.54
CA SER A 37 -29.32 -11.96 0.94
C SER A 37 -30.45 -11.02 0.49
N LYS A 38 -30.42 -9.81 1.03
CA LYS A 38 -31.27 -8.69 0.58
C LYS A 38 -30.60 -7.81 -0.49
N GLU A 39 -29.42 -8.20 -0.96
CA GLU A 39 -28.68 -7.47 -1.98
C GLU A 39 -29.42 -7.54 -3.32
N ARG A 40 -29.61 -6.41 -3.98
CA ARG A 40 -30.35 -6.31 -5.26
C ARG A 40 -29.66 -5.30 -6.17
N VAL A 41 -29.75 -5.55 -7.47
CA VAL A 41 -29.10 -4.69 -8.45
C VAL A 41 -29.85 -3.37 -8.68
N ASP A 42 -29.10 -2.31 -8.95
CA ASP A 42 -29.61 -1.01 -9.35
C ASP A 42 -28.78 -0.46 -10.53
N PRO A 43 -29.27 -0.55 -11.79
CA PRO A 43 -28.56 -0.06 -12.96
C PRO A 43 -28.20 1.43 -12.93
N LEU A 44 -28.82 2.23 -12.04
CA LEU A 44 -28.46 3.63 -11.82
C LEU A 44 -27.12 3.79 -11.08
N GLU A 45 -26.62 2.72 -10.48
CA GLU A 45 -25.32 2.65 -9.82
C GLU A 45 -24.20 2.19 -10.75
N ARG A 46 -24.44 2.04 -12.06
CA ARG A 46 -23.36 1.84 -13.05
C ARG A 46 -22.31 2.95 -12.93
N ARG A 47 -21.06 2.56 -12.70
CA ARG A 47 -19.87 3.41 -12.55
C ARG A 47 -18.71 2.83 -13.36
N ARG A 48 -17.79 3.70 -13.73
CA ARG A 48 -16.60 3.34 -14.51
C ARG A 48 -15.43 4.18 -14.03
N ASP A 49 -14.30 3.51 -13.85
CA ASP A 49 -13.08 4.15 -13.41
C ASP A 49 -11.91 3.60 -14.22
N ASP A 50 -10.70 4.09 -13.97
CA ASP A 50 -9.49 3.58 -14.63
C ASP A 50 -8.57 2.93 -13.59
N ILE A 51 -8.21 1.66 -13.83
CA ILE A 51 -7.08 1.05 -13.14
C ILE A 51 -5.79 1.57 -13.78
N ASP A 52 -4.90 2.15 -12.98
CA ASP A 52 -3.63 2.73 -13.42
C ASP A 52 -2.58 2.86 -12.30
N GLY A 53 -2.72 2.04 -11.26
CA GLY A 53 -1.80 1.94 -10.13
C GLY A 53 -0.37 1.64 -10.58
N ASN A 54 -0.21 0.83 -11.64
CA ASN A 54 1.08 0.38 -12.17
C ASN A 54 1.34 0.88 -13.61
N ASN A 55 2.15 0.21 -14.43
CA ASN A 55 2.45 0.65 -15.79
C ASN A 55 1.34 0.30 -16.79
N VAL A 56 0.33 -0.50 -16.41
CA VAL A 56 -0.82 -0.80 -17.25
C VAL A 56 -1.95 0.18 -16.93
N ARG A 57 -2.74 0.54 -17.94
CA ARG A 57 -4.00 1.25 -17.71
C ARG A 57 -5.14 0.65 -18.51
N ALA A 58 -6.31 0.51 -17.88
CA ALA A 58 -7.54 0.14 -18.55
C ALA A 58 -8.75 0.76 -17.83
N THR A 59 -9.83 1.02 -18.56
CA THR A 59 -11.11 1.36 -17.94
C THR A 59 -11.71 0.10 -17.34
N ILE A 60 -12.29 0.22 -16.15
CA ILE A 60 -12.99 -0.84 -15.44
C ILE A 60 -14.45 -0.43 -15.23
N THR A 61 -15.33 -1.41 -15.09
CA THR A 61 -16.76 -1.17 -14.88
C THR A 61 -17.25 -2.00 -13.70
N ASN A 62 -18.20 -1.47 -12.92
CA ASN A 62 -18.78 -2.22 -11.80
C ASN A 62 -19.87 -3.24 -12.23
N TRP A 63 -19.88 -3.62 -13.50
CA TRP A 63 -20.71 -4.69 -14.06
C TRP A 63 -19.89 -5.79 -14.73
N LEU A 64 -18.63 -5.99 -14.30
CA LEU A 64 -17.75 -7.13 -14.62
C LEU A 64 -17.14 -7.13 -16.03
N GLN A 65 -16.81 -5.93 -16.52
CA GLN A 65 -16.14 -5.73 -17.81
C GLN A 65 -15.00 -4.73 -17.68
N THR A 66 -13.91 -4.94 -18.40
CA THR A 66 -12.78 -3.99 -18.48
C THR A 66 -12.44 -3.62 -19.93
N ALA A 67 -11.60 -2.61 -20.08
CA ALA A 67 -11.23 -1.94 -21.33
C ALA A 67 -12.39 -1.21 -22.03
N GLN A 68 -13.21 -1.90 -22.83
CA GLN A 68 -14.26 -1.25 -23.61
C GLN A 68 -15.65 -1.46 -23.01
N SER A 69 -16.40 -0.37 -22.78
CA SER A 69 -17.83 -0.37 -22.38
C SER A 69 -18.77 0.21 -23.45
N GLY A 70 -18.25 0.48 -24.66
CA GLY A 70 -19.01 1.09 -25.75
C GLY A 70 -19.19 2.61 -25.63
N ASN A 71 -18.48 3.26 -24.71
CA ASN A 71 -18.58 4.69 -24.46
C ASN A 71 -17.35 5.45 -25.01
N PRO A 72 -17.55 6.67 -25.54
CA PRO A 72 -16.42 7.53 -25.91
C PRO A 72 -15.63 7.96 -24.67
N GLY A 73 -14.36 7.57 -24.59
CA GLY A 73 -13.46 7.94 -23.48
C GLY A 73 -12.86 6.76 -22.73
N ASP A 74 -13.29 5.54 -23.03
CA ASP A 74 -12.74 4.32 -22.45
C ASP A 74 -11.28 4.12 -22.84
N PHE A 75 -10.47 3.68 -21.88
CA PHE A 75 -9.11 3.22 -22.09
C PHE A 75 -9.13 1.71 -22.28
N TRP A 76 -8.72 1.26 -23.46
CA TRP A 76 -8.35 -0.14 -23.65
C TRP A 76 -7.08 -0.42 -22.84
N TYR A 77 -6.69 -1.69 -22.69
CA TYR A 77 -5.44 -2.03 -22.01
C TYR A 77 -4.28 -1.35 -22.76
N GLU A 78 -3.80 -0.25 -22.18
CA GLU A 78 -2.70 0.55 -22.71
C GLU A 78 -1.44 0.29 -21.91
N TRP A 79 -0.33 0.11 -22.63
CA TRP A 79 0.97 -0.15 -22.02
C TRP A 79 2.14 0.36 -22.88
N PRO A 80 3.10 1.08 -22.27
CA PRO A 80 3.05 1.65 -20.93
C PRO A 80 1.94 2.70 -20.78
N LYS A 81 1.46 2.95 -19.57
CA LYS A 81 0.39 3.93 -19.30
C LYS A 81 0.74 5.32 -19.82
N ASN A 82 -0.28 6.08 -20.22
CA ASN A 82 -0.19 7.41 -20.84
C ASN A 82 0.43 7.44 -22.25
N THR A 83 0.65 6.29 -22.91
CA THR A 83 1.20 6.22 -24.27
C THR A 83 0.15 6.01 -25.36
N ARG A 84 -1.07 5.56 -25.02
CA ARG A 84 -2.12 5.13 -25.97
C ARG A 84 -1.72 3.99 -26.89
N ARG A 85 -0.73 3.19 -26.49
CA ARG A 85 -0.34 1.94 -27.15
C ARG A 85 -1.24 0.83 -26.63
N ILE A 86 -2.07 0.27 -27.50
CA ILE A 86 -3.17 -0.61 -27.10
C ILE A 86 -2.82 -2.07 -27.36
N TYR A 87 -3.29 -2.95 -26.46
CA TYR A 87 -3.02 -4.38 -26.47
C TYR A 87 -4.29 -5.25 -26.41
N VAL A 88 -5.20 -4.95 -25.48
CA VAL A 88 -6.44 -5.72 -25.28
C VAL A 88 -7.63 -4.76 -25.28
N SER A 89 -8.63 -5.04 -26.12
CA SER A 89 -9.78 -4.15 -26.30
C SER A 89 -10.95 -4.46 -25.35
N LEU A 90 -11.04 -5.68 -24.82
CA LEU A 90 -12.10 -6.10 -23.90
C LEU A 90 -11.67 -7.31 -23.06
N THR A 91 -12.01 -7.33 -21.77
CA THR A 91 -12.23 -8.58 -21.03
C THR A 91 -13.63 -8.57 -20.38
N GLN A 92 -14.32 -9.71 -20.40
CA GLN A 92 -15.70 -9.82 -19.95
C GLN A 92 -15.96 -11.16 -19.24
N LEU A 93 -16.53 -11.15 -18.02
CA LEU A 93 -16.97 -12.36 -17.33
C LEU A 93 -18.36 -12.82 -17.82
N TRP A 94 -18.48 -14.11 -18.14
CA TRP A 94 -19.74 -14.80 -18.38
C TRP A 94 -19.91 -15.97 -17.40
N VAL A 95 -21.12 -16.13 -16.88
CA VAL A 95 -21.50 -17.25 -16.01
C VAL A 95 -22.75 -17.90 -16.59
N GLY A 96 -22.74 -19.21 -16.78
CA GLY A 96 -23.90 -19.91 -17.30
C GLY A 96 -24.19 -21.18 -16.55
N ALA A 97 -25.45 -21.58 -16.49
CA ALA A 97 -25.84 -22.83 -15.86
C ALA A 97 -26.95 -23.57 -16.61
N GLN A 98 -26.92 -24.89 -16.47
CA GLN A 98 -28.01 -25.77 -16.83
C GLN A 98 -28.97 -25.94 -15.63
N VAL A 99 -30.22 -25.50 -15.78
CA VAL A 99 -31.22 -25.56 -14.71
C VAL A 99 -32.45 -26.36 -15.10
N LYS A 100 -33.23 -26.80 -14.11
CA LYS A 100 -34.54 -27.41 -14.32
C LYS A 100 -35.64 -26.38 -14.08
N ALA A 101 -36.59 -26.29 -15.01
CA ALA A 101 -37.78 -25.47 -14.80
C ALA A 101 -38.50 -25.90 -13.52
N ASN A 102 -38.59 -25.03 -12.51
CA ASN A 102 -39.26 -25.29 -11.23
C ASN A 102 -40.64 -24.62 -11.14
N VAL A 103 -41.00 -23.78 -12.12
CA VAL A 103 -42.32 -23.14 -12.22
C VAL A 103 -42.91 -23.24 -13.64
N GLY A 104 -44.14 -22.77 -13.80
CA GLY A 104 -44.80 -22.71 -15.11
C GLY A 104 -45.43 -24.03 -15.55
N SER A 105 -45.62 -24.18 -16.87
CA SER A 105 -46.43 -25.27 -17.45
C SER A 105 -45.66 -26.56 -17.74
N ASN A 106 -44.33 -26.55 -17.72
CA ASN A 106 -43.47 -27.72 -17.97
C ASN A 106 -42.39 -27.89 -16.88
N PRO A 107 -42.74 -28.12 -15.60
CA PRO A 107 -41.73 -28.39 -14.56
C PRO A 107 -40.83 -29.58 -14.93
N GLY A 108 -39.54 -29.49 -14.61
CA GLY A 108 -38.51 -30.48 -14.92
C GLY A 108 -37.89 -30.37 -16.32
N GLN A 109 -38.37 -29.46 -17.18
CA GLN A 109 -37.73 -29.19 -18.47
C GLN A 109 -36.33 -28.58 -18.24
N THR A 110 -35.30 -29.11 -18.91
CA THR A 110 -33.96 -28.51 -18.92
C THR A 110 -33.99 -27.15 -19.63
N LEU A 111 -33.40 -26.15 -18.99
CA LEU A 111 -33.18 -24.79 -19.48
C LEU A 111 -31.69 -24.46 -19.34
N TYR A 112 -31.25 -23.45 -20.10
CA TYR A 112 -29.90 -22.90 -20.03
C TYR A 112 -30.05 -21.40 -19.85
N ILE A 113 -29.31 -20.84 -18.91
CA ILE A 113 -29.26 -19.40 -18.64
C ILE A 113 -27.78 -19.02 -18.66
N VAL A 114 -27.45 -17.98 -19.41
CA VAL A 114 -26.09 -17.45 -19.50
C VAL A 114 -26.15 -15.95 -19.23
N ASP A 115 -25.55 -15.55 -18.12
CA ASP A 115 -25.37 -14.18 -17.70
C ASP A 115 -24.02 -13.66 -18.20
N VAL A 116 -24.03 -12.43 -18.70
CA VAL A 116 -22.86 -11.79 -19.33
C VAL A 116 -22.74 -10.37 -18.78
N ALA A 117 -21.52 -9.85 -18.65
CA ALA A 117 -21.31 -8.48 -18.15
C ALA A 117 -22.05 -7.36 -18.92
N ASP A 118 -21.97 -7.31 -20.26
CA ASP A 118 -22.57 -6.27 -21.10
C ASP A 118 -22.93 -6.79 -22.52
N PHE A 119 -23.36 -5.88 -23.40
CA PHE A 119 -23.72 -6.09 -24.82
C PHE A 119 -24.92 -7.02 -25.08
N ARG A 120 -25.71 -7.29 -24.04
CA ARG A 120 -26.94 -8.06 -24.10
C ARG A 120 -28.13 -7.23 -23.64
N GLN A 121 -29.22 -7.25 -24.42
CA GLN A 121 -30.40 -6.42 -24.17
C GLN A 121 -31.69 -7.22 -24.13
N ASN A 122 -32.64 -6.77 -23.31
CA ASN A 122 -34.00 -7.30 -23.27
C ASN A 122 -34.79 -6.93 -24.53
N ARG A 123 -35.19 -7.96 -25.28
CA ARG A 123 -35.89 -7.80 -26.58
C ARG A 123 -37.40 -7.83 -26.49
N PHE A 124 -37.95 -8.15 -25.33
CA PHE A 124 -39.40 -8.26 -25.15
C PHE A 124 -40.05 -6.92 -24.77
N GLY A 125 -39.29 -5.82 -24.84
CA GLY A 125 -39.78 -4.47 -24.56
C GLY A 125 -39.88 -4.13 -23.08
N GLY A 126 -39.22 -4.91 -22.21
CA GLY A 126 -39.06 -4.63 -20.78
C GLY A 126 -37.95 -3.62 -20.48
N THR A 127 -37.92 -3.12 -19.24
CA THR A 127 -36.87 -2.23 -18.72
C THR A 127 -35.77 -2.97 -17.97
N ASN A 128 -35.97 -4.27 -17.69
CA ASN A 128 -35.03 -5.09 -16.93
C ASN A 128 -33.86 -5.52 -17.80
N SER A 129 -32.66 -5.54 -17.22
CA SER A 129 -31.43 -5.93 -17.89
C SER A 129 -31.28 -7.45 -18.00
N TRP A 130 -30.54 -7.92 -19.02
CA TRP A 130 -30.15 -9.32 -19.21
C TRP A 130 -28.62 -9.47 -19.12
N THR A 131 -28.00 -8.62 -18.32
CA THR A 131 -26.58 -8.60 -18.01
C THR A 131 -26.40 -8.53 -16.51
N PHE A 132 -25.17 -8.74 -16.04
CA PHE A 132 -24.83 -8.33 -14.70
C PHE A 132 -25.07 -6.81 -14.53
N GLU A 133 -25.54 -6.45 -13.34
CA GLU A 133 -25.80 -5.08 -12.94
C GLU A 133 -25.22 -4.84 -11.55
N PRO A 134 -24.81 -3.60 -11.21
CA PRO A 134 -24.21 -3.33 -9.91
C PRO A 134 -25.19 -3.56 -8.75
N ILE A 135 -24.72 -4.17 -7.67
CA ILE A 135 -25.47 -4.28 -6.42
C ILE A 135 -25.53 -2.91 -5.75
N LYS A 136 -26.72 -2.57 -5.26
CA LYS A 136 -26.99 -1.29 -4.65
C LYS A 136 -26.20 -1.04 -3.37
N GLY A 137 -25.57 0.13 -3.27
CA GLY A 137 -24.97 0.67 -2.05
C GLY A 137 -23.44 0.60 -2.00
N TYR A 138 -22.79 0.06 -3.04
CA TYR A 138 -21.33 -0.09 -3.13
C TYR A 138 -20.62 1.10 -3.79
N VAL A 139 -21.36 2.15 -4.16
CA VAL A 139 -20.81 3.36 -4.78
C VAL A 139 -21.10 4.59 -3.93
N ASN A 140 -20.22 5.61 -3.97
CA ASN A 140 -20.54 6.91 -3.38
C ASN A 140 -21.52 7.69 -4.28
N PRO A 141 -22.76 7.97 -3.84
CA PRO A 141 -23.71 8.76 -4.63
C PRO A 141 -23.34 10.25 -4.71
N ALA A 142 -22.45 10.73 -3.84
CA ALA A 142 -21.95 12.11 -3.79
C ALA A 142 -20.54 12.26 -4.41
N GLY A 143 -19.90 11.16 -4.79
CA GLY A 143 -18.54 11.13 -5.36
C GLY A 143 -18.47 11.70 -6.77
N SER A 144 -17.31 11.53 -7.43
CA SER A 144 -17.16 11.89 -8.84
C SER A 144 -18.29 11.26 -9.67
N GLU A 145 -18.76 11.94 -10.71
CA GLU A 145 -19.92 11.50 -11.52
C GLU A 145 -19.73 10.09 -12.13
N TYR A 146 -18.52 9.50 -12.02
CA TYR A 146 -18.15 8.22 -12.61
C TYR A 146 -17.44 7.20 -11.69
N GLY A 147 -16.94 7.53 -10.49
CA GLY A 147 -15.98 6.66 -9.79
C GLY A 147 -16.51 5.36 -9.19
N ILE A 148 -15.69 4.30 -9.25
CA ILE A 148 -15.84 3.04 -8.49
C ILE A 148 -15.06 3.19 -7.18
N ALA A 149 -15.47 2.51 -6.11
CA ALA A 149 -14.73 2.57 -4.86
C ALA A 149 -13.32 1.97 -5.02
N GLN A 150 -12.29 2.74 -4.68
CA GLN A 150 -10.87 2.36 -4.80
C GLN A 150 -10.06 2.74 -3.56
N SER A 151 -9.06 1.92 -3.23
CA SER A 151 -8.28 2.00 -1.99
C SER A 151 -7.52 3.32 -1.83
N ASP A 152 -7.16 3.95 -2.94
CA ASP A 152 -6.38 5.18 -2.99
C ASP A 152 -7.18 6.47 -3.14
N ASP A 153 -8.51 6.38 -3.25
CA ASP A 153 -9.42 7.52 -3.25
C ASP A 153 -10.52 7.36 -2.19
N PRO A 154 -10.29 7.83 -0.95
CA PRO A 154 -11.30 7.77 0.11
C PRO A 154 -12.62 8.48 -0.20
N GLU A 155 -12.65 9.42 -1.15
CA GLU A 155 -13.88 10.10 -1.57
C GLU A 155 -14.73 9.23 -2.50
N SER A 156 -14.19 8.13 -3.04
CA SER A 156 -14.92 7.16 -3.85
C SER A 156 -15.75 6.18 -3.02
N TRP A 157 -15.47 6.04 -1.71
CA TRP A 157 -16.08 5.01 -0.85
C TRP A 157 -17.55 5.30 -0.56
N PRO A 158 -18.41 4.27 -0.48
CA PRO A 158 -19.79 4.46 -0.10
C PRO A 158 -19.90 5.01 1.34
N PRO A 159 -21.01 5.67 1.70
CA PRO A 159 -21.21 6.19 3.07
C PRO A 159 -21.13 5.12 4.17
N PHE A 160 -21.33 3.86 3.81
CA PHE A 160 -21.13 2.64 4.59
C PHE A 160 -21.11 1.44 3.63
N TRP A 161 -20.42 0.37 3.99
CA TRP A 161 -20.36 -0.89 3.24
C TRP A 161 -21.56 -1.80 3.59
N PRO A 162 -22.43 -2.15 2.64
CA PRO A 162 -23.64 -2.93 2.92
C PRO A 162 -23.39 -4.32 3.53
N ASP A 163 -22.35 -5.01 3.07
CA ASP A 163 -21.89 -6.32 3.55
C ASP A 163 -21.34 -6.26 4.98
N LYS A 164 -20.84 -5.11 5.42
CA LYS A 164 -20.26 -4.95 6.76
C LYS A 164 -21.26 -4.41 7.80
N LEU A 165 -22.56 -4.32 7.48
CA LEU A 165 -23.58 -3.82 8.40
C LEU A 165 -23.81 -4.71 9.63
N ALA A 166 -23.39 -5.98 9.56
CA ALA A 166 -23.49 -6.94 10.66
C ALA A 166 -22.40 -6.77 11.72
N ASP A 167 -21.34 -6.01 11.43
CA ASP A 167 -20.30 -5.67 12.40
C ASP A 167 -20.90 -4.99 13.63
N GLN A 168 -20.65 -5.58 14.80
CA GLN A 168 -21.22 -5.12 16.07
C GLN A 168 -20.51 -3.86 16.60
N ASN A 169 -19.24 -3.68 16.25
CA ASN A 169 -18.36 -2.62 16.73
C ASN A 169 -18.38 -1.39 15.81
N ASP A 170 -18.39 -1.60 14.49
CA ASP A 170 -18.50 -0.53 13.49
C ASP A 170 -19.40 -0.90 12.31
N PRO A 171 -20.74 -0.89 12.50
CA PRO A 171 -21.69 -1.26 11.45
C PRO A 171 -21.48 -0.49 10.14
N GLY A 172 -21.05 -1.23 9.10
CA GLY A 172 -20.83 -0.73 7.75
C GLY A 172 -19.51 0.03 7.55
N TRP A 173 -18.53 -0.12 8.45
CA TRP A 173 -17.15 0.35 8.28
C TRP A 173 -17.04 1.78 7.73
N ARG A 174 -17.71 2.73 8.41
CA ARG A 174 -17.91 4.08 7.87
C ARG A 174 -16.59 4.83 7.74
N GLY A 175 -16.28 5.31 6.53
CA GLY A 175 -15.05 6.05 6.27
C GLY A 175 -13.78 5.20 6.43
N SER A 176 -13.91 3.87 6.30
CA SER A 176 -12.81 2.91 6.27
C SER A 176 -12.82 2.16 4.94
N TRP A 177 -11.66 1.70 4.48
CA TRP A 177 -11.53 0.85 3.30
C TRP A 177 -11.99 -0.58 3.61
N ASN A 178 -12.72 -1.19 2.66
CA ASN A 178 -13.09 -2.61 2.70
C ASN A 178 -12.03 -3.42 1.93
N GLY A 179 -10.85 -3.58 2.54
CA GLY A 179 -9.72 -4.29 1.95
C GLY A 179 -9.94 -5.79 1.91
N PHE A 180 -9.22 -6.48 1.01
CA PHE A 180 -9.28 -7.94 0.86
C PHE A 180 -9.01 -8.68 2.19
N PHE A 181 -7.98 -8.25 2.93
CA PHE A 181 -7.60 -8.77 4.25
C PHE A 181 -8.24 -8.02 5.42
N GLY A 182 -9.31 -7.27 5.18
CA GLY A 182 -10.06 -6.60 6.25
C GLY A 182 -9.93 -5.08 6.29
N LYS A 183 -10.34 -4.52 7.42
CA LYS A 183 -10.66 -3.10 7.54
C LYS A 183 -9.41 -2.23 7.53
N ASN A 184 -9.34 -1.29 6.57
CA ASN A 184 -8.17 -0.41 6.38
C ASN A 184 -6.84 -1.17 6.17
N ILE A 185 -6.90 -2.40 5.66
CA ILE A 185 -5.72 -3.11 5.17
C ILE A 185 -5.56 -2.76 3.68
N PHE A 186 -4.45 -2.11 3.34
CA PHE A 186 -4.15 -1.62 1.99
C PHE A 186 -3.00 -2.43 1.42
N ASN A 187 -3.30 -3.54 0.74
CA ASN A 187 -2.27 -4.46 0.26
C ASN A 187 -1.74 -4.09 -1.15
N ALA A 188 -2.67 -3.83 -2.09
CA ALA A 188 -2.33 -3.33 -3.41
C ALA A 188 -2.14 -1.80 -3.42
N ASP A 189 -1.25 -1.32 -4.29
CA ASP A 189 -1.11 0.12 -4.55
C ASP A 189 -2.43 0.72 -5.04
N GLN A 190 -3.19 -0.03 -5.83
CA GLN A 190 -4.56 0.29 -6.21
C GLN A 190 -5.41 -0.98 -6.16
N GLU A 191 -6.50 -0.94 -5.41
CA GLU A 191 -7.49 -2.00 -5.28
C GLU A 191 -8.88 -1.40 -5.51
N PHE A 192 -9.67 -2.00 -6.39
CA PHE A 192 -11.09 -1.67 -6.55
C PHE A 192 -11.95 -2.72 -5.88
N PHE A 193 -13.11 -2.31 -5.38
CA PHE A 193 -14.05 -3.22 -4.76
C PHE A 193 -15.50 -2.85 -5.12
N PHE A 194 -16.26 -3.82 -5.62
CA PHE A 194 -17.68 -3.67 -5.92
C PHE A 194 -18.37 -5.04 -6.00
N LYS A 195 -19.71 -5.02 -6.04
CA LYS A 195 -20.53 -6.21 -6.28
C LYS A 195 -21.47 -6.02 -7.46
N ALA A 196 -21.74 -7.10 -8.18
CA ALA A 196 -22.72 -7.17 -9.25
C ALA A 196 -23.65 -8.39 -9.08
N GLY A 197 -24.80 -8.40 -9.74
CA GLY A 197 -25.76 -9.51 -9.69
C GLY A 197 -26.62 -9.60 -10.94
N ASP A 198 -27.49 -10.60 -10.99
CA ASP A 198 -28.27 -10.96 -12.19
C ASP A 198 -29.81 -10.87 -11.98
N ASP A 199 -30.28 -10.35 -10.84
CA ASP A 199 -31.67 -10.51 -10.40
C ASP A 199 -32.72 -9.87 -11.34
N GLN A 200 -32.30 -9.01 -12.27
CA GLN A 200 -33.16 -8.43 -13.30
C GLN A 200 -33.33 -9.30 -14.56
N TYR A 201 -32.61 -10.41 -14.70
CA TYR A 201 -32.67 -11.25 -15.89
C TYR A 201 -34.02 -11.98 -16.00
N ASP A 202 -34.96 -11.37 -16.73
CA ASP A 202 -36.37 -11.80 -16.72
C ASP A 202 -36.78 -12.76 -17.84
N ARG A 203 -35.83 -13.21 -18.68
CA ARG A 203 -36.12 -14.03 -19.88
C ARG A 203 -36.87 -15.34 -19.58
N TYR A 204 -36.53 -15.99 -18.46
CA TYR A 204 -37.10 -17.29 -18.05
C TYR A 204 -37.97 -17.20 -16.80
N LEU A 205 -38.37 -15.98 -16.42
CA LEU A 205 -39.17 -15.69 -15.22
C LEU A 205 -40.59 -16.34 -15.25
N ASN A 206 -40.95 -17.10 -16.27
CA ASN A 206 -42.19 -17.88 -16.29
C ASN A 206 -41.96 -19.40 -16.18
N ALA A 207 -40.70 -19.85 -16.18
CA ALA A 207 -40.32 -21.25 -16.17
C ALA A 207 -39.30 -21.59 -15.07
N TYR A 208 -38.46 -20.64 -14.68
CA TYR A 208 -37.45 -20.80 -13.63
C TYR A 208 -37.49 -19.65 -12.62
N ARG A 209 -37.20 -19.98 -11.37
CA ARG A 209 -37.11 -19.09 -10.20
C ARG A 209 -35.89 -19.52 -9.38
N PRO A 210 -34.81 -18.73 -9.33
CA PRO A 210 -33.63 -19.13 -8.54
C PRO A 210 -33.86 -19.00 -7.03
N ASP A 211 -34.82 -18.18 -6.61
CA ASP A 211 -35.09 -17.89 -5.20
C ASP A 211 -36.58 -18.10 -4.89
N SER A 212 -36.86 -19.07 -4.01
CA SER A 212 -38.20 -19.40 -3.55
C SER A 212 -38.76 -18.39 -2.54
N THR A 213 -37.89 -17.59 -1.90
CA THR A 213 -38.25 -16.55 -0.93
C THR A 213 -38.59 -15.21 -1.60
N ASP A 214 -37.98 -14.93 -2.76
CA ASP A 214 -38.25 -13.75 -3.59
C ASP A 214 -38.62 -14.14 -5.04
N PRO A 215 -39.92 -14.31 -5.36
CA PRO A 215 -40.35 -14.72 -6.68
C PRO A 215 -40.22 -13.62 -7.74
N THR A 216 -39.63 -12.47 -7.42
CA THR A 216 -39.33 -11.41 -8.38
C THR A 216 -37.91 -11.48 -8.94
N ARG A 217 -36.99 -12.21 -8.29
CA ARG A 217 -35.64 -12.45 -8.82
C ARG A 217 -35.70 -13.30 -10.09
N GLY A 218 -35.03 -12.81 -11.13
CA GLY A 218 -34.70 -13.52 -12.36
C GLY A 218 -33.29 -14.10 -12.32
N GLY A 219 -32.78 -14.48 -13.48
CA GLY A 219 -31.41 -15.01 -13.63
C GLY A 219 -31.22 -16.39 -13.00
N LEU A 220 -29.98 -16.63 -12.61
CA LEU A 220 -29.48 -17.77 -11.84
C LEU A 220 -29.47 -17.47 -10.32
N GLY A 221 -29.67 -16.21 -9.90
CA GLY A 221 -29.68 -15.82 -8.49
C GLY A 221 -28.27 -15.54 -7.95
N LEU A 222 -27.37 -15.10 -8.82
CA LEU A 222 -25.96 -14.92 -8.53
C LEU A 222 -25.67 -13.53 -7.94
N VAL A 223 -24.71 -13.49 -7.03
CA VAL A 223 -24.02 -12.28 -6.59
C VAL A 223 -22.53 -12.49 -6.84
N VAL A 224 -21.91 -11.56 -7.56
CA VAL A 224 -20.49 -11.56 -7.86
C VAL A 224 -19.82 -10.44 -7.07
N GLU A 225 -18.90 -10.78 -6.18
CA GLU A 225 -17.95 -9.85 -5.59
C GLU A 225 -16.74 -9.74 -6.52
N ALA A 226 -16.25 -8.53 -6.78
CA ALA A 226 -15.15 -8.32 -7.70
C ALA A 226 -14.09 -7.37 -7.12
N ARG A 227 -12.83 -7.76 -7.29
CA ARG A 227 -11.66 -6.95 -6.94
C ARG A 227 -10.68 -6.87 -8.08
N TYR A 228 -10.26 -5.65 -8.42
CA TYR A 228 -9.24 -5.41 -9.44
C TYR A 228 -8.02 -4.76 -8.80
N MET A 229 -6.85 -5.36 -8.96
CA MET A 229 -5.64 -4.99 -8.23
C MET A 229 -4.44 -4.72 -9.15
N ALA A 230 -3.61 -3.77 -8.73
CA ALA A 230 -2.35 -3.42 -9.40
C ALA A 230 -1.28 -2.99 -8.37
N TRP A 231 -0.03 -3.41 -8.61
CA TRP A 231 1.13 -3.09 -7.78
C TRP A 231 2.24 -2.42 -8.59
N THR A 232 3.01 -1.55 -7.95
CA THR A 232 4.24 -0.97 -8.51
C THR A 232 5.50 -1.76 -8.20
N GLN A 233 5.34 -2.92 -7.56
CA GLN A 233 6.39 -3.92 -7.44
C GLN A 233 6.86 -4.35 -8.84
N ILE A 234 8.17 -4.29 -9.08
CA ILE A 234 8.78 -4.38 -10.42
C ILE A 234 8.54 -5.72 -11.12
N LEU A 235 8.31 -6.78 -10.37
CA LEU A 235 8.04 -8.10 -10.96
C LEU A 235 6.62 -8.18 -11.56
N ILE A 236 5.69 -7.33 -11.12
CA ILE A 236 4.28 -7.36 -11.50
C ILE A 236 3.73 -5.96 -11.86
N ASP A 237 4.62 -5.00 -12.16
CA ASP A 237 4.21 -3.62 -12.50
C ASP A 237 3.61 -3.50 -13.91
N ASP A 238 3.69 -4.58 -14.70
CA ASP A 238 3.08 -4.74 -16.02
C ASP A 238 1.91 -5.76 -16.01
N VAL A 239 1.35 -6.07 -14.83
CA VAL A 239 0.28 -7.06 -14.63
C VAL A 239 -0.96 -6.42 -13.98
N VAL A 240 -2.16 -6.75 -14.46
CA VAL A 240 -3.44 -6.40 -13.78
C VAL A 240 -4.14 -7.68 -13.35
N PHE A 241 -4.56 -7.72 -12.08
CA PHE A 241 -5.26 -8.87 -11.50
C PHE A 241 -6.76 -8.61 -11.43
N LEU A 242 -7.56 -9.56 -11.91
CA LEU A 242 -9.02 -9.52 -11.81
C LEU A 242 -9.49 -10.72 -10.99
N LEU A 243 -10.07 -10.47 -9.83
CA LEU A 243 -10.58 -11.49 -8.90
C LEU A 243 -12.11 -11.40 -8.84
N TYR A 244 -12.76 -12.57 -8.86
CA TYR A 244 -14.20 -12.72 -8.79
C TYR A 244 -14.57 -13.80 -7.78
N GLU A 245 -15.48 -13.49 -6.85
CA GLU A 245 -16.17 -14.50 -6.03
C GLU A 245 -17.62 -14.58 -6.47
N VAL A 246 -18.05 -15.75 -6.94
CA VAL A 246 -19.38 -15.98 -7.50
C VAL A 246 -20.20 -16.82 -6.53
N LYS A 247 -21.17 -16.16 -5.89
CA LYS A 247 -22.07 -16.79 -4.92
C LYS A 247 -23.41 -17.18 -5.56
N ASN A 248 -23.87 -18.40 -5.31
CA ASN A 248 -25.28 -18.74 -5.48
C ASN A 248 -26.08 -18.23 -4.27
N ASP A 249 -26.58 -17.00 -4.36
CA ASP A 249 -27.40 -16.37 -3.31
C ASP A 249 -28.90 -16.74 -3.44
N GLY A 250 -29.23 -17.77 -4.24
CA GLY A 250 -30.58 -18.31 -4.43
C GLY A 250 -30.93 -19.42 -3.43
N THR A 251 -32.08 -20.08 -3.64
CA THR A 251 -32.48 -21.26 -2.85
C THR A 251 -32.44 -22.56 -3.65
N GLU A 252 -32.06 -22.50 -4.92
CA GLU A 252 -31.99 -23.64 -5.82
C GLU A 252 -30.53 -23.96 -6.13
N ASP A 253 -30.16 -25.23 -6.02
CA ASP A 253 -28.82 -25.69 -6.41
C ASP A 253 -28.66 -25.60 -7.93
N LEU A 254 -27.47 -25.20 -8.38
CA LEU A 254 -27.10 -25.16 -9.79
C LEU A 254 -26.20 -26.36 -10.09
N GLU A 255 -26.76 -27.42 -10.69
CA GLU A 255 -26.05 -28.69 -10.88
C GLU A 255 -24.87 -28.61 -11.86
N ARG A 256 -24.91 -27.68 -12.83
CA ARG A 256 -23.85 -27.51 -13.84
C ARG A 256 -23.70 -26.04 -14.16
N VAL A 257 -22.66 -25.42 -13.61
CA VAL A 257 -22.27 -24.04 -13.87
C VAL A 257 -20.97 -24.06 -14.67
N GLY A 258 -20.81 -23.13 -15.60
CA GLY A 258 -19.58 -22.92 -16.34
C GLY A 258 -19.24 -21.43 -16.40
N PHE A 259 -17.95 -21.14 -16.34
CA PHE A 259 -17.43 -19.78 -16.47
C PHE A 259 -16.68 -19.61 -17.77
N THR A 260 -16.81 -18.42 -18.35
CA THR A 260 -16.08 -18.05 -19.56
C THR A 260 -15.59 -16.62 -19.42
N VAL A 261 -14.34 -16.38 -19.80
CA VAL A 261 -13.79 -15.05 -20.02
C VAL A 261 -13.71 -14.81 -21.52
N TRP A 262 -14.42 -13.79 -22.00
CA TRP A 262 -14.27 -13.32 -23.36
C TRP A 262 -13.20 -12.23 -23.41
N LEU A 263 -12.22 -12.45 -24.28
CA LEU A 263 -11.08 -11.60 -24.54
C LEU A 263 -11.15 -11.10 -25.99
N ALA A 264 -11.17 -9.79 -26.19
CA ALA A 264 -11.08 -9.20 -27.54
C ALA A 264 -9.69 -8.62 -27.78
N ASP A 265 -9.06 -9.03 -28.87
CA ASP A 265 -7.73 -8.53 -29.24
C ASP A 265 -7.81 -7.11 -29.80
N CYS A 266 -6.71 -6.37 -29.67
CA CYS A 266 -6.34 -5.27 -30.57
C CYS A 266 -4.90 -4.86 -30.26
N VAL A 267 -3.97 -5.75 -30.56
CA VAL A 267 -2.54 -5.56 -30.28
C VAL A 267 -1.97 -4.60 -31.32
N GLY A 268 -1.14 -3.64 -30.89
CA GLY A 268 -0.60 -2.62 -31.81
C GLY A 268 -1.55 -1.45 -32.11
N GLY A 269 -2.83 -1.56 -31.71
CA GLY A 269 -3.87 -0.56 -31.99
C GLY A 269 -4.45 -0.62 -33.41
N ASP A 270 -3.97 -1.57 -34.21
CA ASP A 270 -4.42 -1.88 -35.56
C ASP A 270 -4.85 -3.34 -35.68
N CYS A 271 -5.98 -3.66 -35.04
CA CYS A 271 -6.54 -5.02 -34.88
C CYS A 271 -6.78 -5.84 -36.16
N GLY A 272 -6.44 -5.34 -37.35
CA GLY A 272 -6.69 -5.97 -38.64
C GLY A 272 -5.75 -7.12 -39.00
N ASP A 273 -4.68 -7.35 -38.25
CA ASP A 273 -3.71 -8.43 -38.50
C ASP A 273 -3.19 -9.13 -37.23
N ASP A 274 -3.97 -9.07 -36.16
CA ASP A 274 -3.71 -9.81 -34.92
C ASP A 274 -3.92 -11.32 -35.07
N ILE A 275 -3.27 -12.08 -34.18
CA ILE A 275 -3.34 -13.53 -34.09
C ILE A 275 -3.46 -13.91 -32.60
N PRO A 276 -4.69 -14.05 -32.07
CA PRO A 276 -4.93 -14.58 -30.75
C PRO A 276 -4.89 -16.11 -30.80
N PHE A 277 -4.31 -16.76 -29.79
CA PHE A 277 -4.29 -18.22 -29.67
C PHE A 277 -4.07 -18.64 -28.22
N PHE A 278 -4.47 -19.86 -27.89
CA PHE A 278 -4.21 -20.46 -26.59
C PHE A 278 -3.05 -21.47 -26.66
N ASP A 279 -2.13 -21.39 -25.71
CA ASP A 279 -1.00 -22.30 -25.58
C ASP A 279 -1.21 -23.24 -24.40
N ILE A 280 -1.64 -24.47 -24.69
CA ILE A 280 -1.98 -25.48 -23.68
C ILE A 280 -0.79 -25.91 -22.81
N LEU A 281 0.46 -25.78 -23.30
CA LEU A 281 1.63 -26.17 -22.52
C LEU A 281 2.00 -25.13 -21.46
N GLU A 282 1.62 -23.88 -21.70
CA GLU A 282 1.90 -22.76 -20.82
C GLU A 282 0.65 -22.31 -20.04
N ASP A 283 -0.52 -22.87 -20.38
CA ASP A 283 -1.85 -22.46 -19.91
C ASP A 283 -2.14 -20.94 -20.09
N VAL A 284 -1.78 -20.42 -21.26
CA VAL A 284 -1.83 -18.97 -21.53
C VAL A 284 -2.56 -18.65 -22.84
N ALA A 285 -3.48 -17.70 -22.76
CA ALA A 285 -4.06 -17.00 -23.90
C ALA A 285 -3.13 -15.87 -24.38
N PHE A 286 -2.53 -16.04 -25.54
CA PHE A 286 -1.70 -15.01 -26.17
C PHE A 286 -2.49 -14.19 -27.18
N MET A 287 -2.24 -12.88 -27.20
CA MET A 287 -2.59 -11.98 -28.30
C MET A 287 -1.32 -11.39 -28.87
N THR A 288 -1.14 -11.52 -30.18
CA THR A 288 0.08 -11.11 -30.87
C THR A 288 -0.23 -10.39 -32.16
N ASP A 289 0.57 -9.37 -32.47
CA ASP A 289 0.56 -8.73 -33.78
C ASP A 289 1.43 -9.52 -34.78
N ARG A 290 0.97 -9.64 -36.02
CA ARG A 290 1.62 -10.47 -37.05
C ARG A 290 2.89 -9.84 -37.60
N ASP A 291 2.89 -8.55 -37.88
CA ASP A 291 3.99 -7.90 -38.60
C ASP A 291 4.93 -7.09 -37.70
N GLY A 292 4.56 -6.91 -36.43
CA GLY A 292 5.30 -6.22 -35.39
C GLY A 292 5.20 -4.70 -35.49
N VAL A 293 4.26 -4.15 -36.26
CA VAL A 293 4.13 -2.73 -36.60
C VAL A 293 2.75 -2.23 -36.21
N GLY A 294 2.70 -1.43 -35.15
CA GLY A 294 1.45 -0.86 -34.66
C GLY A 294 1.06 0.44 -35.34
N ASP A 295 0.06 1.09 -34.75
CA ASP A 295 -0.46 2.37 -35.20
C ASP A 295 0.50 3.56 -34.97
N GLN A 296 0.01 4.78 -35.21
CA GLN A 296 0.80 6.01 -35.05
C GLN A 296 1.34 6.25 -33.62
N ASN A 297 0.75 5.64 -32.58
CA ASN A 297 1.16 5.79 -31.18
C ASN A 297 2.38 4.91 -30.86
N PHE A 298 2.55 3.78 -31.56
CA PHE A 298 3.77 2.97 -31.54
C PHE A 298 4.88 3.66 -32.35
N GLY A 299 4.54 4.25 -33.50
CA GLY A 299 5.51 4.94 -34.33
C GLY A 299 6.55 3.96 -34.90
N PRO A 300 7.85 4.13 -34.64
CA PRO A 300 8.87 3.17 -35.08
C PRO A 300 9.15 2.03 -34.08
N ASP A 301 8.54 2.08 -32.89
CA ASP A 301 8.80 1.09 -31.85
C ASP A 301 8.04 -0.22 -32.16
N PRO A 302 8.64 -1.40 -31.90
CA PRO A 302 7.99 -2.68 -32.15
C PRO A 302 6.78 -2.87 -31.23
N VAL A 303 5.78 -3.59 -31.73
CA VAL A 303 4.62 -4.02 -30.94
C VAL A 303 5.01 -5.19 -30.04
N GLY A 304 4.51 -5.17 -28.80
CA GLY A 304 4.72 -6.24 -27.83
C GLY A 304 3.70 -7.37 -27.95
N VAL A 305 3.41 -8.04 -26.83
CA VAL A 305 2.38 -9.08 -26.73
C VAL A 305 1.52 -8.87 -25.49
N ALA A 306 0.29 -9.38 -25.51
CA ALA A 306 -0.51 -9.56 -24.31
C ALA A 306 -0.64 -11.06 -24.01
N ALA A 307 -0.59 -11.39 -22.73
CA ALA A 307 -0.85 -12.72 -22.21
C ALA A 307 -1.92 -12.64 -21.12
N ILE A 308 -2.92 -13.52 -21.19
CA ILE A 308 -3.94 -13.67 -20.16
C ILE A 308 -3.83 -15.10 -19.63
N THR A 309 -3.78 -15.22 -18.32
CA THR A 309 -3.61 -16.48 -17.60
C THR A 309 -4.64 -16.54 -16.48
N PHE A 310 -5.24 -17.71 -16.27
CA PHE A 310 -6.01 -17.96 -15.06
C PHE A 310 -5.01 -18.25 -13.95
N LEU A 311 -5.22 -17.63 -12.80
CA LEU A 311 -4.47 -17.89 -11.58
C LEU A 311 -5.27 -18.83 -10.67
N GLU A 312 -6.61 -18.69 -10.70
CA GLU A 312 -7.57 -19.54 -10.02
C GLU A 312 -8.72 -19.85 -10.97
N THR A 313 -9.10 -21.12 -11.03
CA THR A 313 -10.39 -21.57 -11.59
C THR A 313 -11.29 -22.10 -10.47
N PRO A 314 -12.60 -22.32 -10.69
CA PRO A 314 -13.46 -22.84 -9.63
C PRO A 314 -12.95 -24.15 -9.04
N GLY A 315 -13.17 -24.31 -7.75
CA GLY A 315 -12.76 -25.48 -6.99
C GLY A 315 -13.71 -26.67 -7.17
N ASN A 316 -13.23 -27.90 -7.01
CA ASN A 316 -14.06 -29.10 -6.99
C ASN A 316 -13.71 -30.13 -5.90
N GLY A 317 -13.55 -29.65 -4.67
CA GLY A 317 -13.25 -30.49 -3.50
C GLY A 317 -14.33 -31.48 -3.04
N ILE A 318 -15.17 -32.03 -3.93
CA ILE A 318 -16.16 -33.08 -3.62
C ILE A 318 -16.05 -34.32 -4.50
N ASP A 319 -15.23 -34.30 -5.55
CA ASP A 319 -15.10 -35.40 -6.50
C ASP A 319 -14.03 -36.44 -6.11
N ARG A 320 -13.25 -36.15 -5.06
CA ARG A 320 -12.12 -36.93 -4.54
C ARG A 320 -10.92 -36.98 -5.47
N ILE A 321 -10.77 -36.04 -6.38
CA ILE A 321 -9.71 -35.98 -7.36
C ILE A 321 -9.01 -34.66 -7.16
N ASP A 322 -7.69 -34.70 -6.99
CA ASP A 322 -6.85 -33.51 -7.01
C ASP A 322 -6.77 -33.03 -8.48
N ASN A 323 -7.60 -32.07 -8.87
CA ASN A 323 -7.85 -31.69 -10.26
C ASN A 323 -6.66 -30.94 -10.89
N ASP A 324 -5.91 -30.17 -10.10
CA ASP A 324 -4.74 -29.37 -10.50
C ASP A 324 -3.37 -29.97 -10.13
N ALA A 325 -3.35 -31.10 -9.43
CA ALA A 325 -2.18 -31.92 -9.15
C ALA A 325 -1.11 -31.26 -8.24
N ASP A 326 -1.51 -30.34 -7.37
CA ASP A 326 -0.67 -29.74 -6.33
C ASP A 326 -0.68 -30.54 -5.02
N GLY A 327 -1.77 -31.26 -4.74
CA GLY A 327 -1.91 -32.22 -3.64
C GLY A 327 -1.28 -33.60 -3.83
N SER A 328 -0.85 -33.97 -5.05
CA SER A 328 -0.45 -35.36 -5.35
C SER A 328 0.75 -35.53 -6.30
N THR A 329 0.81 -36.67 -7.01
CA THR A 329 2.01 -37.26 -7.59
C THR A 329 2.85 -36.33 -8.48
N GLY A 330 4.00 -35.88 -7.97
CA GLY A 330 5.01 -35.20 -8.77
C GLY A 330 5.57 -33.93 -8.15
N ASN A 331 5.00 -33.46 -7.05
CA ASN A 331 5.54 -32.33 -6.29
C ASN A 331 6.89 -32.71 -5.62
N PRO A 332 8.00 -32.01 -5.92
CA PRO A 332 9.28 -32.25 -5.25
C PRO A 332 9.37 -31.72 -3.81
N ASP A 333 8.47 -30.82 -3.40
CA ASP A 333 8.34 -30.25 -2.03
C ASP A 333 7.07 -30.78 -1.35
N CYS A 334 7.01 -32.10 -1.29
CA CYS A 334 5.91 -32.91 -0.79
C CYS A 334 5.93 -32.96 0.76
N SER A 335 5.87 -31.80 1.43
CA SER A 335 5.93 -31.68 2.90
C SER A 335 4.64 -31.21 3.55
N VAL A 336 3.63 -30.94 2.74
CA VAL A 336 2.35 -30.32 3.10
C VAL A 336 1.15 -30.97 2.38
N ALA A 337 1.37 -32.10 1.69
CA ALA A 337 0.39 -32.77 0.84
C ALA A 337 0.59 -34.29 0.89
N GLU A 338 -0.44 -35.09 0.59
CA GLU A 338 -0.39 -36.57 0.64
C GLU A 338 0.55 -37.14 -0.44
N CYS A 339 1.74 -37.58 -0.04
CA CYS A 339 2.73 -38.03 -1.01
C CYS A 339 2.47 -39.46 -1.51
N ASN A 340 2.45 -39.58 -2.84
CA ASN A 340 2.28 -40.84 -3.57
C ASN A 340 0.83 -41.36 -3.61
N SER A 341 -0.15 -40.47 -3.58
CA SER A 341 -1.55 -40.81 -3.86
C SER A 341 -1.68 -41.60 -5.15
N PRO A 342 -2.60 -42.57 -5.23
CA PRO A 342 -2.81 -43.32 -6.44
C PRO A 342 -3.35 -42.41 -7.55
N VAL A 343 -2.81 -42.58 -8.76
CA VAL A 343 -3.24 -41.81 -9.93
C VAL A 343 -4.48 -42.44 -10.55
N VAL A 344 -5.45 -41.63 -11.00
CA VAL A 344 -6.68 -42.12 -11.64
C VAL A 344 -6.33 -43.05 -12.82
N PRO A 345 -6.73 -44.34 -12.79
CA PRO A 345 -6.41 -45.27 -13.87
C PRO A 345 -7.45 -45.21 -14.99
N GLU A 346 -7.04 -45.48 -16.24
CA GLU A 346 -7.96 -45.54 -17.41
C GLU A 346 -9.16 -46.49 -17.19
N ALA A 347 -9.00 -47.51 -16.33
CA ALA A 347 -10.08 -48.41 -15.99
C ALA A 347 -11.25 -47.72 -15.27
N PHE A 348 -10.98 -46.69 -14.46
CA PHE A 348 -12.00 -46.03 -13.63
C PHE A 348 -12.96 -45.19 -14.49
N LEU A 349 -12.53 -44.72 -15.65
CA LEU A 349 -13.39 -43.97 -16.59
C LEU A 349 -14.52 -44.82 -17.21
N VAL A 350 -14.52 -46.15 -17.03
CA VAL A 350 -15.41 -47.06 -17.76
C VAL A 350 -16.82 -47.05 -17.17
N GLY A 351 -17.73 -46.42 -17.90
CA GLY A 351 -19.15 -46.34 -17.52
C GLY A 351 -19.54 -44.97 -17.00
N GLU A 352 -18.58 -44.05 -16.92
CA GLU A 352 -18.75 -42.70 -16.39
C GLU A 352 -19.35 -41.71 -17.40
N ASN A 353 -20.05 -40.70 -16.88
CA ASN A 353 -20.43 -39.53 -17.63
C ASN A 353 -19.79 -38.30 -16.99
N PRO A 354 -18.72 -37.75 -17.57
CA PRO A 354 -17.81 -36.83 -16.89
C PRO A 354 -18.34 -35.39 -16.73
N LEU A 355 -19.66 -35.20 -16.72
CA LEU A 355 -20.30 -33.89 -16.87
C LEU A 355 -21.65 -33.82 -16.12
N ASN A 356 -21.92 -34.68 -15.14
CA ASN A 356 -23.22 -34.69 -14.47
C ASN A 356 -23.19 -34.52 -12.95
N GLY A 357 -22.02 -34.41 -12.33
CA GLY A 357 -21.81 -34.32 -10.89
C GLY A 357 -22.23 -35.60 -10.19
N ILE A 358 -22.13 -36.75 -10.85
CA ILE A 358 -22.60 -38.04 -10.35
C ILE A 358 -21.54 -39.09 -10.66
N ASP A 359 -21.15 -39.85 -9.63
CA ASP A 359 -20.47 -41.13 -9.80
C ASP A 359 -21.40 -42.14 -10.50
N ASP A 360 -21.35 -42.17 -11.85
CA ASP A 360 -22.25 -42.99 -12.66
C ASP A 360 -21.82 -44.47 -12.69
N ASN A 361 -20.52 -44.73 -12.58
CA ASN A 361 -19.97 -46.08 -12.60
C ASN A 361 -19.83 -46.72 -11.20
N GLY A 362 -20.07 -45.92 -10.15
CA GLY A 362 -20.11 -46.32 -8.75
C GLY A 362 -18.73 -46.53 -8.13
N ASN A 363 -17.63 -46.07 -8.72
CA ASN A 363 -16.29 -46.34 -8.20
C ASN A 363 -15.95 -45.49 -6.97
N GLY A 364 -16.63 -44.37 -6.74
CA GLY A 364 -16.41 -43.44 -5.63
C GLY A 364 -15.86 -42.08 -6.05
N LEU A 365 -15.34 -41.96 -7.28
CA LEU A 365 -14.95 -40.70 -7.91
C LEU A 365 -16.15 -40.10 -8.65
N ILE A 366 -16.17 -38.78 -8.82
CA ILE A 366 -17.24 -38.09 -9.53
C ILE A 366 -16.70 -37.46 -10.81
N ASP A 367 -17.44 -37.64 -11.91
CA ASP A 367 -17.17 -37.00 -13.20
C ASP A 367 -15.74 -37.21 -13.75
N GLU A 368 -15.04 -38.28 -13.34
CA GLU A 368 -13.67 -38.52 -13.76
C GLU A 368 -13.56 -38.74 -15.28
N ASN A 369 -12.49 -38.20 -15.87
CA ASN A 369 -12.39 -38.17 -17.32
C ASN A 369 -10.96 -38.38 -17.84
N ALA A 370 -10.79 -38.29 -19.16
CA ALA A 370 -9.53 -38.58 -19.82
C ALA A 370 -8.40 -37.59 -19.48
N SER A 371 -8.69 -36.41 -18.90
CA SER A 371 -7.68 -35.48 -18.38
C SER A 371 -7.03 -35.99 -17.09
N HIS A 372 -7.76 -36.76 -16.27
CA HIS A 372 -7.29 -37.21 -14.95
C HIS A 372 -6.32 -38.39 -15.04
N VAL A 373 -6.35 -39.14 -16.15
CA VAL A 373 -5.52 -40.35 -16.33
C VAL A 373 -4.19 -40.02 -17.02
N PRO A 374 -3.12 -40.81 -16.77
CA PRO A 374 -1.84 -40.60 -17.45
C PRO A 374 -1.96 -40.72 -18.97
N PHE A 375 -1.46 -39.74 -19.72
CA PHE A 375 -1.49 -39.76 -21.18
C PHE A 375 -0.19 -39.27 -21.84
N GLN A 376 0.03 -39.72 -23.08
CA GLN A 376 1.09 -39.20 -23.96
C GLN A 376 0.49 -38.80 -25.30
N ALA A 377 0.56 -37.52 -25.63
CA ALA A 377 0.12 -36.94 -26.90
C ALA A 377 1.26 -36.22 -27.62
N GLU A 378 1.09 -35.91 -28.91
CA GLU A 378 2.10 -35.16 -29.70
C GLU A 378 2.33 -33.74 -29.15
N GLN A 379 1.37 -33.19 -28.41
CA GLN A 379 1.37 -31.83 -27.87
C GLN A 379 1.64 -31.77 -26.37
N GLY A 380 1.80 -32.89 -25.66
CA GLY A 380 2.05 -32.92 -24.22
C GLY A 380 1.94 -34.31 -23.60
N SER A 381 2.49 -34.51 -22.41
CA SER A 381 2.33 -35.73 -21.61
C SER A 381 1.96 -35.35 -20.19
N SER A 382 0.88 -35.91 -19.65
CA SER A 382 0.50 -35.77 -18.24
C SER A 382 0.82 -37.06 -17.49
N PRO A 383 1.37 -36.98 -16.26
CA PRO A 383 1.49 -38.14 -15.37
C PRO A 383 0.13 -38.65 -14.88
N GLY A 384 -0.97 -37.92 -15.12
CA GLY A 384 -2.27 -38.12 -14.47
C GLY A 384 -2.32 -37.36 -13.15
N VAL A 385 -3.50 -37.32 -12.54
CA VAL A 385 -3.73 -36.67 -11.24
C VAL A 385 -4.12 -37.68 -10.15
N GLY A 386 -3.85 -37.36 -8.90
CA GLY A 386 -4.16 -38.19 -7.74
C GLY A 386 -5.66 -38.26 -7.44
N TYR A 387 -6.06 -39.22 -6.62
CA TYR A 387 -7.40 -39.29 -6.05
C TYR A 387 -7.33 -39.77 -4.59
N ALA A 388 -8.30 -39.36 -3.78
CA ALA A 388 -8.38 -39.73 -2.37
C ALA A 388 -8.87 -41.17 -2.25
N ASP A 389 -7.97 -42.07 -1.85
CA ASP A 389 -8.25 -43.49 -1.63
C ASP A 389 -8.59 -43.83 -0.17
N PHE A 390 -8.50 -42.82 0.69
CA PHE A 390 -8.64 -42.77 2.14
C PHE A 390 -7.58 -43.58 2.89
N ILE A 391 -6.38 -43.69 2.33
CA ILE A 391 -5.24 -44.41 2.87
C ILE A 391 -4.05 -43.44 2.98
N ASP A 392 -3.43 -43.41 4.15
CA ASP A 392 -2.18 -42.69 4.42
C ASP A 392 -1.03 -43.31 3.60
N ASN A 393 -0.79 -42.78 2.40
CA ASN A 393 0.13 -43.33 1.42
C ASN A 393 1.58 -42.99 1.76
N ASP A 394 1.82 -41.90 2.49
CA ASP A 394 3.16 -41.43 2.82
C ASP A 394 3.66 -41.89 4.21
N GLY A 395 2.76 -42.07 5.18
CA GLY A 395 3.01 -42.58 6.51
C GLY A 395 3.05 -41.54 7.64
N ASP A 396 2.46 -40.36 7.46
CA ASP A 396 2.40 -39.29 8.46
C ASP A 396 1.02 -39.09 9.12
N GLY A 397 0.00 -39.83 8.67
CA GLY A 397 -1.32 -39.89 9.29
C GLY A 397 -1.37 -40.24 10.78
N GLU A 398 -2.53 -39.95 11.37
CA GLU A 398 -2.80 -40.03 12.81
C GLU A 398 -2.31 -41.33 13.47
N LEU A 399 -1.82 -41.20 14.70
CA LEU A 399 -1.20 -42.34 15.36
C LEU A 399 -2.26 -43.36 15.81
N ASN A 400 -2.04 -44.62 15.43
CA ASN A 400 -2.85 -45.79 15.78
C ASN A 400 -4.10 -45.98 14.91
N SER A 401 -4.25 -45.25 13.80
CA SER A 401 -5.28 -45.56 12.80
C SER A 401 -5.26 -47.05 12.43
N PRO A 402 -6.44 -47.61 12.11
CA PRO A 402 -6.49 -48.97 11.61
C PRO A 402 -5.71 -49.05 10.30
N VAL A 403 -5.03 -50.17 10.10
CA VAL A 403 -4.14 -50.35 8.95
C VAL A 403 -4.71 -51.33 7.94
N VAL A 404 -4.43 -51.10 6.66
CA VAL A 404 -4.82 -52.02 5.60
C VAL A 404 -4.16 -53.38 5.80
N THR A 405 -4.96 -54.44 5.86
CA THR A 405 -4.49 -55.81 6.12
C THR A 405 -4.50 -56.68 4.86
N GLU A 406 -3.71 -57.76 4.86
CA GLU A 406 -3.72 -58.75 3.76
C GLU A 406 -5.13 -59.36 3.51
N ALA A 407 -5.99 -59.39 4.54
CA ALA A 407 -7.37 -59.83 4.40
C ALA A 407 -8.26 -58.80 3.71
N MET A 408 -8.02 -57.50 3.94
CA MET A 408 -8.73 -56.40 3.27
C MET A 408 -8.40 -56.40 1.78
N VAL A 409 -7.12 -56.47 1.43
CA VAL A 409 -6.67 -56.55 0.02
C VAL A 409 -7.27 -57.76 -0.69
N ALA A 410 -7.30 -58.92 -0.02
CA ALA A 410 -7.92 -60.12 -0.58
C ALA A 410 -9.45 -60.01 -0.76
N ALA A 411 -10.12 -59.22 0.09
CA ALA A 411 -11.55 -58.95 -0.03
C ALA A 411 -11.85 -57.93 -1.13
N ALA A 412 -11.06 -56.85 -1.20
CA ALA A 412 -11.13 -55.80 -2.21
C ALA A 412 -10.89 -56.34 -3.62
N ALA A 413 -9.93 -57.25 -3.81
CA ALA A 413 -9.63 -57.88 -5.10
C ALA A 413 -10.79 -58.67 -5.73
N ALA A 414 -11.89 -58.90 -5.01
CA ALA A 414 -13.12 -59.49 -5.53
C ALA A 414 -14.13 -58.46 -6.08
N ASP A 415 -13.91 -57.18 -5.79
CA ASP A 415 -14.64 -56.02 -6.32
C ASP A 415 -14.03 -55.56 -7.66
N VAL A 416 -14.83 -54.92 -8.51
CA VAL A 416 -14.39 -54.50 -9.86
C VAL A 416 -13.44 -53.29 -9.83
N TRP A 417 -13.50 -52.48 -8.77
CA TRP A 417 -12.71 -51.26 -8.56
C TRP A 417 -11.72 -51.41 -7.39
N ASN A 418 -11.52 -52.62 -6.88
CA ASN A 418 -10.79 -52.90 -5.65
C ASN A 418 -11.28 -52.10 -4.43
N ARG A 419 -12.60 -51.83 -4.34
CA ARG A 419 -13.16 -51.10 -3.20
C ARG A 419 -13.18 -51.94 -1.93
N TRP A 420 -13.00 -51.30 -0.78
CA TRP A 420 -13.18 -51.91 0.53
C TRP A 420 -14.12 -51.08 1.42
N PRO A 421 -15.14 -51.71 2.04
CA PRO A 421 -15.61 -53.08 1.82
C PRO A 421 -16.11 -53.34 0.37
N PRO A 422 -16.01 -54.59 -0.13
CA PRO A 422 -16.25 -54.90 -1.54
C PRO A 422 -17.75 -54.94 -1.91
N ASN A 423 -18.08 -54.49 -3.13
CA ASN A 423 -19.42 -54.43 -3.73
C ASN A 423 -20.45 -53.60 -2.92
N PRO A 424 -20.18 -52.31 -2.61
CA PRO A 424 -21.08 -51.42 -1.85
C PRO A 424 -22.49 -51.30 -2.44
N GLU A 425 -22.66 -51.51 -3.75
CA GLU A 425 -23.97 -51.57 -4.40
C GLU A 425 -24.88 -52.70 -3.89
N ALA A 426 -24.29 -53.74 -3.30
CA ALA A 426 -25.00 -54.88 -2.74
C ALA A 426 -25.13 -54.81 -1.21
N ASP A 427 -24.52 -53.82 -0.56
CA ASP A 427 -24.47 -53.69 0.90
C ASP A 427 -25.40 -52.59 1.40
N SER A 428 -26.46 -52.95 2.13
CA SER A 428 -27.42 -52.00 2.67
C SER A 428 -26.84 -50.95 3.63
N LEU A 429 -25.67 -51.18 4.23
CA LEU A 429 -25.00 -50.17 5.05
C LEU A 429 -24.32 -49.11 4.18
N GLN A 430 -23.77 -49.50 3.03
CA GLN A 430 -23.10 -48.62 2.07
C GLN A 430 -24.05 -48.13 0.97
N GLN A 431 -25.29 -47.80 1.33
CA GLN A 431 -26.29 -47.27 0.40
C GLN A 431 -26.82 -45.94 0.92
N ARG A 432 -26.67 -44.89 0.10
CA ARG A 432 -27.28 -43.58 0.31
C ARG A 432 -28.80 -43.65 0.16
N ALA A 433 -29.49 -42.63 0.66
CA ALA A 433 -30.95 -42.55 0.55
C ALA A 433 -31.47 -42.49 -0.90
N ASP A 434 -30.65 -42.01 -1.83
CA ASP A 434 -30.93 -41.93 -3.26
C ASP A 434 -30.58 -43.23 -4.03
N GLY A 435 -30.02 -44.22 -3.35
CA GLY A 435 -29.65 -45.53 -3.90
C GLY A 435 -28.25 -45.61 -4.51
N ARG A 436 -27.41 -44.57 -4.34
CA ARG A 436 -26.00 -44.61 -4.73
C ARG A 436 -25.14 -45.33 -3.68
N PRO A 437 -24.06 -46.03 -4.08
CA PRO A 437 -23.15 -46.66 -3.14
C PRO A 437 -22.39 -45.61 -2.32
N ILE A 438 -22.03 -45.95 -1.08
CA ILE A 438 -21.08 -45.21 -0.25
C ILE A 438 -19.75 -45.95 -0.36
N VAL A 439 -18.81 -45.36 -1.10
CA VAL A 439 -17.46 -45.89 -1.24
C VAL A 439 -16.59 -45.34 -0.12
N HIS A 440 -15.91 -46.25 0.58
CA HIS A 440 -14.93 -45.91 1.60
C HIS A 440 -13.54 -45.90 0.97
N LEU A 441 -12.82 -47.02 1.04
CA LEU A 441 -11.54 -47.18 0.35
C LEU A 441 -11.76 -47.65 -1.09
N ILE A 442 -10.94 -47.16 -2.01
CA ILE A 442 -10.93 -47.50 -3.44
C ILE A 442 -9.50 -47.88 -3.86
N GLY A 443 -9.32 -48.71 -4.88
CA GLY A 443 -7.97 -49.01 -5.39
C GLY A 443 -7.10 -49.95 -4.54
N VAL A 444 -7.58 -50.40 -3.37
CA VAL A 444 -6.82 -51.15 -2.35
C VAL A 444 -5.97 -52.31 -2.92
N GLY A 445 -4.66 -52.17 -2.80
CA GLY A 445 -3.60 -52.99 -3.37
C GLY A 445 -2.65 -53.62 -2.34
N GLN A 446 -1.54 -54.21 -2.83
CA GLN A 446 -0.53 -54.84 -1.96
C GLN A 446 0.43 -53.82 -1.32
N GLU A 447 0.57 -52.68 -1.98
CA GLU A 447 1.32 -51.49 -1.60
C GLU A 447 0.79 -50.86 -0.31
N ASP A 448 -0.52 -50.95 -0.07
CA ASP A 448 -1.19 -50.32 1.07
C ASP A 448 -1.03 -51.12 2.36
N ILE A 449 -0.54 -52.37 2.31
CA ILE A 449 -0.48 -53.24 3.49
C ILE A 449 0.36 -52.60 4.60
N GLY A 450 -0.29 -52.28 5.72
CA GLY A 450 0.32 -51.64 6.88
C GLY A 450 0.27 -50.12 6.88
N ARG A 451 -0.35 -49.48 5.89
CA ARG A 451 -0.70 -48.06 5.87
C ARG A 451 -1.97 -47.79 6.66
N GLY A 452 -2.05 -46.64 7.33
CA GLY A 452 -3.26 -46.17 8.02
C GLY A 452 -4.39 -45.92 7.02
N PHE A 453 -5.63 -45.93 7.46
CA PHE A 453 -6.76 -45.54 6.61
C PHE A 453 -7.82 -44.82 7.45
N LYS A 454 -8.54 -43.89 6.80
CA LYS A 454 -9.60 -43.07 7.40
C LYS A 454 -10.68 -43.96 8.02
N ASP A 455 -10.98 -43.86 9.30
CA ASP A 455 -12.02 -44.68 9.95
C ASP A 455 -13.16 -43.87 10.60
N GLY A 456 -13.04 -42.54 10.57
CA GLY A 456 -13.99 -41.60 11.15
C GLY A 456 -13.82 -41.44 12.67
N ILE A 457 -12.71 -41.89 13.24
CA ILE A 457 -12.44 -41.88 14.68
C ILE A 457 -11.08 -41.23 14.90
N ASP A 458 -11.00 -40.27 15.81
CA ASP A 458 -9.72 -39.72 16.25
C ASP A 458 -8.98 -40.80 17.05
N ASN A 459 -7.97 -41.41 16.45
CA ASN A 459 -7.32 -42.58 16.98
C ASN A 459 -6.23 -42.28 18.03
N ASP A 460 -5.71 -41.05 18.06
CA ASP A 460 -4.63 -40.63 18.96
C ASP A 460 -5.10 -39.72 20.13
N ASN A 461 -6.38 -39.33 20.13
CA ASN A 461 -7.09 -38.48 21.10
C ASN A 461 -6.70 -36.99 21.06
N THR A 462 -6.47 -36.43 19.88
CA THR A 462 -6.27 -35.00 19.61
C THR A 462 -7.55 -34.18 19.62
N CYS A 463 -8.73 -34.77 19.41
CA CYS A 463 -10.03 -34.06 19.33
C CYS A 463 -10.37 -33.17 20.53
N ASP A 464 -9.85 -33.47 21.73
CA ASP A 464 -10.06 -32.67 22.94
C ASP A 464 -8.81 -31.91 23.38
N ALA A 465 -7.76 -31.90 22.57
CA ALA A 465 -6.49 -31.32 22.94
C ALA A 465 -6.63 -29.79 23.01
N GLU A 466 -6.75 -29.25 24.23
CA GLU A 466 -6.81 -27.80 24.46
C GLU A 466 -5.66 -27.07 23.75
N GLY A 467 -5.99 -26.28 22.73
CA GLY A 467 -5.04 -25.47 21.94
C GLY A 467 -4.32 -26.22 20.82
N HIS A 468 -4.86 -27.35 20.36
CA HIS A 468 -4.48 -27.97 19.09
C HIS A 468 -5.33 -27.37 17.96
N ILE A 469 -4.70 -27.02 16.84
CA ILE A 469 -5.37 -26.37 15.68
C ILE A 469 -6.39 -27.27 14.97
N LEU A 470 -6.26 -28.59 15.16
CA LEU A 470 -7.18 -29.60 14.64
C LEU A 470 -7.85 -30.27 15.84
N ALA A 471 -8.71 -29.58 16.56
CA ALA A 471 -9.44 -30.20 17.66
C ALA A 471 -10.87 -29.72 17.65
N GLU A 472 -11.80 -30.66 17.75
CA GLU A 472 -13.24 -30.42 17.82
C GLU A 472 -13.84 -30.71 19.23
N PRO A 473 -13.66 -29.82 20.23
CA PRO A 473 -14.21 -29.98 21.57
C PRO A 473 -15.74 -30.09 21.63
N GLY A 474 -16.25 -31.31 21.54
CA GLY A 474 -17.69 -31.54 21.58
C GLY A 474 -18.11 -32.80 20.86
N SER A 475 -17.23 -33.30 19.97
CA SER A 475 -17.49 -34.47 19.13
C SER A 475 -18.06 -35.61 19.95
N PRO A 476 -19.04 -36.32 19.38
CA PRO A 476 -19.59 -37.48 20.04
C PRO A 476 -18.52 -38.57 20.19
N ARG A 477 -18.68 -39.40 21.22
CA ARG A 477 -17.69 -40.43 21.57
C ARG A 477 -18.19 -41.82 21.30
N VAL A 478 -17.30 -42.69 20.84
CA VAL A 478 -17.63 -44.09 20.59
C VAL A 478 -18.09 -44.73 21.89
N THR A 479 -19.29 -45.31 21.86
CA THR A 479 -19.93 -45.95 23.02
C THR A 479 -19.80 -47.47 22.98
N GLN A 480 -19.99 -48.13 24.13
CA GLN A 480 -20.03 -49.59 24.17
C GLN A 480 -21.16 -50.15 23.29
N GLU A 481 -22.28 -49.44 23.19
CA GLU A 481 -23.39 -49.80 22.31
C GLU A 481 -23.01 -49.77 20.82
N MET A 482 -22.19 -48.81 20.39
CA MET A 482 -21.65 -48.74 19.03
C MET A 482 -20.74 -49.91 18.73
N ILE A 483 -19.80 -50.20 19.63
CA ILE A 483 -18.87 -51.34 19.53
C ILE A 483 -19.64 -52.67 19.49
N ASP A 484 -20.64 -52.84 20.35
CA ASP A 484 -21.46 -54.06 20.39
C ASP A 484 -22.28 -54.23 19.09
N ALA A 485 -22.74 -53.13 18.48
CA ALA A 485 -23.45 -53.14 17.20
C ALA A 485 -22.51 -53.47 16.03
N ALA A 486 -21.36 -52.80 15.96
CA ALA A 486 -20.31 -52.99 14.96
C ALA A 486 -19.74 -54.42 14.99
N ALA A 487 -19.58 -55.04 16.17
CA ALA A 487 -19.03 -56.39 16.33
C ALA A 487 -19.80 -57.48 15.57
N SER A 488 -21.04 -57.20 15.13
CA SER A 488 -21.85 -58.12 14.33
C SER A 488 -21.64 -57.98 12.81
N ASP A 489 -21.04 -56.88 12.37
CA ASP A 489 -20.65 -56.60 10.99
C ASP A 489 -19.25 -57.19 10.69
N PRO A 490 -19.04 -57.88 9.56
CA PRO A 490 -17.74 -58.48 9.22
C PRO A 490 -16.60 -57.47 9.04
N TYR A 491 -16.91 -56.20 8.86
CA TYR A 491 -15.95 -55.10 8.71
C TYR A 491 -16.00 -54.12 9.90
N ARG A 492 -16.70 -54.50 10.99
CA ARG A 492 -16.90 -53.69 12.20
C ARG A 492 -17.42 -52.27 11.94
N ARG A 493 -18.34 -52.14 10.99
CA ARG A 493 -18.89 -50.82 10.65
C ARG A 493 -20.02 -50.39 11.56
N TYR A 494 -20.10 -49.09 11.81
CA TYR A 494 -21.22 -48.45 12.48
C TYR A 494 -21.74 -47.27 11.65
N ARG A 495 -22.91 -47.42 11.02
CA ARG A 495 -23.57 -46.31 10.32
C ARG A 495 -24.28 -45.39 11.30
N LEU A 496 -24.00 -44.10 11.22
CA LEU A 496 -24.61 -43.10 12.08
C LEU A 496 -26.11 -42.93 11.77
N PRO A 497 -27.00 -42.96 12.77
CA PRO A 497 -28.44 -42.90 12.52
C PRO A 497 -28.89 -41.60 11.85
N GLY A 498 -29.40 -41.70 10.62
CA GLY A 498 -29.98 -40.55 9.90
C GLY A 498 -29.01 -39.82 8.98
N THR A 499 -27.75 -40.28 8.90
CA THR A 499 -26.72 -39.72 8.01
C THR A 499 -26.22 -40.77 7.01
N ASP A 500 -25.38 -40.33 6.07
CA ASP A 500 -24.61 -41.21 5.18
C ASP A 500 -23.21 -41.54 5.73
N LEU A 501 -22.87 -41.09 6.94
CA LEU A 501 -21.58 -41.35 7.58
C LEU A 501 -21.52 -42.75 8.20
N ILE A 502 -20.37 -43.41 8.05
CA ILE A 502 -20.09 -44.76 8.53
C ILE A 502 -18.73 -44.73 9.20
N LEU A 503 -18.66 -45.19 10.44
CA LEU A 503 -17.39 -45.45 11.13
C LEU A 503 -16.88 -46.85 10.77
N TYR A 504 -15.58 -47.00 10.59
CA TYR A 504 -14.92 -48.24 10.21
C TYR A 504 -14.02 -48.78 11.34
N ASP A 505 -13.69 -50.08 11.29
CA ASP A 505 -12.95 -50.85 12.32
C ASP A 505 -13.38 -50.74 13.80
N VAL A 506 -14.51 -50.10 14.12
CA VAL A 506 -15.00 -49.80 15.47
C VAL A 506 -14.82 -50.96 16.46
N GLY A 507 -13.89 -50.79 17.41
CA GLY A 507 -13.44 -51.80 18.33
C GLY A 507 -13.38 -51.35 19.80
N PRO A 508 -13.05 -52.27 20.74
CA PRO A 508 -12.85 -51.94 22.15
C PRO A 508 -11.80 -50.86 22.43
N GLU A 509 -10.82 -50.75 21.53
CA GLU A 509 -9.76 -49.75 21.48
C GLU A 509 -10.31 -48.32 21.33
N ASP A 510 -11.45 -48.15 20.68
CA ASP A 510 -12.02 -46.83 20.36
C ASP A 510 -12.97 -46.32 21.43
N LEU A 511 -13.26 -47.12 22.47
CA LEU A 511 -14.20 -46.75 23.51
C LEU A 511 -13.81 -45.43 24.19
N GLY A 512 -14.62 -44.40 23.95
CA GLY A 512 -14.43 -43.05 24.50
C GLY A 512 -13.61 -42.10 23.63
N LYS A 513 -13.09 -42.54 22.48
CA LYS A 513 -12.49 -41.67 21.47
C LYS A 513 -13.58 -40.87 20.73
N CYS A 514 -13.22 -39.70 20.21
CA CYS A 514 -14.11 -38.88 19.39
C CYS A 514 -14.35 -39.53 18.02
N TYR A 515 -15.45 -39.19 17.35
CA TYR A 515 -15.74 -39.65 16.00
C TYR A 515 -16.50 -38.59 15.22
N ALA A 516 -16.30 -38.60 13.90
CA ALA A 516 -16.89 -37.66 12.96
C ALA A 516 -18.42 -37.86 12.85
N ASP A 517 -19.20 -36.80 13.05
CA ASP A 517 -20.65 -36.81 12.94
C ASP A 517 -21.23 -35.82 11.92
N GLY A 518 -20.37 -35.08 11.22
CA GLY A 518 -20.70 -34.15 10.14
C GLY A 518 -21.31 -32.86 10.65
N VAL A 519 -21.01 -32.48 11.89
CA VAL A 519 -21.52 -31.27 12.54
C VAL A 519 -20.37 -30.53 13.18
N ASP A 520 -20.26 -29.23 12.93
CA ASP A 520 -19.42 -28.31 13.71
C ASP A 520 -19.87 -28.33 15.19
N ASN A 521 -19.15 -29.09 16.02
CA ASN A 521 -19.56 -29.42 17.38
C ASN A 521 -19.25 -28.31 18.40
N ASP A 522 -18.27 -27.44 18.12
CA ASP A 522 -17.82 -26.39 19.04
C ASP A 522 -18.17 -24.97 18.56
N GLY A 523 -18.58 -24.83 17.30
CA GLY A 523 -19.10 -23.63 16.67
C GLY A 523 -18.03 -22.71 16.09
N ASP A 524 -16.83 -23.22 15.79
CA ASP A 524 -15.72 -22.45 15.22
C ASP A 524 -15.79 -22.34 13.68
N GLY A 525 -16.59 -23.19 13.04
CA GLY A 525 -16.84 -23.20 11.61
C GLY A 525 -16.19 -24.37 10.87
N ALA A 526 -15.29 -25.11 11.49
CA ALA A 526 -14.76 -26.37 10.98
C ALA A 526 -15.71 -27.53 11.32
N VAL A 527 -15.66 -28.61 10.53
CA VAL A 527 -16.52 -29.78 10.75
C VAL A 527 -15.66 -31.02 10.88
N ASP A 528 -15.78 -31.70 12.01
CA ASP A 528 -15.05 -32.93 12.32
C ASP A 528 -13.51 -32.76 12.25
N GLU A 529 -12.98 -31.57 12.53
CA GLU A 529 -11.55 -31.27 12.56
C GLU A 529 -10.82 -32.02 13.68
N GLY A 530 -9.60 -32.46 13.42
CA GLY A 530 -8.88 -33.29 14.38
C GLY A 530 -9.34 -34.75 14.42
N ILE A 531 -9.97 -35.22 13.34
CA ILE A 531 -10.37 -36.61 13.15
C ILE A 531 -9.80 -37.10 11.82
N ASP A 532 -9.11 -38.24 11.86
CA ASP A 532 -8.41 -38.80 10.70
C ASP A 532 -7.37 -37.82 10.12
N GLU A 533 -6.66 -37.06 10.96
CA GLU A 533 -5.67 -36.10 10.51
C GLU A 533 -4.50 -36.79 9.79
N GLY A 534 -4.00 -36.15 8.74
CA GLY A 534 -2.86 -36.66 8.00
C GLY A 534 -3.19 -37.81 7.03
N ILE A 535 -4.44 -37.88 6.56
CA ILE A 535 -4.89 -38.92 5.64
C ILE A 535 -5.56 -38.26 4.43
N ASP A 536 -4.94 -38.36 3.25
CA ASP A 536 -5.36 -37.71 2.00
C ASP A 536 -5.46 -36.17 2.11
N GLU A 537 -4.50 -35.52 2.74
CA GLU A 537 -4.44 -34.06 2.76
C GLU A 537 -4.21 -33.50 1.35
N MET A 538 -4.75 -32.31 1.09
CA MET A 538 -4.64 -31.59 -0.19
C MET A 538 -5.31 -32.31 -1.39
N ILE A 539 -6.26 -33.23 -1.18
CA ILE A 539 -6.95 -33.89 -2.31
C ILE A 539 -8.34 -33.33 -2.60
N ASP A 540 -9.10 -32.92 -1.59
CA ASP A 540 -10.45 -32.37 -1.76
C ASP A 540 -10.58 -30.92 -1.26
N GLU A 541 -9.47 -30.18 -1.32
CA GLU A 541 -9.23 -28.82 -0.80
C GLU A 541 -10.43 -27.88 -0.91
N ARG A 542 -10.98 -27.47 0.24
CA ARG A 542 -12.11 -26.56 0.31
C ARG A 542 -11.75 -25.32 1.09
N ARG A 543 -11.95 -24.18 0.44
CA ARG A 543 -11.83 -22.84 1.04
C ARG A 543 -13.02 -22.41 1.91
N ASP A 544 -13.70 -23.38 2.50
CA ASP A 544 -14.81 -23.18 3.43
C ASP A 544 -14.95 -24.28 4.50
N ASP A 545 -13.89 -25.05 4.77
CA ASP A 545 -13.91 -26.16 5.73
C ASP A 545 -13.21 -25.87 7.06
N GLY A 546 -12.57 -24.71 7.21
CA GLY A 546 -11.93 -24.27 8.45
C GLY A 546 -10.55 -24.86 8.68
N LEU A 547 -10.02 -25.62 7.73
CA LEU A 547 -8.74 -26.30 7.84
C LEU A 547 -7.64 -25.52 7.11
N ASP A 548 -6.47 -25.47 7.72
CA ASP A 548 -5.22 -25.06 7.07
C ASP A 548 -4.70 -26.27 6.30
N ASN A 549 -5.13 -26.43 5.05
CA ASN A 549 -4.89 -27.64 4.26
C ASN A 549 -3.40 -27.79 3.92
N ASP A 550 -2.68 -26.68 3.72
CA ASP A 550 -1.27 -26.67 3.33
C ASP A 550 -0.28 -26.39 4.49
N GLY A 551 -0.80 -26.13 5.69
CA GLY A 551 -0.01 -26.02 6.93
C GLY A 551 0.82 -24.75 7.04
N ASP A 552 0.50 -23.70 6.26
CA ASP A 552 1.27 -22.47 6.22
C ASP A 552 0.81 -21.39 7.24
N TRP A 553 -0.36 -21.59 7.88
CA TRP A 553 -0.90 -20.72 8.92
C TRP A 553 -0.02 -20.71 10.19
N ASN A 554 0.29 -19.53 10.72
CA ASN A 554 1.14 -19.39 11.90
C ASN A 554 0.43 -18.73 13.11
N PRO A 555 0.25 -19.43 14.24
CA PRO A 555 -0.44 -18.89 15.42
C PRO A 555 0.27 -17.72 16.10
N LEU A 556 1.53 -17.41 15.75
CA LEU A 556 2.24 -16.26 16.29
C LEU A 556 2.08 -14.99 15.43
N ARG A 557 1.57 -15.11 14.21
CA ARG A 557 1.59 -14.06 13.18
C ARG A 557 0.23 -13.79 12.56
N ASP A 558 -0.51 -14.86 12.29
CA ASP A 558 -1.72 -14.83 11.46
C ASP A 558 -2.99 -14.82 12.30
N ASP A 559 -2.86 -15.22 13.57
CA ASP A 559 -3.87 -15.14 14.64
C ASP A 559 -4.27 -13.66 14.91
N THR A 560 -5.21 -13.19 14.10
CA THR A 560 -5.66 -11.79 13.98
C THR A 560 -7.17 -11.65 14.10
N GLY A 561 -7.89 -12.75 14.30
CA GLY A 561 -9.33 -12.81 14.45
C GLY A 561 -10.12 -12.71 13.15
N LEU A 562 -11.43 -12.84 13.30
CA LEU A 562 -12.41 -12.89 12.21
C LEU A 562 -12.37 -11.69 11.26
N ASP A 563 -12.05 -10.49 11.75
CA ASP A 563 -11.99 -9.26 10.97
C ASP A 563 -10.66 -9.04 10.22
N GLY A 564 -9.67 -9.92 10.45
CA GLY A 564 -8.34 -9.92 9.85
C GLY A 564 -7.43 -8.78 10.33
N VAL A 565 -7.83 -8.05 11.39
CA VAL A 565 -7.12 -6.88 11.90
C VAL A 565 -6.50 -7.16 13.26
N PRO A 566 -5.16 -7.20 13.37
CA PRO A 566 -4.50 -7.39 14.66
C PRO A 566 -4.92 -6.35 15.71
N TYR A 567 -5.08 -6.77 16.96
CA TYR A 567 -5.40 -5.96 18.13
C TYR A 567 -6.79 -5.30 18.10
N SER A 568 -7.75 -5.86 17.34
CA SER A 568 -9.13 -5.36 17.25
C SER A 568 -10.01 -5.80 18.44
N GLY A 569 -9.67 -6.95 19.05
CA GLY A 569 -10.37 -7.60 20.14
C GLY A 569 -11.64 -8.34 19.71
N ASP A 570 -11.69 -8.81 18.47
CA ASP A 570 -12.78 -9.59 17.91
C ASP A 570 -12.63 -11.11 18.17
N PRO A 571 -13.65 -11.95 17.87
CA PRO A 571 -13.55 -13.40 18.04
C PRO A 571 -12.48 -14.01 17.12
N GLY A 572 -11.77 -15.02 17.62
CA GLY A 572 -10.63 -15.64 16.93
C GLY A 572 -9.28 -15.04 17.34
N GLU A 573 -9.23 -13.77 17.78
CA GLU A 573 -7.94 -13.12 18.02
C GLU A 573 -7.20 -13.61 19.29
N ALA A 574 -5.92 -13.94 19.12
CA ALA A 574 -4.95 -14.36 20.11
C ALA A 574 -5.35 -15.63 20.88
N ASP A 575 -6.14 -16.52 20.26
CA ASP A 575 -6.54 -17.80 20.84
C ASP A 575 -5.69 -18.99 20.36
N GLY A 576 -4.86 -18.78 19.34
CA GLY A 576 -3.95 -19.77 18.77
C GLY A 576 -4.61 -20.77 17.83
N LEU A 577 -5.81 -20.48 17.32
CA LEU A 577 -6.55 -21.29 16.37
C LEU A 577 -6.84 -20.48 15.09
N PRO A 578 -6.81 -21.11 13.90
CA PRO A 578 -7.13 -20.43 12.65
C PRO A 578 -8.60 -19.99 12.62
N THR A 579 -8.86 -18.78 12.11
CA THR A 579 -10.22 -18.26 11.92
C THR A 579 -10.48 -17.94 10.44
N SER A 580 -11.07 -18.90 9.73
CA SER A 580 -11.40 -18.87 8.29
C SER A 580 -12.20 -17.65 7.79
N GLY A 581 -13.19 -17.22 8.56
CA GLY A 581 -14.17 -16.23 8.09
C GLY A 581 -15.13 -16.72 6.99
N ALA A 582 -15.01 -17.96 6.51
CA ALA A 582 -15.97 -18.59 5.61
C ALA A 582 -17.40 -18.55 6.18
N GLY A 583 -18.39 -18.44 5.28
CA GLY A 583 -19.78 -18.25 5.69
C GLY A 583 -20.11 -16.90 6.36
N THR A 584 -19.12 -16.05 6.66
CA THR A 584 -19.30 -14.73 7.27
C THR A 584 -19.08 -13.58 6.29
N PRO A 585 -19.51 -12.35 6.64
CA PRO A 585 -19.18 -11.16 5.87
C PRO A 585 -17.74 -10.67 6.04
N PHE A 586 -16.94 -11.27 6.93
CA PHE A 586 -15.58 -10.85 7.25
C PHE A 586 -14.56 -11.69 6.48
N PRO A 587 -13.32 -11.20 6.31
CA PRO A 587 -12.31 -11.94 5.55
C PRO A 587 -11.83 -13.21 6.27
N GLY A 588 -11.80 -13.23 7.61
CA GLY A 588 -11.00 -14.20 8.35
C GLY A 588 -9.56 -13.72 8.55
N GLU A 589 -8.75 -14.59 9.11
CA GLU A 589 -7.31 -14.43 9.28
C GLU A 589 -6.58 -14.60 7.96
N ARG A 590 -5.26 -14.40 7.93
CA ARG A 590 -4.43 -14.67 6.74
C ARG A 590 -4.16 -16.17 6.64
N ASN A 591 -3.80 -16.67 5.45
CA ASN A 591 -3.30 -18.04 5.31
C ASN A 591 -4.31 -19.07 5.84
N ILE A 592 -5.60 -18.81 5.62
CA ILE A 592 -6.67 -19.76 5.91
C ILE A 592 -7.86 -19.52 4.96
N ASP A 593 -8.37 -20.57 4.33
CA ASP A 593 -9.61 -20.64 3.57
C ASP A 593 -9.86 -19.44 2.65
N LYS A 594 -10.65 -18.47 3.12
CA LYS A 594 -11.12 -17.33 2.34
C LYS A 594 -10.00 -16.38 1.93
N THR A 595 -8.92 -16.34 2.71
CA THR A 595 -7.78 -15.49 2.45
C THR A 595 -6.60 -16.24 1.87
N ASP A 596 -6.55 -17.56 2.04
CA ASP A 596 -5.56 -18.45 1.44
C ASP A 596 -6.04 -18.92 0.08
N VAL A 597 -5.44 -18.38 -0.97
CA VAL A 597 -5.84 -18.71 -2.34
C VAL A 597 -5.22 -20.02 -2.84
N ALA A 598 -4.22 -20.58 -2.16
CA ALA A 598 -3.57 -21.80 -2.57
C ALA A 598 -4.39 -23.07 -2.26
N GLU A 599 -5.37 -23.01 -1.34
CA GLU A 599 -6.19 -24.16 -0.90
C GLU A 599 -7.41 -24.46 -1.81
N SER A 600 -7.31 -24.25 -3.11
CA SER A 600 -8.43 -24.53 -4.03
C SER A 600 -8.06 -25.66 -4.98
N ASP A 601 -8.81 -26.75 -4.94
CA ASP A 601 -8.73 -27.86 -5.91
C ASP A 601 -9.26 -27.43 -7.30
N GLN A 602 -8.40 -26.86 -8.16
CA GLN A 602 -8.83 -26.19 -9.38
C GLN A 602 -9.12 -27.15 -10.54
N ILE A 603 -10.31 -27.02 -11.13
CA ILE A 603 -10.72 -27.83 -12.30
C ILE A 603 -9.88 -27.56 -13.56
N GLY A 604 -9.35 -26.33 -13.69
CA GLY A 604 -8.57 -25.87 -14.83
C GLY A 604 -9.38 -25.55 -16.09
N ILE A 605 -8.67 -25.38 -17.21
CA ILE A 605 -9.24 -24.93 -18.50
C ILE A 605 -9.71 -26.11 -19.35
N THR A 606 -10.98 -26.06 -19.80
CA THR A 606 -11.60 -27.20 -20.49
C THR A 606 -12.26 -26.86 -21.84
N ASN A 607 -12.42 -25.57 -22.16
CA ASN A 607 -12.90 -25.11 -23.47
C ASN A 607 -12.19 -23.81 -23.88
N VAL A 608 -11.79 -23.77 -25.15
CA VAL A 608 -11.19 -22.60 -25.80
C VAL A 608 -11.82 -22.44 -27.18
N GLN A 609 -12.36 -21.27 -27.48
CA GLN A 609 -12.95 -20.93 -28.79
C GLN A 609 -12.30 -19.67 -29.36
N VAL A 610 -11.93 -19.71 -30.64
CA VAL A 610 -11.47 -18.54 -31.40
C VAL A 610 -12.53 -18.17 -32.43
N PHE A 611 -12.97 -16.91 -32.46
CA PHE A 611 -13.99 -16.49 -33.42
C PHE A 611 -13.74 -15.09 -33.97
N PRO A 612 -14.14 -14.77 -35.22
CA PRO A 612 -13.92 -13.44 -35.77
C PRO A 612 -14.65 -12.35 -34.97
N ALA A 613 -14.00 -11.22 -34.74
CA ALA A 613 -14.59 -10.12 -34.00
C ALA A 613 -15.90 -9.64 -34.64
N GLY A 614 -16.89 -9.34 -33.80
CA GLY A 614 -18.23 -8.92 -34.21
C GLY A 614 -19.09 -10.01 -34.86
N SER A 615 -18.61 -11.26 -34.95
CA SER A 615 -19.42 -12.40 -35.42
C SER A 615 -20.43 -12.87 -34.36
N LEU A 616 -20.12 -12.69 -33.07
CA LEU A 616 -21.00 -13.00 -31.96
C LEU A 616 -21.96 -11.84 -31.68
N ASN A 617 -23.27 -12.10 -31.79
CA ASN A 617 -24.30 -11.15 -31.37
C ASN A 617 -25.01 -11.67 -30.12
N LEU A 618 -24.50 -11.32 -28.94
CA LEU A 618 -25.02 -11.77 -27.63
C LEU A 618 -26.52 -11.56 -27.47
N THR A 619 -27.05 -10.48 -28.05
CA THR A 619 -28.49 -10.21 -27.96
C THR A 619 -29.31 -11.18 -28.85
N GLN A 620 -28.79 -11.65 -30.01
CA GLN A 620 -29.47 -12.58 -30.94
C GLN A 620 -29.28 -14.05 -30.59
N THR A 621 -28.16 -14.38 -29.96
CA THR A 621 -27.83 -15.76 -29.59
C THR A 621 -28.73 -16.25 -28.46
N ALA A 622 -29.17 -17.51 -28.53
CA ALA A 622 -29.91 -18.15 -27.45
C ALA A 622 -28.95 -18.61 -26.34
N ASP A 623 -29.38 -18.60 -25.08
CA ASP A 623 -28.54 -19.04 -23.94
C ASP A 623 -28.00 -20.45 -24.15
N GLN A 624 -28.86 -21.37 -24.63
CA GLN A 624 -28.43 -22.73 -24.94
C GLN A 624 -27.30 -22.79 -25.97
N THR A 625 -27.26 -21.86 -26.93
CA THR A 625 -26.17 -21.80 -27.91
C THR A 625 -24.90 -21.24 -27.27
N LEU A 626 -25.01 -20.21 -26.41
CA LEU A 626 -23.86 -19.68 -25.69
C LEU A 626 -23.24 -20.76 -24.78
N PHE A 627 -24.06 -21.40 -23.96
CA PHE A 627 -23.63 -22.46 -23.05
C PHE A 627 -22.99 -23.63 -23.81
N ASN A 628 -23.65 -24.14 -24.85
CA ASN A 628 -23.16 -25.31 -25.58
C ASN A 628 -21.87 -25.06 -26.37
N THR A 629 -21.61 -23.82 -26.80
CA THR A 629 -20.43 -23.49 -27.61
C THR A 629 -19.25 -23.10 -26.73
N PHE A 630 -19.48 -22.28 -25.70
CA PHE A 630 -18.39 -21.66 -24.96
C PHE A 630 -18.12 -22.31 -23.61
N MET A 631 -19.08 -23.00 -22.99
CA MET A 631 -18.96 -23.48 -21.60
C MET A 631 -18.90 -25.00 -21.47
N LEU A 632 -19.23 -25.76 -22.52
CA LEU A 632 -19.16 -27.23 -22.46
C LEU A 632 -17.71 -27.71 -22.63
N PRO A 633 -17.17 -28.53 -21.71
CA PRO A 633 -15.83 -29.09 -21.81
C PRO A 633 -15.60 -29.92 -23.08
N GLY A 634 -14.35 -29.93 -23.56
CA GLY A 634 -13.88 -30.87 -24.59
C GLY A 634 -13.65 -30.29 -25.98
N GLU A 635 -13.89 -28.98 -26.18
CA GLU A 635 -13.53 -28.26 -27.40
C GLU A 635 -12.42 -27.24 -27.11
N LEU A 636 -11.17 -27.63 -27.38
CA LEU A 636 -9.99 -26.77 -27.26
C LEU A 636 -9.51 -26.40 -28.67
N GLU A 637 -9.85 -25.20 -29.15
CA GLU A 637 -9.36 -24.68 -30.43
C GLU A 637 -7.92 -24.18 -30.31
N LEU A 638 -6.97 -25.06 -30.61
CA LEU A 638 -5.52 -24.79 -30.47
C LEU A 638 -4.84 -24.34 -31.78
N GLU A 639 -5.55 -24.37 -32.91
CA GLU A 639 -5.00 -23.91 -34.19
C GLU A 639 -4.95 -22.38 -34.25
N ARG A 640 -3.80 -21.82 -34.64
CA ARG A 640 -3.68 -20.37 -34.80
C ARG A 640 -4.60 -19.87 -35.93
N PRO A 641 -5.44 -18.85 -35.68
CA PRO A 641 -6.28 -18.29 -36.72
C PRO A 641 -5.44 -17.58 -37.79
N PRO A 642 -5.98 -17.39 -39.00
CA PRO A 642 -5.42 -16.43 -39.94
C PRO A 642 -5.43 -15.02 -39.31
N ALA A 643 -4.38 -14.24 -39.59
CA ALA A 643 -4.30 -12.87 -39.13
C ALA A 643 -5.54 -12.04 -39.54
N GLY A 644 -6.08 -11.34 -38.55
CA GLY A 644 -7.33 -10.60 -38.63
C GLY A 644 -7.86 -10.26 -37.24
N ASP A 645 -8.94 -9.49 -37.21
CA ASP A 645 -9.65 -9.09 -36.00
C ASP A 645 -10.42 -10.30 -35.44
N ASN A 646 -9.89 -10.92 -34.39
CA ASN A 646 -10.41 -12.14 -33.79
C ASN A 646 -10.54 -12.00 -32.26
N ASP A 647 -11.52 -12.70 -31.71
CA ASP A 647 -11.79 -12.80 -30.29
C ASP A 647 -11.46 -14.20 -29.79
N LEU A 648 -11.15 -14.31 -28.50
CA LEU A 648 -10.89 -15.56 -27.80
C LEU A 648 -11.86 -15.69 -26.62
N ALA A 649 -12.44 -16.87 -26.42
CA ALA A 649 -13.18 -17.22 -25.22
C ALA A 649 -12.52 -18.42 -24.56
N VAL A 650 -12.19 -18.29 -23.27
CA VAL A 650 -11.55 -19.32 -22.46
C VAL A 650 -12.44 -19.64 -21.27
N SER A 651 -12.64 -20.93 -20.98
CA SER A 651 -13.61 -21.38 -20.00
C SER A 651 -13.07 -22.48 -19.09
N SER A 652 -13.50 -22.42 -17.83
CA SER A 652 -13.28 -23.48 -16.85
C SER A 652 -14.20 -24.68 -17.12
N GLY A 653 -13.96 -25.80 -16.44
CA GLY A 653 -14.86 -26.95 -16.40
C GLY A 653 -16.26 -26.64 -15.87
N LEU A 654 -17.15 -27.63 -15.98
CA LEU A 654 -18.46 -27.56 -15.34
C LEU A 654 -18.36 -28.03 -13.90
N PHE A 655 -19.00 -27.31 -12.99
CA PHE A 655 -19.03 -27.66 -11.57
C PHE A 655 -20.43 -27.42 -10.98
N PRO A 656 -20.79 -28.12 -9.90
CA PRO A 656 -22.00 -27.82 -9.16
C PRO A 656 -21.81 -26.61 -8.24
N LEU A 657 -22.81 -25.72 -8.17
CA LEU A 657 -22.82 -24.58 -7.25
C LEU A 657 -24.07 -24.64 -6.35
N ARG A 658 -23.91 -25.13 -5.12
CA ARG A 658 -25.00 -25.29 -4.15
C ARG A 658 -25.53 -23.95 -3.67
N ALA A 659 -26.78 -23.92 -3.20
CA ALA A 659 -27.34 -22.72 -2.59
C ALA A 659 -26.48 -22.25 -1.40
N GLY A 660 -25.96 -21.03 -1.46
CA GLY A 660 -25.07 -20.43 -0.48
C GLY A 660 -23.57 -20.56 -0.77
N GLN A 661 -23.17 -21.51 -1.61
CA GLN A 661 -21.77 -21.77 -1.97
C GLN A 661 -21.18 -20.61 -2.79
N ILE A 662 -19.87 -20.42 -2.65
CA ILE A 662 -19.06 -19.43 -3.35
C ILE A 662 -18.01 -20.19 -4.15
N GLU A 663 -17.83 -19.80 -5.40
CA GLU A 663 -16.71 -20.26 -6.23
C GLU A 663 -15.91 -19.08 -6.73
N ARG A 664 -14.60 -19.28 -6.86
CA ARG A 664 -13.65 -18.20 -7.12
C ARG A 664 -12.97 -18.36 -8.46
N ILE A 665 -12.59 -17.20 -9.02
CA ILE A 665 -11.89 -17.11 -10.28
C ILE A 665 -10.98 -15.90 -10.18
N SER A 666 -9.70 -16.10 -10.51
CA SER A 666 -8.76 -15.01 -10.63
C SER A 666 -7.94 -15.15 -11.89
N LEU A 667 -7.61 -14.02 -12.50
CA LEU A 667 -6.81 -13.99 -13.72
C LEU A 667 -5.86 -12.79 -13.75
N ALA A 668 -4.74 -12.97 -14.43
CA ALA A 668 -3.77 -11.91 -14.68
C ALA A 668 -3.77 -11.52 -16.17
N VAL A 669 -3.82 -10.22 -16.42
CA VAL A 669 -3.57 -9.61 -17.73
C VAL A 669 -2.14 -9.07 -17.72
N VAL A 670 -1.26 -9.71 -18.47
CA VAL A 670 0.18 -9.41 -18.55
C VAL A 670 0.50 -8.76 -19.90
N LEU A 671 1.15 -7.60 -19.87
CA LEU A 671 1.58 -6.88 -21.08
C LEU A 671 3.10 -6.82 -21.11
N ALA A 672 3.71 -7.19 -22.24
CA ALA A 672 5.17 -7.31 -22.33
C ALA A 672 5.70 -6.95 -23.72
N THR A 673 7.01 -6.75 -23.83
CA THR A 673 7.68 -6.51 -25.13
C THR A 673 7.75 -7.76 -26.01
N GLY A 674 7.61 -8.95 -25.42
CA GLY A 674 7.65 -10.22 -26.14
C GLY A 674 7.21 -11.41 -25.30
N ARG A 675 7.09 -12.58 -25.95
CA ARG A 675 6.53 -13.80 -25.33
C ARG A 675 7.31 -14.30 -24.10
N GLU A 676 8.65 -14.25 -24.12
CA GLU A 676 9.46 -14.73 -22.99
C GLU A 676 9.25 -13.86 -21.74
N GLU A 677 9.18 -12.53 -21.89
CA GLU A 677 8.89 -11.61 -20.80
C GLU A 677 7.44 -11.74 -20.32
N ALA A 678 6.48 -11.98 -21.22
CA ALA A 678 5.09 -12.26 -20.85
C ALA A 678 4.95 -13.53 -20.00
N LEU A 679 5.65 -14.61 -20.36
CA LEU A 679 5.69 -15.85 -19.57
C LEU A 679 6.34 -15.62 -18.22
N GLN A 680 7.40 -14.82 -18.15
CA GLN A 680 8.03 -14.45 -16.90
C GLN A 680 7.08 -13.62 -15.99
N GLY A 681 6.34 -12.67 -16.58
CA GLY A 681 5.30 -11.92 -15.86
C GLY A 681 4.15 -12.81 -15.38
N ARG A 682 3.77 -13.84 -16.16
CA ARG A 682 2.83 -14.89 -15.75
C ARG A 682 3.36 -15.70 -14.56
N ASP A 683 4.63 -16.11 -14.59
CA ASP A 683 5.25 -16.82 -13.45
C ASP A 683 5.23 -15.94 -12.18
N TYR A 684 5.53 -14.65 -12.30
CA TYR A 684 5.43 -13.71 -11.18
C TYR A 684 4.01 -13.49 -10.69
N ALA A 685 3.02 -13.50 -11.58
CA ALA A 685 1.61 -13.43 -11.21
C ALA A 685 1.15 -14.69 -10.47
N LEU A 686 1.65 -15.87 -10.82
CA LEU A 686 1.41 -17.13 -10.09
C LEU A 686 2.10 -17.14 -8.73
N SER A 687 3.35 -16.66 -8.63
CA SER A 687 3.99 -16.49 -7.32
C SER A 687 3.27 -15.45 -6.46
N ALA A 688 2.70 -14.41 -7.08
CA ALA A 688 1.86 -13.45 -6.38
C ALA A 688 0.57 -14.07 -5.85
N TYR A 689 -0.04 -14.97 -6.64
CA TYR A 689 -1.20 -15.76 -6.22
C TYR A 689 -0.85 -16.67 -5.05
N ALA A 690 0.17 -17.52 -5.18
CA ALA A 690 0.60 -18.47 -4.15
C ALA A 690 1.16 -17.84 -2.86
N GLU A 691 1.22 -16.50 -2.77
CA GLU A 691 1.62 -15.77 -1.56
C GLU A 691 0.45 -14.88 -1.08
N ASP A 692 -0.79 -15.25 -1.41
CA ASP A 692 -2.03 -14.55 -1.09
C ASP A 692 -2.05 -13.08 -1.53
N TYR A 693 -1.36 -12.75 -2.61
CA TYR A 693 -1.16 -11.37 -3.05
C TYR A 693 -0.47 -10.46 -2.00
N GLN A 694 0.18 -11.02 -0.97
CA GLN A 694 0.83 -10.27 0.11
C GLN A 694 2.28 -9.96 -0.23
N PHE A 695 2.66 -8.66 -0.18
CA PHE A 695 4.01 -8.23 -0.50
C PHE A 695 4.54 -7.21 0.48
N ALA A 696 5.88 -7.09 0.52
CA ALA A 696 6.56 -5.92 1.05
C ALA A 696 6.06 -4.64 0.36
N GLN A 697 5.84 -3.61 1.16
CA GLN A 697 5.15 -2.39 0.77
C GLN A 697 6.10 -1.20 0.72
N ALA A 698 5.90 -0.35 -0.30
CA ALA A 698 6.65 0.89 -0.41
C ALA A 698 6.38 1.83 0.77
N PRO A 699 7.36 2.69 1.14
CA PRO A 699 7.15 3.73 2.14
C PRO A 699 5.94 4.62 1.82
N LEU A 700 5.45 5.37 2.82
CA LEU A 700 4.33 6.29 2.58
C LEU A 700 4.69 7.33 1.49
N THR A 701 3.76 7.59 0.57
CA THR A 701 4.00 8.54 -0.53
C THR A 701 4.19 9.98 0.02
N PRO A 702 5.32 10.66 -0.29
CA PRO A 702 5.56 12.03 0.17
C PRO A 702 4.78 13.06 -0.66
N THR A 703 4.53 14.24 -0.07
CA THR A 703 3.88 15.36 -0.80
C THR A 703 4.94 16.32 -1.34
N VAL A 704 5.01 16.52 -2.65
CA VAL A 704 5.98 17.43 -3.29
C VAL A 704 5.32 18.71 -3.81
N VAL A 705 6.07 19.82 -3.72
CA VAL A 705 5.73 21.10 -4.33
C VAL A 705 6.87 21.58 -5.23
N ALA A 706 6.52 22.03 -6.44
CA ALA A 706 7.47 22.69 -7.34
C ALA A 706 7.28 24.21 -7.36
N VAL A 707 8.40 24.93 -7.29
CA VAL A 707 8.50 26.39 -7.41
C VAL A 707 9.22 26.73 -8.72
N PRO A 708 8.55 27.35 -9.71
CA PRO A 708 9.20 27.76 -10.95
C PRO A 708 10.14 28.95 -10.72
N GLY A 709 11.27 28.95 -11.42
CA GLY A 709 12.20 30.08 -11.45
C GLY A 709 12.89 30.24 -12.80
N ASP A 710 13.66 31.32 -12.94
CA ASP A 710 14.41 31.60 -14.16
C ASP A 710 15.58 30.63 -14.34
N GLY A 711 15.45 29.70 -15.30
CA GLY A 711 16.43 28.67 -15.60
C GLY A 711 16.56 27.60 -14.51
N ARG A 712 15.57 27.49 -13.62
CA ARG A 712 15.58 26.50 -12.54
C ARG A 712 14.19 26.12 -12.05
N VAL A 713 14.08 24.96 -11.43
CA VAL A 713 12.92 24.52 -10.64
C VAL A 713 13.43 24.15 -9.24
N THR A 714 12.73 24.61 -8.20
CA THR A 714 12.99 24.19 -6.82
C THR A 714 11.86 23.28 -6.36
N LEU A 715 12.21 22.05 -5.97
CA LEU A 715 11.31 21.08 -5.37
C LEU A 715 11.52 21.09 -3.85
N TYR A 716 10.43 20.93 -3.10
CA TYR A 716 10.48 20.59 -1.68
C TYR A 716 9.33 19.66 -1.31
N TRP A 717 9.53 18.83 -0.29
CA TRP A 717 8.56 17.81 0.11
C TRP A 717 8.50 17.60 1.63
N ASP A 718 7.46 16.93 2.11
CA ASP A 718 7.29 16.53 3.51
C ASP A 718 8.11 15.28 3.88
N ALA A 719 8.15 14.96 5.18
CA ALA A 719 8.91 13.83 5.72
C ALA A 719 8.02 12.59 5.99
N LYS A 720 6.80 12.54 5.42
CA LYS A 720 5.80 11.51 5.77
C LYS A 720 6.31 10.09 5.53
N ALA A 721 7.12 9.89 4.48
CA ALA A 721 7.70 8.61 4.14
C ALA A 721 8.63 8.05 5.24
N GLU A 722 9.31 8.92 6.01
CA GLU A 722 10.27 8.51 7.06
C GLU A 722 9.58 7.84 8.26
N GLU A 723 8.25 7.94 8.35
CA GLU A 723 7.45 7.37 9.43
C GLU A 723 6.78 6.04 9.03
N SER A 724 7.03 5.54 7.82
CA SER A 724 6.42 4.30 7.30
C SER A 724 6.81 3.07 8.11
N VAL A 725 5.91 2.09 8.09
CA VAL A 725 6.10 0.75 8.64
C VAL A 725 5.52 -0.22 7.61
N ASP A 726 6.33 -1.15 7.14
CA ASP A 726 5.93 -2.27 6.30
C ASP A 726 5.34 -3.38 7.18
N ALA A 727 4.02 -3.58 7.05
CA ALA A 727 3.28 -4.57 7.83
C ALA A 727 3.62 -6.01 7.43
N TYR A 728 3.96 -6.26 6.17
CA TYR A 728 4.36 -7.59 5.70
C TYR A 728 5.71 -7.98 6.29
N LEU A 729 6.69 -7.06 6.31
CA LEU A 729 7.96 -7.35 6.98
C LEU A 729 7.79 -7.62 8.49
N GLU A 730 6.88 -6.90 9.17
CA GLU A 730 6.55 -7.19 10.57
C GLU A 730 5.86 -8.55 10.73
N SER A 731 4.93 -8.92 9.85
CA SER A 731 4.25 -10.23 9.90
C SER A 731 5.26 -11.36 9.74
N ILE A 732 6.23 -11.22 8.81
CA ILE A 732 7.31 -12.20 8.66
C ILE A 732 8.47 -12.02 9.66
N GLY A 733 8.26 -11.31 10.77
CA GLY A 733 9.17 -11.23 11.92
C GLY A 733 10.45 -10.44 11.67
N LEU A 734 10.47 -9.63 10.62
CA LEU A 734 11.56 -8.74 10.24
C LEU A 734 11.27 -7.31 10.71
N ASN A 735 12.22 -6.40 10.49
CA ASN A 735 12.06 -5.00 10.87
C ASN A 735 11.28 -4.24 9.79
N GLY A 736 9.98 -3.99 10.01
CA GLY A 736 9.16 -3.20 9.08
C GLY A 736 9.46 -1.69 9.04
N ARG A 737 10.33 -1.15 9.89
CA ARG A 737 10.82 0.23 9.74
C ARG A 737 12.06 0.25 8.87
N ASP A 738 11.86 0.31 7.57
CA ASP A 738 12.88 0.06 6.56
C ASP A 738 13.06 1.18 5.52
N PHE A 739 12.45 2.35 5.73
CA PHE A 739 12.72 3.55 4.91
C PHE A 739 14.24 3.83 4.79
N GLU A 740 14.72 4.04 3.56
CA GLU A 740 16.14 4.32 3.26
C GLU A 740 16.36 5.72 2.67
N GLY A 741 15.51 6.17 1.74
CA GLY A 741 15.76 7.45 1.08
C GLY A 741 14.73 7.93 0.07
N TYR A 742 15.11 8.99 -0.64
CA TYR A 742 14.32 9.62 -1.71
C TYR A 742 15.07 9.62 -3.04
N ARG A 743 14.35 9.41 -4.14
CA ARG A 743 14.81 9.62 -5.52
C ARG A 743 13.98 10.69 -6.21
N ILE A 744 14.62 11.43 -7.11
CA ILE A 744 13.98 12.48 -7.89
C ILE A 744 14.07 12.14 -9.37
N TYR A 745 12.92 12.05 -10.03
CA TYR A 745 12.82 11.88 -11.47
C TYR A 745 12.33 13.15 -12.14
N ARG A 746 12.70 13.30 -13.41
CA ARG A 746 12.22 14.37 -14.27
C ARG A 746 11.93 13.82 -15.65
N ALA A 747 10.76 14.16 -16.16
CA ALA A 747 10.32 13.87 -17.50
C ALA A 747 9.82 15.12 -18.24
N THR A 748 9.80 15.04 -19.56
CA THR A 748 9.17 16.02 -20.46
C THR A 748 7.79 15.57 -20.96
N ASP A 749 7.46 14.30 -20.74
CA ASP A 749 6.16 13.70 -21.05
C ASP A 749 5.58 12.97 -19.82
N PRO A 750 4.25 13.01 -19.59
CA PRO A 750 3.57 12.29 -18.53
C PRO A 750 3.85 10.78 -18.43
N ALA A 751 4.26 10.11 -19.51
CA ALA A 751 4.58 8.68 -19.48
C ALA A 751 5.94 8.37 -18.81
N PHE A 752 6.76 9.38 -18.49
CA PHE A 752 8.09 9.24 -17.87
C PHE A 752 9.07 8.30 -18.63
N LEU A 753 8.80 8.02 -19.91
CA LEU A 753 9.64 7.13 -20.74
C LEU A 753 11.05 7.68 -20.98
N ASP A 754 11.24 9.00 -20.95
CA ASP A 754 12.56 9.62 -21.09
C ASP A 754 13.49 9.39 -19.87
N ALA A 755 12.91 9.03 -18.72
CA ALA A 755 13.66 8.59 -17.54
C ALA A 755 13.89 7.08 -17.52
N LEU A 756 13.05 6.26 -18.16
CA LEU A 756 13.12 4.80 -18.22
C LEU A 756 14.22 4.35 -19.20
N VAL A 757 15.44 4.15 -18.68
CA VAL A 757 16.65 3.93 -19.52
C VAL A 757 17.59 2.85 -19.00
N ILE A 758 17.29 2.25 -17.86
CA ILE A 758 18.13 1.22 -17.24
C ILE A 758 17.50 -0.13 -17.53
N THR A 759 18.29 -1.04 -18.10
CA THR A 759 17.83 -2.38 -18.47
C THR A 759 18.21 -3.43 -17.44
N ASP A 760 17.42 -4.50 -17.35
CA ASP A 760 17.77 -5.71 -16.62
C ASP A 760 18.86 -6.55 -17.33
N GLY A 761 19.10 -7.77 -16.83
CA GLY A 761 20.06 -8.71 -17.39
C GLY A 761 19.67 -9.29 -18.75
N PHE A 762 18.39 -9.22 -19.13
CA PHE A 762 17.85 -9.71 -20.41
C PHE A 762 17.78 -8.60 -21.48
N GLY A 763 17.86 -7.34 -21.06
CA GLY A 763 17.84 -6.17 -21.93
C GLY A 763 16.51 -5.42 -21.93
N ASN A 764 15.56 -5.79 -21.07
CA ASN A 764 14.26 -5.16 -20.90
C ASN A 764 14.41 -3.87 -20.08
N LEU A 765 13.62 -2.84 -20.38
CA LEU A 765 13.69 -1.55 -19.68
C LEU A 765 12.97 -1.63 -18.33
N THR A 766 13.70 -1.58 -17.23
CA THR A 766 13.16 -1.83 -15.88
C THR A 766 13.18 -0.59 -15.00
N PHE A 767 14.32 0.10 -14.87
CA PHE A 767 14.47 1.21 -13.92
C PHE A 767 14.53 2.59 -14.61
N ARG A 768 13.92 3.56 -13.93
CA ARG A 768 14.09 4.98 -14.25
C ARG A 768 15.40 5.49 -13.68
N LYS A 769 16.09 6.37 -14.41
CA LYS A 769 17.32 6.99 -13.93
C LYS A 769 17.01 8.27 -13.14
N PRO A 770 17.30 8.31 -11.82
CA PRO A 770 17.06 9.51 -11.04
C PRO A 770 18.05 10.63 -11.41
N ILE A 771 17.59 11.88 -11.32
CA ILE A 771 18.45 13.07 -11.44
C ILE A 771 19.10 13.46 -10.11
N ALA A 772 18.55 12.98 -8.99
CA ALA A 772 19.11 13.10 -7.65
C ALA A 772 18.60 11.97 -6.75
N GLN A 773 19.41 11.60 -5.75
CA GLN A 773 19.09 10.60 -4.74
C GLN A 773 19.65 11.07 -3.39
N PHE A 774 18.88 10.88 -2.33
CA PHE A 774 19.23 11.22 -0.95
C PHE A 774 18.86 10.05 -0.03
N ASP A 775 19.84 9.52 0.66
CA ASP A 775 19.75 8.33 1.51
C ASP A 775 20.13 8.64 2.96
N LEU A 776 19.78 7.75 3.88
CA LEU A 776 20.14 7.87 5.29
C LEU A 776 21.66 7.86 5.50
N LYS A 777 22.09 8.17 6.72
CA LYS A 777 23.50 8.12 7.12
C LYS A 777 23.69 7.09 8.21
N ASP A 778 23.52 5.85 7.84
CA ASP A 778 23.56 4.67 8.72
C ASP A 778 24.57 3.61 8.26
N GLY A 779 25.23 3.80 7.12
CA GLY A 779 26.20 2.88 6.55
C GLY A 779 25.63 1.94 5.48
N ILE A 780 24.35 2.02 5.16
CA ILE A 780 23.71 1.29 4.06
C ILE A 780 24.05 2.01 2.75
N THR A 781 24.85 1.38 1.89
CA THR A 781 25.31 2.00 0.64
C THR A 781 25.51 0.99 -0.48
N GLY A 782 25.58 1.47 -1.72
CA GLY A 782 25.88 0.63 -2.88
C GLY A 782 24.65 -0.09 -3.42
N PHE A 783 24.89 -1.25 -4.05
CA PHE A 783 23.82 -2.07 -4.62
C PHE A 783 23.29 -3.06 -3.57
N HIS A 784 21.98 -3.17 -3.46
CA HIS A 784 21.31 -4.20 -2.67
C HIS A 784 21.76 -5.59 -3.15
N PRO A 785 21.95 -6.58 -2.25
CA PRO A 785 22.46 -7.90 -2.63
C PRO A 785 21.48 -8.72 -3.47
N VAL A 786 20.17 -8.58 -3.27
CA VAL A 786 19.12 -9.21 -4.07
C VAL A 786 19.00 -8.46 -5.41
N ASP A 787 19.06 -9.21 -6.51
CA ASP A 787 18.78 -8.70 -7.85
C ASP A 787 17.36 -9.05 -8.31
N ILE A 788 16.81 -8.19 -9.15
CA ILE A 788 15.59 -8.38 -9.91
C ILE A 788 16.04 -8.62 -11.35
N ASN A 789 15.82 -9.81 -11.91
CA ASN A 789 16.22 -10.13 -13.29
C ASN A 789 17.68 -9.79 -13.65
N GLY A 790 18.61 -10.03 -12.73
CA GLY A 790 20.03 -9.74 -12.93
C GLY A 790 20.45 -8.29 -12.71
N ILE A 791 19.52 -7.39 -12.35
CA ILE A 791 19.83 -6.00 -11.98
C ILE A 791 19.57 -5.74 -10.49
N LYS A 792 20.48 -4.98 -9.86
CA LYS A 792 20.42 -4.65 -8.44
C LYS A 792 19.95 -3.23 -8.22
N PHE A 793 19.11 -3.03 -7.20
CA PHE A 793 18.68 -1.71 -6.76
C PHE A 793 19.84 -0.96 -6.08
N TYR A 794 20.02 0.32 -6.39
CA TYR A 794 21.09 1.14 -5.81
C TYR A 794 20.59 1.96 -4.62
N LEU A 795 21.03 1.62 -3.40
CA LEU A 795 20.56 2.18 -2.13
C LEU A 795 21.10 3.57 -1.82
N GLY A 796 22.28 3.93 -2.35
CA GLY A 796 22.86 5.26 -2.16
C GLY A 796 24.34 5.26 -1.76
N ASN A 797 24.78 6.35 -1.12
CA ASN A 797 26.18 6.68 -0.79
C ASN A 797 26.35 7.36 0.59
N ASP A 798 25.44 7.18 1.55
CA ASP A 798 25.37 7.89 2.82
C ASP A 798 25.34 9.43 2.64
N SER A 799 24.54 9.92 1.69
CA SER A 799 24.53 11.35 1.33
C SER A 799 23.79 12.21 2.38
N GLY A 800 22.85 11.61 3.09
CA GLY A 800 21.98 12.24 4.08
C GLY A 800 20.70 12.80 3.46
N ILE A 801 19.58 12.57 4.13
CA ILE A 801 18.25 13.02 3.71
C ILE A 801 18.20 14.54 3.51
N ARG A 802 17.52 14.93 2.44
CA ARG A 802 17.18 16.31 2.07
C ARG A 802 15.70 16.40 1.79
N HIS A 803 15.13 17.58 2.00
CA HIS A 803 13.74 17.89 1.65
C HIS A 803 13.61 19.04 0.65
N VAL A 804 14.73 19.49 0.07
CA VAL A 804 14.77 20.57 -0.92
C VAL A 804 15.80 20.21 -2.00
N PHE A 805 15.38 20.30 -3.26
CA PHE A 805 16.24 20.09 -4.43
C PHE A 805 16.07 21.21 -5.45
N VAL A 806 17.16 21.63 -6.11
CA VAL A 806 17.14 22.68 -7.13
C VAL A 806 17.70 22.14 -8.44
N ASP A 807 16.83 21.94 -9.43
CA ASP A 807 17.23 21.59 -10.79
C ASP A 807 17.56 22.85 -11.58
N THR A 808 18.82 23.02 -11.98
CA THR A 808 19.30 24.14 -12.81
C THR A 808 19.55 23.76 -14.27
N THR A 809 19.20 22.53 -14.67
CA THR A 809 19.41 21.99 -16.01
C THR A 809 18.18 22.15 -16.93
N VAL A 810 17.09 22.71 -16.41
CA VAL A 810 15.86 23.01 -17.14
C VAL A 810 15.98 24.19 -18.08
N THR A 811 15.09 24.24 -19.08
CA THR A 811 14.95 25.37 -20.00
C THR A 811 13.61 26.06 -19.80
N ASN A 812 13.61 27.38 -19.66
CA ASN A 812 12.37 28.15 -19.54
C ASN A 812 11.41 27.90 -20.71
N GLY A 813 10.12 27.80 -20.39
CA GLY A 813 9.04 27.58 -21.36
C GLY A 813 8.82 26.13 -21.78
N ILE A 814 9.68 25.18 -21.36
CA ILE A 814 9.40 23.74 -21.47
C ILE A 814 8.64 23.31 -20.22
N THR A 815 7.58 22.51 -20.38
CA THR A 815 6.89 21.90 -19.24
C THR A 815 7.63 20.64 -18.84
N TYR A 816 7.90 20.50 -17.54
CA TYR A 816 8.50 19.31 -16.95
C TYR A 816 7.54 18.70 -15.94
N TYR A 817 7.66 17.39 -15.80
CA TYR A 817 7.03 16.61 -14.75
C TYR A 817 8.13 16.11 -13.83
N TYR A 818 7.99 16.35 -12.53
CA TYR A 818 8.89 15.83 -11.52
C TYR A 818 8.15 14.86 -10.62
N ALA A 819 8.83 13.79 -10.23
CA ALA A 819 8.36 12.86 -9.21
C ALA A 819 9.40 12.78 -8.09
N VAL A 820 8.96 12.80 -6.84
CA VAL A 820 9.81 12.53 -5.66
C VAL A 820 9.31 11.24 -5.03
N THR A 821 10.05 10.17 -5.20
CA THR A 821 9.69 8.86 -4.67
C THR A 821 10.50 8.57 -3.41
N ALA A 822 9.89 7.86 -2.46
CA ALA A 822 10.58 7.27 -1.34
C ALA A 822 10.87 5.79 -1.63
N TYR A 823 11.95 5.25 -1.10
CA TYR A 823 12.31 3.84 -1.21
C TYR A 823 12.83 3.31 0.13
N ASP A 824 12.60 2.02 0.36
CA ASP A 824 13.08 1.27 1.51
C ASP A 824 14.44 0.58 1.24
N PHE A 825 14.97 -0.15 2.23
CA PHE A 825 16.16 -0.97 2.04
C PHE A 825 15.86 -2.44 1.71
N GLY A 826 14.59 -2.87 1.73
CA GLY A 826 14.14 -4.24 1.56
C GLY A 826 14.59 -5.19 2.69
N ALA A 827 14.58 -6.49 2.43
CA ALA A 827 15.06 -7.50 3.39
C ALA A 827 15.88 -8.59 2.69
N ALA A 828 17.18 -8.36 2.56
CA ALA A 828 18.12 -9.28 1.91
C ALA A 828 18.12 -10.71 2.49
N GLU A 829 17.84 -10.86 3.79
CA GLU A 829 17.79 -12.16 4.48
C GLU A 829 16.56 -13.00 4.13
N ALA A 830 15.49 -12.36 3.66
CA ALA A 830 14.28 -12.99 3.12
C ALA A 830 14.21 -12.92 1.59
N ASN A 831 15.30 -12.56 0.91
CA ASN A 831 15.34 -12.37 -0.54
C ASN A 831 14.35 -11.31 -1.08
N ILE A 832 13.97 -10.33 -0.25
CA ILE A 832 13.07 -9.25 -0.61
C ILE A 832 13.89 -8.06 -1.12
N ALA A 833 13.63 -7.66 -2.36
CA ALA A 833 14.27 -6.49 -2.97
C ALA A 833 13.63 -5.17 -2.47
N PRO A 834 14.36 -4.05 -2.52
CA PRO A 834 13.80 -2.77 -2.13
C PRO A 834 12.61 -2.35 -2.98
N THR A 835 11.61 -1.73 -2.36
CA THR A 835 10.45 -1.17 -3.07
C THR A 835 10.48 0.36 -3.07
N GLU A 836 9.76 0.97 -4.02
CA GLU A 836 9.80 2.41 -4.28
C GLU A 836 8.38 2.93 -4.56
N THR A 837 8.00 4.04 -3.95
CA THR A 837 6.65 4.59 -4.07
C THR A 837 6.23 4.85 -5.52
N PRO A 838 4.96 4.61 -5.86
CA PRO A 838 4.46 4.74 -7.23
C PRO A 838 4.53 6.19 -7.76
N ILE A 839 4.82 6.35 -9.05
CA ILE A 839 4.68 7.64 -9.76
C ILE A 839 3.26 7.73 -10.33
N ARG A 840 2.37 8.46 -9.66
CA ARG A 840 0.97 8.61 -10.07
C ARG A 840 0.74 9.84 -10.93
N ILE A 841 0.44 9.61 -12.20
CA ILE A 841 0.12 10.63 -13.19
C ILE A 841 -0.82 10.07 -14.24
N ARG A 842 -1.96 10.74 -14.46
CA ARG A 842 -3.01 10.31 -15.37
C ARG A 842 -3.18 11.33 -16.48
N ARG A 843 -3.27 10.87 -17.73
CA ARG A 843 -3.68 11.68 -18.89
C ARG A 843 -5.11 11.32 -19.28
N LEU A 844 -6.05 12.24 -19.07
CA LEU A 844 -7.45 12.05 -19.45
C LEU A 844 -7.63 12.07 -20.99
N PRO A 845 -8.76 11.57 -21.54
CA PRO A 845 -8.99 11.53 -22.98
C PRO A 845 -8.92 12.90 -23.66
N ASP A 846 -9.28 13.96 -22.94
CA ASP A 846 -9.23 15.36 -23.41
C ASP A 846 -7.82 15.98 -23.37
N GLY A 847 -6.84 15.26 -22.83
CA GLY A 847 -5.44 15.69 -22.65
C GLY A 847 -5.15 16.37 -21.32
N THR A 848 -6.13 16.49 -20.42
CA THR A 848 -5.91 16.98 -19.05
C THR A 848 -4.99 16.03 -18.28
N ILE A 849 -4.12 16.59 -17.43
CA ILE A 849 -3.18 15.83 -16.61
C ILE A 849 -3.56 15.95 -15.14
N GLU A 850 -3.74 14.82 -14.49
CA GLU A 850 -3.93 14.67 -13.05
C GLU A 850 -2.69 14.03 -12.44
N THR A 851 -2.32 14.45 -11.23
CA THR A 851 -1.07 14.03 -10.57
C THR A 851 -1.33 13.64 -9.14
N GLY A 852 -0.69 12.57 -8.68
CA GLY A 852 -0.62 12.20 -7.27
C GLY A 852 0.23 13.20 -6.46
N PRO A 853 0.24 13.07 -5.12
CA PRO A 853 0.88 14.03 -4.22
C PRO A 853 2.40 14.13 -4.40
N ASN A 854 3.03 13.08 -4.91
CA ASN A 854 4.47 13.03 -5.18
C ASN A 854 4.86 13.45 -6.60
N VAL A 855 3.92 13.87 -7.44
CA VAL A 855 4.17 14.30 -8.83
C VAL A 855 3.71 15.74 -9.04
N VAL A 856 4.56 16.55 -9.67
CA VAL A 856 4.27 17.96 -9.97
C VAL A 856 4.61 18.32 -11.39
N ARG A 857 3.68 19.03 -12.04
CA ARG A 857 3.85 19.66 -13.35
C ARG A 857 4.30 21.11 -13.17
N VAL A 858 5.41 21.50 -13.82
CA VAL A 858 5.96 22.85 -13.69
C VAL A 858 6.60 23.33 -15.00
N THR A 859 6.39 24.61 -15.32
CA THR A 859 7.02 25.29 -16.45
C THR A 859 7.92 26.41 -15.90
N PRO A 860 9.25 26.25 -15.85
CA PRO A 860 10.14 27.31 -15.44
C PRO A 860 10.01 28.54 -16.36
N THR A 861 10.05 29.71 -15.76
CA THR A 861 9.82 30.99 -16.44
C THR A 861 10.56 32.09 -15.69
N ALA A 862 10.89 33.17 -16.41
CA ALA A 862 11.48 34.34 -15.78
C ALA A 862 10.39 35.15 -15.05
N PRO A 863 10.69 35.73 -13.88
CA PRO A 863 9.74 36.57 -13.16
C PRO A 863 9.44 37.86 -13.93
N VAL A 864 8.39 38.56 -13.50
CA VAL A 864 8.03 39.87 -14.08
C VAL A 864 9.19 40.86 -13.92
N ALA A 865 9.31 41.79 -14.88
CA ALA A 865 10.33 42.84 -14.80
C ALA A 865 10.19 43.64 -13.49
N GLY A 866 11.28 43.76 -12.73
CA GLY A 866 11.32 44.48 -11.46
C GLY A 866 10.98 43.66 -10.22
N TYR A 867 10.76 42.34 -10.35
CA TYR A 867 10.52 41.45 -9.21
C TYR A 867 11.56 41.59 -8.09
N GLN A 868 11.05 41.62 -6.86
CA GLN A 868 11.78 41.49 -5.60
C GLN A 868 11.19 40.32 -4.82
N ASN A 869 12.07 39.45 -4.32
CA ASN A 869 11.64 38.25 -3.61
C ASN A 869 10.99 38.58 -2.27
N ALA A 870 10.28 37.62 -1.69
CA ALA A 870 9.85 37.69 -0.31
C ALA A 870 11.05 37.81 0.64
N GLU A 871 10.82 38.39 1.82
CA GLU A 871 11.87 38.61 2.83
C GLU A 871 11.28 38.50 4.23
N LEU A 872 12.04 37.94 5.18
CA LEU A 872 11.70 38.00 6.60
C LEU A 872 12.38 39.20 7.24
N GLU A 873 11.70 39.88 8.16
CA GLU A 873 12.30 40.91 8.99
C GLU A 873 13.60 40.40 9.61
N ASN A 874 14.71 41.10 9.35
CA ASN A 874 16.03 40.64 9.74
C ASN A 874 16.95 41.82 10.11
N VAL A 875 17.95 41.51 10.93
CA VAL A 875 19.05 42.39 11.30
C VAL A 875 20.34 41.72 10.85
N GLU A 876 20.99 42.31 9.85
CA GLU A 876 22.22 41.77 9.24
C GLU A 876 22.07 40.32 8.73
N GLY A 877 20.90 39.96 8.19
CA GLY A 877 20.62 38.63 7.63
C GLY A 877 20.18 37.58 8.66
N PHE A 878 20.00 37.95 9.93
CA PHE A 878 19.49 37.07 10.99
C PHE A 878 18.17 37.58 11.56
N LEU A 879 17.33 36.67 12.05
CA LEU A 879 16.07 36.99 12.67
C LEU A 879 16.28 37.78 13.97
N PRO A 880 15.46 38.83 14.24
CA PRO A 880 15.62 39.66 15.41
C PRO A 880 15.22 38.94 16.71
N ARG A 881 16.10 39.02 17.70
CA ARG A 881 15.84 38.59 19.08
C ARG A 881 15.12 39.70 19.83
N VAL A 882 13.95 39.41 20.39
CA VAL A 882 13.16 40.38 21.18
C VAL A 882 13.32 40.20 22.69
N GLN A 883 13.69 39.00 23.14
CA GLN A 883 13.94 38.67 24.55
C GLN A 883 15.12 37.72 24.71
N GLY A 884 15.80 37.78 25.85
CA GLY A 884 16.93 36.92 26.20
C GLY A 884 18.28 37.48 25.79
N PHE A 885 19.33 36.68 26.01
CA PHE A 885 20.73 37.10 25.90
C PHE A 885 21.59 36.13 25.08
N THR A 886 20.99 35.16 24.39
CA THR A 886 21.73 34.19 23.56
C THR A 886 22.63 34.88 22.55
N THR A 887 23.82 34.33 22.29
CA THR A 887 24.67 34.77 21.17
C THR A 887 24.45 33.95 19.91
N SER A 888 23.64 32.90 20.02
CA SER A 888 23.21 32.06 18.91
C SER A 888 22.33 32.86 17.96
N ARG A 889 22.37 32.54 16.67
CA ARG A 889 21.64 33.28 15.63
C ARG A 889 20.79 32.34 14.80
N ILE A 890 19.70 32.88 14.25
CA ILE A 890 18.79 32.16 13.35
C ILE A 890 18.81 32.89 12.02
N GLY A 891 19.34 32.26 10.98
CA GLY A 891 19.19 32.69 9.60
C GLY A 891 17.96 32.05 8.97
N TYR A 892 17.69 32.38 7.72
CA TYR A 892 16.58 31.83 6.96
C TYR A 892 16.89 31.78 5.47
N GLN A 893 16.10 31.00 4.74
CA GLN A 893 16.02 31.07 3.29
C GLN A 893 14.56 30.99 2.82
N ILE A 894 14.24 31.69 1.74
CA ILE A 894 12.93 31.61 1.08
C ILE A 894 13.00 30.51 0.02
N ILE A 895 12.20 29.46 0.19
CA ILE A 895 12.09 28.34 -0.73
C ILE A 895 10.91 28.57 -1.69
N ASP A 896 9.73 28.85 -1.16
CA ASP A 896 8.54 29.18 -1.93
C ASP A 896 8.00 30.56 -1.58
N PRO A 897 8.30 31.60 -2.37
CA PRO A 897 7.78 32.94 -2.12
C PRO A 897 6.25 33.04 -2.30
N ARG A 898 5.59 32.04 -2.90
CA ARG A 898 4.12 31.99 -3.05
C ARG A 898 3.40 31.65 -1.76
N ALA A 899 4.06 30.92 -0.86
CA ALA A 899 3.51 30.55 0.44
C ALA A 899 3.78 31.59 1.53
N VAL A 900 4.67 32.58 1.28
CA VAL A 900 4.98 33.63 2.25
C VAL A 900 3.83 34.63 2.36
N ARG A 901 3.18 34.67 3.53
CA ARG A 901 2.04 35.54 3.83
C ARG A 901 2.52 36.94 4.23
N ASP A 902 2.17 37.96 3.43
CA ASP A 902 2.56 39.34 3.71
C ASP A 902 1.96 39.84 5.03
N GLY A 903 2.81 40.39 5.90
CA GLY A 903 2.42 40.87 7.23
C GLY A 903 2.23 39.78 8.29
N ALA A 904 2.42 38.51 7.96
CA ALA A 904 2.38 37.43 8.95
C ALA A 904 3.48 37.58 9.99
N ARG A 905 3.17 37.30 11.25
CA ARG A 905 4.07 37.47 12.39
C ARG A 905 4.35 36.13 13.05
N TYR A 906 5.62 35.84 13.27
CA TYR A 906 6.07 34.56 13.82
C TYR A 906 6.82 34.75 15.13
N ARG A 907 6.77 33.74 15.99
CA ARG A 907 7.54 33.65 17.23
C ARG A 907 8.27 32.32 17.32
N ILE A 908 9.55 32.38 17.71
CA ILE A 908 10.34 31.19 18.06
C ILE A 908 10.66 31.23 19.56
N VAL A 909 10.35 30.13 20.24
CA VAL A 909 10.63 29.89 21.66
C VAL A 909 11.42 28.60 21.84
N PHE A 910 12.13 28.47 22.97
CA PHE A 910 12.99 27.34 23.25
C PHE A 910 12.68 26.68 24.59
N GLU A 911 13.00 25.40 24.71
CA GLU A 911 13.19 24.74 26.00
C GLU A 911 14.68 24.45 26.17
N ASP A 912 15.20 24.52 27.40
CA ASP A 912 16.57 24.15 27.74
C ASP A 912 16.60 22.97 28.73
N THR A 913 17.78 22.37 28.86
CA THR A 913 18.04 21.30 29.82
C THR A 913 19.48 21.35 30.32
N LEU A 914 19.71 20.84 31.52
CA LEU A 914 21.04 20.66 32.07
C LEU A 914 21.55 19.25 31.73
N ILE A 915 22.68 19.16 31.03
CA ILE A 915 23.41 17.90 30.84
C ILE A 915 24.45 17.77 31.98
N PRO A 916 24.32 16.75 32.85
CA PRO A 916 25.31 16.50 33.89
C PRO A 916 26.69 16.16 33.29
N GLY A 917 27.74 16.78 33.81
CA GLY A 917 29.12 16.51 33.41
C GLY A 917 29.68 15.21 33.99
N THR A 918 30.77 14.71 33.43
CA THR A 918 31.51 13.52 33.90
C THR A 918 32.43 13.87 35.09
N ARG A 919 33.31 12.95 35.54
CA ARG A 919 34.30 13.24 36.60
C ARG A 919 35.27 14.38 36.26
N THR A 920 35.44 14.70 34.98
CA THR A 920 36.40 15.69 34.48
C THR A 920 35.75 16.81 33.66
N THR A 921 34.43 16.76 33.44
CA THR A 921 33.70 17.78 32.68
C THR A 921 32.62 18.46 33.54
N PRO A 922 32.38 19.77 33.35
CA PRO A 922 31.38 20.53 34.09
C PRO A 922 29.95 20.25 33.60
N ASP A 923 28.97 20.59 34.43
CA ASP A 923 27.56 20.56 34.03
C ASP A 923 27.30 21.66 32.99
N THR A 924 26.52 21.32 31.96
CA THR A 924 26.34 22.17 30.78
C THR A 924 24.88 22.39 30.49
N LEU A 925 24.45 23.66 30.54
CA LEU A 925 23.13 24.08 30.08
C LEU A 925 23.12 24.13 28.55
N THR A 926 22.10 23.54 27.91
CA THR A 926 21.99 23.46 26.46
C THR A 926 20.53 23.52 26.00
N THR A 927 20.35 23.83 24.72
CA THR A 927 19.04 23.85 24.05
C THR A 927 18.49 22.43 23.93
N LYS A 928 17.24 22.23 24.36
CA LYS A 928 16.53 20.95 24.28
C LYS A 928 15.75 20.84 22.97
N ASN A 929 14.92 21.84 22.68
CA ASN A 929 14.06 21.92 21.50
C ASN A 929 13.63 23.38 21.25
N PHE A 930 13.00 23.64 20.10
CA PHE A 930 12.36 24.91 19.78
C PHE A 930 10.92 24.70 19.28
N SER A 931 10.10 25.74 19.37
CA SER A 931 8.79 25.78 18.71
C SER A 931 8.66 27.03 17.85
N LEU A 932 8.07 26.90 16.66
CA LEU A 932 7.71 27.99 15.75
C LEU A 932 6.20 28.18 15.80
N ILE A 933 5.77 29.40 16.06
CA ILE A 933 4.36 29.76 16.29
C ILE A 933 4.01 30.93 15.37
N ASP A 934 2.94 30.80 14.59
CA ASP A 934 2.27 31.92 13.94
C ASP A 934 1.47 32.70 14.99
N ILE A 935 1.83 33.97 15.18
CA ILE A 935 1.20 34.89 16.13
C ILE A 935 0.50 36.05 15.38
N THR A 936 0.15 35.85 14.11
CA THR A 936 -0.56 36.82 13.29
C THR A 936 -1.93 37.15 13.88
N ASP A 937 -2.66 36.13 14.35
CA ASP A 937 -3.82 36.28 15.25
C ASP A 937 -3.36 36.03 16.70
N PRO A 938 -3.16 37.08 17.52
CA PRO A 938 -2.69 36.91 18.89
C PRO A 938 -3.71 36.19 19.80
N ASP A 939 -4.99 36.19 19.43
CA ASP A 939 -6.05 35.55 20.21
C ASP A 939 -6.09 34.03 19.95
N ASN A 940 -5.63 33.58 18.77
CA ASN A 940 -5.58 32.18 18.36
C ASN A 940 -4.24 31.85 17.67
N PRO A 941 -3.12 31.80 18.40
CA PRO A 941 -1.81 31.47 17.82
C PRO A 941 -1.77 30.03 17.33
N ASP A 942 -1.19 29.80 16.15
CA ASP A 942 -1.05 28.48 15.53
C ASP A 942 0.39 27.97 15.66
N THR A 943 0.58 26.74 16.16
CA THR A 943 1.92 26.17 16.39
C THR A 943 2.33 25.34 15.18
N LEU A 944 3.15 25.93 14.32
CA LEU A 944 3.60 25.32 13.06
C LEU A 944 4.66 24.23 13.27
N LEU A 945 5.55 24.42 14.25
CA LEU A 945 6.51 23.39 14.68
C LEU A 945 6.48 23.30 16.19
N HIS A 946 6.16 22.14 16.73
CA HIS A 946 6.07 21.91 18.17
C HIS A 946 7.27 21.12 18.69
N ARG A 947 8.04 21.70 19.62
CA ARG A 947 9.19 21.05 20.30
C ARG A 947 10.15 20.33 19.35
N SER A 948 10.43 20.92 18.19
CA SER A 948 11.34 20.36 17.19
C SER A 948 12.79 20.33 17.67
N THR A 949 13.51 19.28 17.28
CA THR A 949 14.96 19.13 17.50
C THR A 949 15.78 19.32 16.22
N ALA A 950 15.18 19.87 15.16
CA ALA A 950 15.79 20.00 13.83
C ALA A 950 16.97 20.99 13.76
N PHE A 951 17.31 21.69 14.85
CA PHE A 951 18.51 22.54 14.96
C PHE A 951 19.81 21.73 15.16
N LYS A 952 19.70 20.42 15.45
CA LYS A 952 20.85 19.55 15.68
C LYS A 952 21.62 19.26 14.37
N PRO A 953 22.94 19.05 14.44
CA PRO A 953 23.72 18.70 13.25
C PRO A 953 23.16 17.48 12.52
N GLY A 954 23.11 17.54 11.19
CA GLY A 954 22.62 16.45 10.34
C GLY A 954 21.11 16.39 10.16
N ARG A 955 20.33 17.30 10.76
CA ARG A 955 18.89 17.42 10.52
C ARG A 955 18.56 18.73 9.79
N GLU A 956 17.50 18.70 9.00
CA GLU A 956 16.96 19.88 8.33
C GLU A 956 15.72 20.36 9.08
N VAL A 957 15.55 21.69 9.17
CA VAL A 957 14.29 22.27 9.63
C VAL A 957 13.29 22.17 8.47
N PRO A 958 12.05 21.72 8.67
CA PRO A 958 11.06 21.68 7.60
C PRO A 958 10.82 23.05 6.95
N VAL A 959 10.39 23.07 5.69
CA VAL A 959 9.91 24.28 5.03
C VAL A 959 8.52 24.61 5.58
N VAL A 960 8.35 25.80 6.13
CA VAL A 960 7.10 26.26 6.74
C VAL A 960 6.75 27.62 6.16
N ASP A 961 5.50 27.80 5.69
CA ASP A 961 5.03 29.04 5.06
C ASP A 961 6.00 29.61 3.99
N GLY A 962 6.63 28.71 3.23
CA GLY A 962 7.54 29.07 2.15
C GLY A 962 8.98 29.41 2.56
N PHE A 963 9.33 29.40 3.84
CA PHE A 963 10.69 29.64 4.32
C PHE A 963 11.25 28.47 5.13
N GLN A 964 12.58 28.39 5.21
CA GLN A 964 13.30 27.41 6.03
C GLN A 964 14.23 28.14 7.00
N LEU A 965 14.24 27.73 8.27
CA LEU A 965 15.12 28.30 9.29
C LEU A 965 16.50 27.61 9.29
N ILE A 966 17.54 28.40 9.53
CA ILE A 966 18.93 27.93 9.60
C ILE A 966 19.50 28.34 10.96
N PHE A 967 19.78 27.37 11.82
CA PHE A 967 20.26 27.63 13.17
C PHE A 967 21.80 27.68 13.23
N PHE A 968 22.33 28.68 13.94
CA PHE A 968 23.74 28.81 14.28
C PHE A 968 23.90 28.79 15.82
N PRO A 969 23.71 27.61 16.47
CA PRO A 969 23.77 27.51 17.92
C PRO A 969 25.22 27.54 18.42
N ASP A 970 25.47 28.28 19.49
CA ASP A 970 26.65 28.05 20.32
C ASP A 970 26.46 26.74 21.10
N PRO A 971 27.46 25.84 21.17
CA PRO A 971 27.27 24.50 21.72
C PRO A 971 27.10 24.47 23.24
N TYR A 972 27.64 25.46 23.94
CA TYR A 972 27.56 25.63 25.39
C TYR A 972 28.07 27.02 25.80
N VAL A 973 27.80 27.42 27.03
CA VAL A 973 28.24 28.72 27.55
C VAL A 973 29.77 28.75 27.69
N VAL A 974 30.44 29.72 27.09
CA VAL A 974 31.90 29.89 27.15
C VAL A 974 32.28 31.36 27.03
N GLN A 975 33.43 31.76 27.61
CA GLN A 975 33.95 33.12 27.44
C GLN A 975 34.18 33.45 25.95
N ASP A 976 33.66 34.59 25.49
CA ASP A 976 34.07 35.22 24.26
C ASP A 976 35.35 36.03 24.54
N ARG A 977 36.51 35.46 24.23
CA ARG A 977 37.80 36.12 24.45
C ARG A 977 38.00 37.36 23.59
N ASN A 978 37.27 37.52 22.48
CA ASN A 978 37.42 38.69 21.61
C ASN A 978 36.63 39.90 22.11
N GLN A 979 35.54 39.65 22.84
CA GLN A 979 34.70 40.70 23.45
C GLN A 979 34.98 40.90 24.94
N SER A 980 35.77 40.01 25.55
CA SER A 980 36.21 40.13 26.92
C SER A 980 37.54 40.87 27.01
N GLY A 981 37.74 41.66 28.06
CA GLY A 981 39.00 42.36 28.28
C GLY A 981 38.91 43.47 29.33
N TRP A 982 40.06 43.98 29.73
CA TRP A 982 40.19 45.15 30.59
C TRP A 982 39.97 46.44 29.80
N ASN A 983 39.48 47.48 30.47
CA ASN A 983 39.47 48.85 29.96
C ASN A 983 40.89 49.40 29.68
N ASN A 984 41.94 48.75 30.20
CA ASN A 984 43.33 49.05 29.93
C ASN A 984 44.04 47.81 29.34
N PRO A 985 44.54 47.88 28.09
CA PRO A 985 45.15 46.74 27.43
C PRO A 985 46.49 46.32 28.05
N ASP A 986 47.13 47.13 28.90
CA ASP A 986 48.41 46.78 29.53
C ASP A 986 48.26 45.74 30.66
N VAL A 987 47.03 45.42 31.08
CA VAL A 987 46.74 44.43 32.13
C VAL A 987 46.76 43.02 31.55
N TYR A 988 47.14 42.01 32.34
CA TYR A 988 46.98 40.61 31.94
C TYR A 988 45.53 40.30 31.56
N ASP A 989 45.31 39.67 30.41
CA ASP A 989 43.96 39.36 29.94
C ASP A 989 43.23 38.44 30.94
N PRO A 990 41.94 38.70 31.22
CA PRO A 990 41.20 37.90 32.16
C PRO A 990 40.70 36.62 31.47
N VAL A 991 40.96 35.48 32.10
CA VAL A 991 40.56 34.15 31.63
C VAL A 991 39.45 33.65 32.52
N MET A 992 38.31 33.29 31.93
CA MET A 992 37.16 32.73 32.63
C MET A 992 36.87 31.31 32.15
N GLU A 993 36.91 30.35 33.08
CA GLU A 993 36.75 28.93 32.81
C GLU A 993 35.82 28.31 33.85
N PRO A 994 35.09 27.22 33.53
CA PRO A 994 34.27 26.55 34.53
C PRO A 994 35.16 26.02 35.66
N PHE A 995 34.76 26.20 36.91
CA PHE A 995 35.55 25.70 38.03
C PHE A 995 35.44 24.17 38.11
N VAL A 996 36.56 23.46 38.01
CA VAL A 996 36.60 22.00 38.11
C VAL A 996 37.72 21.58 39.06
N GLN A 997 37.37 20.88 40.14
CA GLN A 997 38.31 20.26 41.07
C GLN A 997 37.95 18.78 41.28
N PRO A 998 38.51 17.86 40.48
CA PRO A 998 38.22 16.44 40.61
C PRO A 998 38.76 15.88 41.94
N PRO A 999 38.08 14.91 42.60
CA PRO A 999 36.74 14.39 42.33
C PRO A 999 35.58 15.19 42.98
N PHE A 1000 35.84 16.34 43.60
CA PHE A 1000 34.98 16.91 44.64
C PHE A 1000 33.99 17.99 44.19
N ILE A 1001 34.32 18.81 43.18
CA ILE A 1001 33.49 19.97 42.79
C ILE A 1001 33.47 20.16 41.27
N LYS A 1002 32.27 20.37 40.72
CA LYS A 1002 32.02 20.71 39.32
C LYS A 1002 31.23 22.01 39.27
N GLY A 1003 31.71 22.99 38.53
CA GLY A 1003 31.03 24.25 38.34
C GLY A 1003 30.03 24.20 37.20
N LEU A 1004 28.91 24.90 37.37
CA LEU A 1004 27.92 25.13 36.31
C LEU A 1004 28.41 26.22 35.37
N ARG A 1005 28.29 26.01 34.05
CA ARG A 1005 28.52 27.06 33.05
C ARG A 1005 27.36 28.07 33.03
N ASN A 1006 27.29 28.95 34.02
CA ASN A 1006 26.20 29.92 34.18
C ASN A 1006 26.17 30.95 33.03
N PRO A 1007 25.05 31.11 32.29
CA PRO A 1007 24.91 31.96 31.09
C PRO A 1007 24.82 33.47 31.38
N ALA A 1008 25.74 34.00 32.17
CA ALA A 1008 25.80 35.43 32.49
C ALA A 1008 27.09 36.08 32.02
N ASP A 1009 27.01 37.39 31.76
CA ASP A 1009 28.17 38.24 31.54
C ASP A 1009 28.56 38.91 32.85
N TYR A 1010 29.86 39.10 33.06
CA TYR A 1010 30.39 39.60 34.33
C TYR A 1010 31.23 40.85 34.11
N ARG A 1011 31.27 41.68 35.14
CA ARG A 1011 32.20 42.82 35.24
C ARG A 1011 33.04 42.64 36.48
N VAL A 1012 34.36 42.65 36.32
CA VAL A 1012 35.33 42.56 37.43
C VAL A 1012 35.93 43.94 37.64
N GLU A 1013 35.70 44.53 38.79
CA GLU A 1013 36.17 45.88 39.15
C GLU A 1013 37.26 45.78 40.22
N ILE A 1014 38.40 46.41 39.97
CA ILE A 1014 39.45 46.53 40.99
C ILE A 1014 39.19 47.78 41.84
N VAL A 1015 38.80 47.54 43.08
CA VAL A 1015 38.47 48.55 44.09
C VAL A 1015 39.66 48.77 45.04
N ALA A 1016 39.50 49.63 46.06
CA ALA A 1016 40.55 49.82 47.06
C ALA A 1016 40.77 48.54 47.87
N ASP A 1017 42.02 48.26 48.26
CA ASP A 1017 42.40 47.07 49.02
C ASP A 1017 41.52 46.90 50.27
N GLY A 1018 40.93 45.70 50.41
CA GLY A 1018 40.08 45.32 51.54
C GLY A 1018 38.66 45.90 51.55
N SER A 1019 38.20 46.47 50.44
CA SER A 1019 36.87 47.08 50.33
C SER A 1019 35.72 46.08 50.12
N VAL A 1020 36.03 44.85 49.72
CA VAL A 1020 35.07 43.76 49.49
C VAL A 1020 35.51 42.53 50.28
N MET A 1021 34.58 41.72 50.77
CA MET A 1021 34.89 40.47 51.48
C MET A 1021 34.58 39.28 50.56
N SER A 1022 35.53 38.36 50.40
CA SER A 1022 35.25 37.07 49.73
C SER A 1022 34.48 36.12 50.64
N GLU A 1023 33.87 35.08 50.06
CA GLU A 1023 33.15 34.04 50.78
C GLU A 1023 34.06 32.83 51.08
N PRO A 1024 33.82 32.11 52.20
CA PRO A 1024 34.54 30.88 52.47
C PRO A 1024 34.04 29.75 51.55
N LEU A 1025 34.94 28.91 51.06
CA LEU A 1025 34.61 27.78 50.17
C LEU A 1025 35.34 26.50 50.59
N GLN A 1026 34.57 25.45 50.84
CA GLN A 1026 35.11 24.12 51.15
C GLN A 1026 35.47 23.39 49.85
N ILE A 1027 36.74 22.98 49.70
CA ILE A 1027 37.23 22.21 48.55
C ILE A 1027 37.92 20.93 49.05
N GLY A 1028 37.23 19.79 48.94
CA GLY A 1028 37.70 18.54 49.54
C GLY A 1028 37.88 18.71 51.06
N PRO A 1029 39.03 18.33 51.65
CA PRO A 1029 39.29 18.54 53.08
C PRO A 1029 39.73 19.98 53.44
N GLN A 1030 39.99 20.85 52.47
CA GLN A 1030 40.54 22.18 52.69
C GLN A 1030 39.45 23.26 52.65
N LEU A 1031 39.37 24.10 53.69
CA LEU A 1031 38.52 25.29 53.71
C LEU A 1031 39.32 26.50 53.23
N ILE A 1032 38.87 27.15 52.15
CA ILE A 1032 39.34 28.48 51.77
C ILE A 1032 38.60 29.49 52.67
N PRO A 1033 39.30 30.29 53.48
CA PRO A 1033 38.65 31.26 54.36
C PRO A 1033 38.17 32.50 53.59
N ALA A 1034 37.13 33.14 54.12
CA ALA A 1034 36.71 34.48 53.70
C ALA A 1034 37.81 35.50 54.01
N ARG A 1035 38.14 36.37 53.06
CA ARG A 1035 39.27 37.31 53.16
C ARG A 1035 38.89 38.67 52.55
N PRO A 1036 39.27 39.80 53.15
CA PRO A 1036 39.04 41.12 52.53
C PRO A 1036 39.89 41.24 51.26
N THR A 1037 39.35 41.74 50.15
CA THR A 1037 40.00 41.77 48.83
C THR A 1037 39.87 43.12 48.13
N ASN A 1038 40.61 43.29 47.03
CA ASN A 1038 40.51 44.43 46.11
C ASN A 1038 39.58 44.18 44.91
N VAL A 1039 38.77 43.12 44.90
CA VAL A 1039 37.94 42.75 43.74
C VAL A 1039 36.47 42.82 44.05
N ARG A 1040 35.70 43.38 43.11
CA ARG A 1040 34.24 43.26 43.05
C ARG A 1040 33.84 42.59 41.75
N VAL A 1041 32.99 41.57 41.81
CA VAL A 1041 32.41 40.93 40.62
C VAL A 1041 30.94 41.30 40.56
N VAL A 1042 30.47 41.76 39.41
CA VAL A 1042 29.07 42.14 39.16
C VAL A 1042 28.53 41.34 38.00
N ASN A 1043 27.37 40.72 38.16
CA ASN A 1043 26.64 40.13 37.06
C ASN A 1043 26.00 41.26 36.24
N VAL A 1044 26.38 41.38 34.98
CA VAL A 1044 25.97 42.49 34.11
C VAL A 1044 24.46 42.44 33.82
N SER A 1045 23.88 41.24 33.75
CA SER A 1045 22.47 41.05 33.44
C SER A 1045 21.54 41.45 34.59
N THR A 1046 21.92 41.17 35.84
CA THR A 1046 21.10 41.49 37.03
C THR A 1046 21.52 42.80 37.72
N GLY A 1047 22.73 43.29 37.44
CA GLY A 1047 23.35 44.41 38.15
C GLY A 1047 23.75 44.10 39.59
N GLN A 1048 23.65 42.84 40.03
CA GLN A 1048 23.95 42.43 41.40
C GLN A 1048 25.41 42.00 41.55
N GLU A 1049 25.98 42.21 42.74
CA GLU A 1049 27.29 41.68 43.09
C GLU A 1049 27.23 40.15 43.20
N VAL A 1050 28.23 39.48 42.62
CA VAL A 1050 28.38 38.03 42.62
C VAL A 1050 29.32 37.64 43.75
N LYS A 1051 28.90 36.68 44.58
CA LYS A 1051 29.74 36.10 45.62
C LYS A 1051 30.89 35.33 44.98
N PHE A 1052 32.06 35.37 45.59
CA PHE A 1052 33.20 34.59 45.13
C PHE A 1052 34.12 34.20 46.29
N ALA A 1053 34.78 33.06 46.17
CA ALA A 1053 35.91 32.69 47.00
C ALA A 1053 37.22 33.14 46.33
N PHE A 1054 38.18 33.59 47.13
CA PHE A 1054 39.48 34.04 46.65
C PHE A 1054 40.54 33.00 46.98
N LEU A 1055 41.16 32.42 45.94
CA LEU A 1055 42.26 31.49 46.10
C LEU A 1055 43.56 32.16 45.65
N ASP A 1056 44.32 32.63 46.64
CA ASP A 1056 45.68 33.15 46.49
C ASP A 1056 46.63 32.01 46.12
N ARG A 1057 47.10 32.01 44.87
CA ARG A 1057 47.99 30.97 44.33
C ARG A 1057 49.37 31.50 44.02
N ASP A 1058 49.49 32.79 43.76
CA ASP A 1058 50.76 33.42 43.43
C ASP A 1058 51.58 33.80 44.68
N ASN A 1059 50.95 33.75 45.86
CA ASN A 1059 51.52 33.94 47.19
C ASN A 1059 52.16 35.33 47.37
N THR A 1060 51.77 36.32 46.56
CA THR A 1060 52.30 37.69 46.61
C THR A 1060 51.84 38.46 47.85
N ASP A 1061 50.77 37.99 48.48
CA ASP A 1061 50.10 38.58 49.64
C ASP A 1061 50.02 37.64 50.86
N GLY A 1062 50.78 36.54 50.84
CA GLY A 1062 51.00 35.67 52.01
C GLY A 1062 50.30 34.31 51.96
N GLY A 1063 49.58 34.00 50.88
CA GLY A 1063 48.95 32.71 50.62
C GLY A 1063 47.52 32.62 51.16
N VAL A 1064 46.86 31.51 50.84
CA VAL A 1064 45.43 31.22 51.12
C VAL A 1064 44.98 31.49 52.58
N PHE A 1065 45.89 31.43 53.56
CA PHE A 1065 45.59 31.57 54.99
C PHE A 1065 46.10 32.89 55.63
N ALA A 1066 46.57 33.85 54.83
CA ALA A 1066 47.03 35.14 55.36
C ALA A 1066 45.88 36.03 55.86
N ASP A 1067 46.16 36.90 56.83
CA ASP A 1067 45.22 37.84 57.45
C ASP A 1067 45.26 39.25 56.82
N THR A 1068 46.13 39.47 55.85
CA THR A 1068 46.25 40.69 55.04
C THR A 1068 45.16 40.74 53.95
N PRO A 1069 44.75 41.93 53.48
CA PRO A 1069 43.86 42.03 52.32
C PRO A 1069 44.46 41.38 51.07
N ALA A 1070 43.65 40.56 50.38
CA ALA A 1070 44.05 39.87 49.17
C ALA A 1070 43.97 40.77 47.94
N ARG A 1071 44.95 40.64 47.03
CA ARG A 1071 44.99 41.40 45.78
C ARG A 1071 44.96 40.46 44.61
N PHE A 1072 44.07 40.68 43.64
CA PHE A 1072 43.99 39.84 42.45
C PHE A 1072 45.19 40.06 41.53
N THR A 1073 46.16 39.16 41.62
CA THR A 1073 47.42 39.28 40.90
C THR A 1073 47.81 37.99 40.18
N ALA A 1074 48.76 38.18 39.28
CA ALA A 1074 49.52 37.12 38.65
C ALA A 1074 51.01 37.34 38.90
N SER A 1075 51.71 36.23 39.13
CA SER A 1075 53.17 36.20 39.23
C SER A 1075 53.73 35.14 38.29
N PRO A 1076 54.16 35.53 37.08
CA PRO A 1076 54.87 34.63 36.17
C PRO A 1076 56.21 34.13 36.74
N GLU A 1077 56.75 34.83 37.75
CA GLU A 1077 58.02 34.49 38.41
C GLU A 1077 57.85 33.57 39.63
N ALA A 1078 56.61 33.34 40.10
CA ALA A 1078 56.33 32.37 41.14
C ALA A 1078 56.77 30.96 40.72
N THR A 1079 57.02 30.07 41.69
CA THR A 1079 57.45 28.68 41.41
C THR A 1079 56.46 27.69 42.04
N PRO A 1080 55.54 27.10 41.25
CA PRO A 1080 55.32 27.35 39.82
C PRO A 1080 54.65 28.70 39.54
N PRO A 1081 54.76 29.24 38.30
CA PRO A 1081 54.06 30.45 37.87
C PRO A 1081 52.57 30.32 38.10
N ALA A 1082 51.94 31.35 38.67
CA ALA A 1082 50.55 31.26 39.10
C ALA A 1082 49.81 32.60 38.95
N SER A 1083 48.50 32.49 38.77
CA SER A 1083 47.52 33.55 38.93
C SER A 1083 46.56 33.14 40.03
N ASP A 1084 46.07 34.12 40.76
CA ASP A 1084 44.99 33.92 41.72
C ASP A 1084 43.70 33.54 41.00
N TYR A 1085 42.82 32.84 41.72
CA TYR A 1085 41.49 32.48 41.23
C TYR A 1085 40.40 33.20 42.02
N LEU A 1086 39.48 33.80 41.28
CA LEU A 1086 38.17 34.18 41.78
C LEU A 1086 37.21 33.06 41.42
N ILE A 1087 36.74 32.30 42.42
CA ILE A 1087 35.79 31.20 42.21
C ILE A 1087 34.40 31.73 42.50
N LEU A 1088 33.58 31.92 41.47
CA LEU A 1088 32.24 32.48 41.60
C LEU A 1088 31.31 31.48 42.26
N ILE A 1089 30.46 31.99 43.17
CA ILE A 1089 29.44 31.25 43.90
C ILE A 1089 28.10 31.91 43.59
N GLU A 1090 27.20 31.17 42.96
CA GLU A 1090 25.95 31.68 42.43
C GLU A 1090 24.79 30.72 42.73
N PRO A 1091 23.54 31.21 42.69
CA PRO A 1091 22.37 30.34 42.80
C PRO A 1091 22.36 29.26 41.70
N LEU A 1092 22.10 28.00 42.08
CA LEU A 1092 21.99 26.89 41.13
C LEU A 1092 20.52 26.60 40.74
N PRO A 1093 20.28 26.05 39.53
CA PRO A 1093 18.98 25.50 39.16
C PRO A 1093 18.57 24.38 40.13
N GLY A 1094 17.44 24.55 40.83
CA GLY A 1094 16.96 23.60 41.86
C GLY A 1094 17.08 24.09 43.32
N GLY A 1095 17.71 25.27 43.54
CA GLY A 1095 17.83 25.91 44.84
C GLY A 1095 19.18 25.66 45.53
N GLY A 1096 19.62 26.63 46.34
CA GLY A 1096 20.96 26.65 46.96
C GLY A 1096 21.99 27.43 46.15
N GLU A 1097 23.17 27.61 46.73
CA GLU A 1097 24.33 28.27 46.08
C GLU A 1097 25.38 27.22 45.73
N GLY A 1098 26.03 27.39 44.58
CA GLY A 1098 27.11 26.52 44.12
C GLY A 1098 28.10 27.27 43.25
N VAL A 1099 29.20 26.61 42.90
CA VAL A 1099 30.26 27.26 42.12
C VAL A 1099 29.95 27.24 40.62
N THR A 1100 30.41 28.26 39.91
CA THR A 1100 30.19 28.38 38.45
C THR A 1100 31.52 28.51 37.70
N TRP A 1101 32.11 29.69 37.75
CA TRP A 1101 33.30 30.07 37.02
C TRP A 1101 34.51 30.25 37.94
N ARG A 1102 35.71 30.01 37.40
CA ARG A 1102 36.95 30.59 37.90
C ARG A 1102 37.39 31.70 36.96
N ILE A 1103 37.80 32.83 37.54
CA ILE A 1103 38.44 33.93 36.81
C ILE A 1103 39.89 34.02 37.26
N SER A 1104 40.81 34.06 36.30
CA SER A 1104 42.25 34.20 36.49
C SER A 1104 42.84 35.18 35.47
N LEU A 1105 44.13 35.43 35.55
CA LEU A 1105 44.89 36.28 34.62
C LEU A 1105 45.75 35.39 33.70
N ASP A 1106 45.84 35.73 32.41
CA ASP A 1106 46.63 34.97 31.43
C ASP A 1106 48.14 35.20 31.61
N ILE A 1107 48.76 34.38 32.44
CA ILE A 1107 50.20 34.44 32.74
C ILE A 1107 51.11 34.05 31.58
N THR A 1108 50.56 33.61 30.44
CA THR A 1108 51.37 33.34 29.24
C THR A 1108 51.78 34.62 28.51
N GLN A 1109 51.11 35.74 28.81
CA GLN A 1109 51.42 37.04 28.21
C GLN A 1109 52.68 37.65 28.83
N THR A 1110 53.48 38.35 28.01
CA THR A 1110 54.69 39.05 28.46
C THR A 1110 54.50 40.56 28.39
N GLY A 1111 55.19 41.31 29.26
CA GLY A 1111 55.13 42.78 29.28
C GLY A 1111 53.82 43.39 29.79
N ARG A 1112 52.93 42.58 30.37
CA ARG A 1112 51.69 43.04 31.02
C ARG A 1112 51.92 43.36 32.50
N ARG A 1113 51.01 44.11 33.11
CA ARG A 1113 50.99 44.40 34.56
C ARG A 1113 49.78 43.76 35.25
N ASN A 1114 49.86 43.68 36.58
CA ASN A 1114 48.71 43.29 37.40
C ASN A 1114 47.61 44.38 37.40
N PRO A 1115 46.33 43.98 37.56
CA PRO A 1115 45.23 44.92 37.72
C PRO A 1115 45.44 45.85 38.93
N GLN A 1116 45.09 47.13 38.78
CA GLN A 1116 45.20 48.13 39.85
C GLN A 1116 43.86 48.86 40.03
N GLN A 1117 43.71 49.59 41.15
CA GLN A 1117 42.49 50.31 41.46
C GLN A 1117 42.02 51.18 40.28
N GLY A 1118 40.77 50.99 39.86
CA GLY A 1118 40.16 51.68 38.71
C GLY A 1118 40.18 50.90 37.39
N ASP A 1119 40.92 49.79 37.30
CA ASP A 1119 40.81 48.86 36.17
C ASP A 1119 39.50 48.06 36.28
N VAL A 1120 38.84 47.87 35.13
CA VAL A 1120 37.57 47.15 35.02
C VAL A 1120 37.62 46.19 33.84
N ALA A 1121 37.39 44.90 34.08
CA ALA A 1121 37.25 43.89 33.05
C ALA A 1121 35.78 43.63 32.73
N THR A 1122 35.47 43.53 31.44
CA THR A 1122 34.20 42.97 30.97
C THR A 1122 34.46 41.53 30.51
N LEU A 1123 33.64 40.60 30.98
CA LEU A 1123 33.67 39.18 30.63
C LEU A 1123 32.36 38.84 29.93
N VAL A 1124 32.44 38.73 28.61
CA VAL A 1124 31.30 38.37 27.76
C VAL A 1124 31.31 36.87 27.53
N THR A 1125 30.14 36.25 27.58
CA THR A 1125 29.95 34.83 27.29
C THR A 1125 29.16 34.62 26.01
N ARG A 1126 29.57 33.65 25.22
CA ARG A 1126 28.74 33.02 24.20
C ARG A 1126 27.77 32.05 24.88
N LYS A 1127 26.53 32.00 24.42
CA LYS A 1127 25.40 31.32 25.07
C LYS A 1127 24.56 30.57 24.01
N PRO A 1128 24.16 29.31 24.27
CA PRO A 1128 23.23 28.57 23.42
C PRO A 1128 21.84 29.24 23.42
N PHE A 1129 20.86 28.70 22.67
CA PHE A 1129 19.46 29.11 22.85
C PHE A 1129 18.94 28.57 24.19
N LEU A 1130 18.34 29.42 25.00
CA LEU A 1130 17.81 29.11 26.32
C LEU A 1130 16.31 29.38 26.37
N SER A 1131 15.63 28.84 27.38
CA SER A 1131 14.21 29.02 27.62
C SER A 1131 13.77 30.47 27.83
N THR A 1132 14.73 31.37 28.10
CA THR A 1132 14.50 32.82 28.23
C THR A 1132 14.55 33.58 26.90
N ASP A 1133 15.02 32.96 25.82
CA ASP A 1133 15.19 33.61 24.52
C ASP A 1133 13.91 33.54 23.69
N VAL A 1134 13.57 34.67 23.05
CA VAL A 1134 12.43 34.78 22.13
C VAL A 1134 12.85 35.56 20.90
N PHE A 1135 12.54 35.02 19.73
CA PHE A 1135 12.68 35.69 18.44
C PHE A 1135 11.29 35.95 17.87
N GLU A 1136 11.07 37.15 17.35
CA GLU A 1136 9.83 37.49 16.66
C GLU A 1136 10.18 38.23 15.37
N PHE A 1137 9.49 37.93 14.28
CA PHE A 1137 9.73 38.56 12.98
C PHE A 1137 8.46 38.65 12.17
N THR A 1138 8.42 39.63 11.27
CA THR A 1138 7.32 39.82 10.31
C THR A 1138 7.77 39.40 8.92
N ALA A 1139 6.96 38.60 8.23
CA ALA A 1139 7.18 38.26 6.83
C ALA A 1139 6.70 39.39 5.90
N ARG A 1140 7.47 39.64 4.84
CA ARG A 1140 7.11 40.52 3.73
C ARG A 1140 7.00 39.69 2.46
N GLY A 1141 5.84 39.75 1.82
CA GLY A 1141 5.57 39.05 0.56
C GLY A 1141 6.42 39.60 -0.59
N PRO A 1142 6.46 38.91 -1.75
CA PRO A 1142 7.16 39.39 -2.92
C PRO A 1142 6.54 40.68 -3.46
N THR A 1143 7.37 41.57 -4.01
CA THR A 1143 6.94 42.89 -4.51
C THR A 1143 7.59 43.22 -5.86
N VAL A 1144 7.20 44.36 -6.44
CA VAL A 1144 7.76 44.86 -7.69
C VAL A 1144 8.34 46.26 -7.51
N ASP A 1145 9.60 46.41 -7.85
CA ASP A 1145 10.25 47.71 -8.00
C ASP A 1145 10.00 48.27 -9.40
N ARG A 1146 9.18 49.33 -9.48
CA ARG A 1146 8.77 49.96 -10.74
C ARG A 1146 9.93 50.64 -11.49
N GLU A 1147 10.91 51.19 -10.80
CA GLU A 1147 12.06 51.83 -11.45
C GLU A 1147 13.00 50.78 -12.02
N LYS A 1148 13.23 49.69 -11.28
CA LYS A 1148 13.93 48.51 -11.80
C LYS A 1148 13.19 47.91 -12.99
N ALA A 1149 11.87 47.75 -12.92
CA ALA A 1149 11.05 47.26 -14.04
C ALA A 1149 11.24 48.10 -15.31
N ARG A 1150 11.25 49.44 -15.19
CA ARG A 1150 11.48 50.36 -16.32
C ARG A 1150 12.84 50.14 -16.97
N SER A 1151 13.89 49.92 -16.18
CA SER A 1151 15.24 49.64 -16.69
C SER A 1151 15.36 48.30 -17.44
N LEU A 1152 14.42 47.37 -17.21
CA LEU A 1152 14.45 46.01 -17.75
C LEU A 1152 13.56 45.83 -19.00
N LEU A 1153 12.86 46.86 -19.47
CA LEU A 1153 12.01 46.80 -20.67
C LEU A 1153 12.77 46.34 -21.93
N ASP A 1154 14.07 46.60 -22.01
CA ASP A 1154 14.90 46.16 -23.14
C ASP A 1154 15.18 44.66 -23.17
N GLN A 1155 14.91 43.94 -22.07
CA GLN A 1155 15.06 42.48 -22.01
C GLN A 1155 13.86 41.73 -22.58
N ILE A 1156 12.76 42.42 -22.89
CA ILE A 1156 11.58 41.83 -23.51
C ILE A 1156 11.98 41.25 -24.87
N ARG A 1157 11.66 39.97 -25.06
CA ARG A 1157 12.01 39.22 -26.27
C ARG A 1157 10.93 38.20 -26.60
N VAL A 1158 10.90 37.81 -27.88
CA VAL A 1158 10.02 36.77 -28.42
C VAL A 1158 10.83 35.49 -28.58
N VAL A 1159 10.33 34.35 -28.10
CA VAL A 1159 11.00 33.05 -28.17
C VAL A 1159 10.00 31.98 -28.63
N PRO A 1160 10.33 31.13 -29.61
CA PRO A 1160 11.53 31.20 -30.45
C PRO A 1160 11.43 32.36 -31.45
N ASN A 1161 12.57 32.92 -31.84
CA ASN A 1161 12.65 33.93 -32.89
C ASN A 1161 13.93 33.73 -33.72
N PRO A 1162 13.83 33.20 -34.96
CA PRO A 1162 12.60 32.86 -35.66
C PRO A 1162 11.91 31.61 -35.09
N TYR A 1163 10.59 31.54 -35.22
CA TYR A 1163 9.83 30.30 -35.10
C TYR A 1163 9.96 29.51 -36.41
N ILE A 1164 10.32 28.22 -36.36
CA ILE A 1164 10.58 27.39 -37.55
C ILE A 1164 9.75 26.11 -37.46
N ALA A 1165 8.68 25.99 -38.25
CA ALA A 1165 7.80 24.81 -38.36
C ALA A 1165 7.15 24.30 -37.06
N THR A 1166 7.94 23.81 -36.10
CA THR A 1166 7.59 23.35 -34.75
C THR A 1166 8.66 23.81 -33.74
N ASN A 1167 8.37 23.76 -32.45
CA ASN A 1167 9.34 24.07 -31.41
C ASN A 1167 9.10 23.23 -30.15
N ARG A 1168 10.15 23.03 -29.35
CA ARG A 1168 10.14 22.28 -28.08
C ARG A 1168 9.23 22.82 -26.97
N PHE A 1169 8.56 23.97 -27.18
CA PHE A 1169 7.54 24.48 -26.25
C PHE A 1169 6.15 23.93 -26.57
N GLU A 1170 5.98 23.35 -27.76
CA GLU A 1170 4.72 22.82 -28.23
C GLU A 1170 4.49 21.46 -27.60
N GLN A 1171 3.30 21.26 -27.05
CA GLN A 1171 2.90 19.96 -26.53
C GLN A 1171 2.64 18.99 -27.69
N GLN A 1172 2.78 17.68 -27.42
CA GLN A 1172 2.30 16.67 -28.35
C GLN A 1172 0.82 16.90 -28.68
N ASN A 1173 0.46 16.68 -29.94
CA ASN A 1173 -0.92 16.85 -30.39
C ASN A 1173 -1.80 15.74 -29.77
N PRO A 1174 -2.81 16.07 -28.95
CA PRO A 1174 -3.66 15.05 -28.36
C PRO A 1174 -4.64 14.42 -29.36
N PHE A 1175 -4.78 14.97 -30.57
CA PHE A 1175 -5.72 14.52 -31.59
C PHE A 1175 -5.04 13.73 -32.72
N ALA A 1176 -5.75 12.71 -33.23
CA ALA A 1176 -5.28 11.83 -34.32
C ALA A 1176 -5.01 12.55 -35.66
N THR A 1177 -5.52 13.77 -35.85
CA THR A 1177 -5.24 14.59 -37.05
C THR A 1177 -5.08 16.07 -36.69
N GLY A 1178 -4.34 16.81 -37.53
CA GLY A 1178 -4.12 18.25 -37.36
C GLY A 1178 -2.70 18.61 -36.90
N ARG A 1179 -2.43 19.91 -36.78
CA ARG A 1179 -1.22 20.41 -36.12
C ARG A 1179 -1.55 20.59 -34.65
N GLY A 1180 -0.72 20.06 -33.76
CA GLY A 1180 -0.85 20.27 -32.32
C GLY A 1180 -0.77 21.74 -31.93
N PRO A 1181 -1.01 22.08 -30.65
CA PRO A 1181 -1.01 23.46 -30.16
C PRO A 1181 0.36 24.12 -30.38
N ARG A 1182 0.36 25.22 -31.14
CA ARG A 1182 1.57 25.99 -31.49
C ARG A 1182 1.78 27.12 -30.50
N ALA A 1183 3.03 27.45 -30.19
CA ALA A 1183 3.32 28.46 -29.18
C ALA A 1183 4.54 29.35 -29.50
N ILE A 1184 4.35 30.66 -29.32
CA ILE A 1184 5.41 31.68 -29.22
C ILE A 1184 5.23 32.43 -27.90
N HIS A 1185 6.33 32.68 -27.18
CA HIS A 1185 6.32 33.32 -25.87
C HIS A 1185 6.92 34.73 -25.94
N PHE A 1186 6.26 35.70 -25.31
CA PHE A 1186 6.81 37.00 -24.96
C PHE A 1186 7.29 36.94 -23.51
N ILE A 1187 8.59 37.07 -23.28
CA ILE A 1187 9.20 36.86 -21.95
C ILE A 1187 9.81 38.15 -21.37
N HIS A 1188 10.03 38.16 -20.05
CA HIS A 1188 10.47 39.33 -19.27
C HIS A 1188 9.48 40.51 -19.30
N LEU A 1189 8.19 40.22 -19.43
CA LEU A 1189 7.18 41.25 -19.42
C LEU A 1189 7.06 41.89 -18.02
N PRO A 1190 6.72 43.18 -17.94
CA PRO A 1190 6.34 43.81 -16.70
C PRO A 1190 5.06 43.17 -16.10
N PRO A 1191 4.74 43.44 -14.82
CA PRO A 1191 3.65 42.77 -14.13
C PRO A 1191 2.29 42.94 -14.80
N GLN A 1192 2.09 44.05 -15.50
CA GLN A 1192 0.98 44.26 -16.43
C GLN A 1192 1.51 44.71 -17.79
N ALA A 1193 1.06 44.05 -18.84
CA ALA A 1193 1.49 44.37 -20.21
C ALA A 1193 0.38 44.09 -21.21
N THR A 1194 0.24 44.97 -22.20
CA THR A 1194 -0.56 44.72 -23.41
C THR A 1194 0.38 44.54 -24.58
N VAL A 1195 0.35 43.36 -25.20
CA VAL A 1195 1.15 43.01 -26.38
C VAL A 1195 0.27 43.05 -27.62
N ARG A 1196 0.57 43.93 -28.56
CA ARG A 1196 -0.13 44.06 -29.85
C ARG A 1196 0.77 43.57 -30.96
N ILE A 1197 0.24 42.66 -31.78
CA ILE A 1197 0.99 42.01 -32.87
C ILE A 1197 0.48 42.54 -34.20
N PHE A 1198 1.40 42.96 -35.08
CA PHE A 1198 1.09 43.54 -36.38
C PHE A 1198 1.85 42.84 -37.51
N THR A 1199 1.26 42.84 -38.71
CA THR A 1199 1.99 42.54 -39.95
C THR A 1199 2.97 43.69 -40.26
N ILE A 1200 3.94 43.45 -41.16
CA ILE A 1200 4.85 44.51 -41.62
C ILE A 1200 4.15 45.70 -42.33
N SER A 1201 2.92 45.49 -42.82
CA SER A 1201 2.06 46.54 -43.38
C SER A 1201 1.29 47.34 -42.32
N GLY A 1202 1.45 47.02 -41.03
CA GLY A 1202 0.79 47.70 -39.92
C GLY A 1202 -0.63 47.22 -39.61
N ARG A 1203 -1.07 46.08 -40.16
CA ARG A 1203 -2.39 45.50 -39.82
C ARG A 1203 -2.30 44.76 -38.49
N LEU A 1204 -3.19 45.06 -37.56
CA LEU A 1204 -3.31 44.35 -36.29
C LEU A 1204 -3.75 42.90 -36.53
N VAL A 1205 -3.04 41.97 -35.90
CA VAL A 1205 -3.23 40.52 -36.02
C VAL A 1205 -3.94 39.97 -34.77
N ARG A 1206 -3.43 40.34 -33.60
CA ARG A 1206 -3.90 39.89 -32.29
C ARG A 1206 -3.51 40.90 -31.21
N THR A 1207 -4.36 41.06 -30.20
CA THR A 1207 -3.99 41.73 -28.94
C THR A 1207 -3.99 40.72 -27.81
N LEU A 1208 -2.92 40.72 -27.00
CA LEU A 1208 -2.74 39.85 -25.84
C LEU A 1208 -2.53 40.70 -24.60
N HIS A 1209 -3.01 40.20 -23.46
CA HIS A 1209 -2.99 40.91 -22.20
C HIS A 1209 -2.39 40.04 -21.11
N LEU A 1210 -1.35 40.53 -20.44
CA LEU A 1210 -0.80 39.95 -19.22
C LEU A 1210 -1.37 40.71 -18.01
N ASN A 1211 -2.09 39.99 -17.15
CA ASN A 1211 -2.64 40.47 -15.87
C ASN A 1211 -3.47 41.77 -15.95
N GLN A 1212 -4.22 41.96 -17.04
CA GLN A 1212 -5.01 43.18 -17.26
C GLN A 1212 -6.10 43.36 -16.21
N GLY A 1213 -6.23 44.58 -15.68
CA GLY A 1213 -7.29 44.96 -14.74
C GLY A 1213 -7.03 44.60 -13.27
N ALA A 1214 -5.88 43.98 -12.95
CA ALA A 1214 -5.44 43.76 -11.58
C ALA A 1214 -5.05 45.09 -10.92
N ASN A 1215 -6.04 45.87 -10.48
CA ASN A 1215 -5.82 47.28 -10.14
C ASN A 1215 -4.95 47.51 -8.89
N ASP A 1216 -4.77 46.53 -8.00
CA ASP A 1216 -3.81 46.55 -6.88
C ASP A 1216 -3.56 45.11 -6.39
N GLY A 1217 -2.29 44.73 -6.19
CA GLY A 1217 -1.88 43.43 -5.61
C GLY A 1217 -1.98 42.24 -6.56
N LEU A 1218 -0.92 41.98 -7.34
CA LEU A 1218 -0.77 40.67 -7.99
C LEU A 1218 -0.40 39.63 -6.93
N ASP A 1219 -0.92 38.42 -7.08
CA ASP A 1219 -0.48 37.29 -6.26
C ASP A 1219 0.97 36.92 -6.61
N ALA A 1220 1.63 36.26 -5.67
CA ALA A 1220 3.03 35.87 -5.81
C ALA A 1220 3.28 35.00 -7.05
N ALA A 1221 2.33 34.12 -7.40
CA ALA A 1221 2.43 33.27 -8.59
C ALA A 1221 2.47 34.10 -9.89
N SER A 1222 1.62 35.13 -10.02
CA SER A 1222 1.66 36.04 -11.19
C SER A 1222 2.96 36.85 -11.25
N LEU A 1223 3.54 37.21 -10.11
CA LEU A 1223 4.82 37.92 -10.05
C LEU A 1223 6.00 37.06 -10.48
N LEU A 1224 5.93 35.75 -10.27
CA LEU A 1224 6.92 34.79 -10.76
C LEU A 1224 6.79 34.50 -12.26
N ASN A 1225 5.71 34.94 -12.92
CA ASN A 1225 5.47 34.67 -14.34
C ASN A 1225 5.47 35.94 -15.20
N GLY A 1226 6.63 36.30 -15.74
CA GLY A 1226 6.80 37.36 -16.73
C GLY A 1226 6.61 36.92 -18.18
N THR A 1227 5.88 35.83 -18.43
CA THR A 1227 5.69 35.25 -19.77
C THR A 1227 4.24 35.33 -20.23
N LEU A 1228 4.03 35.73 -21.49
CA LEU A 1228 2.75 35.73 -22.17
C LEU A 1228 2.82 34.86 -23.43
N VAL A 1229 1.91 33.90 -23.55
CA VAL A 1229 1.88 32.92 -24.65
C VAL A 1229 0.95 33.38 -25.77
N TRP A 1230 1.36 33.15 -27.01
CA TRP A 1230 0.55 33.32 -28.21
C TRP A 1230 0.45 31.99 -28.97
N ASP A 1231 -0.78 31.60 -29.31
CA ASP A 1231 -1.18 30.38 -30.03
C ASP A 1231 -1.00 30.46 -31.57
N LEU A 1232 -0.42 31.56 -32.07
CA LEU A 1232 -0.30 31.87 -33.51
C LEU A 1232 -1.66 32.01 -34.22
N LEU A 1233 -2.74 32.28 -33.48
CA LEU A 1233 -4.05 32.59 -34.05
C LEU A 1233 -4.29 34.10 -34.12
N THR A 1234 -5.05 34.53 -35.13
CA THR A 1234 -5.57 35.90 -35.23
C THR A 1234 -6.67 36.14 -34.20
N GLU A 1235 -7.15 37.38 -34.09
CA GLU A 1235 -8.35 37.72 -33.30
C GLU A 1235 -9.59 36.89 -33.71
N ASP A 1236 -9.68 36.54 -35.01
CA ASP A 1236 -10.77 35.74 -35.59
C ASP A 1236 -10.56 34.22 -35.47
N GLY A 1237 -9.50 33.76 -34.78
CA GLY A 1237 -9.20 32.34 -34.59
C GLY A 1237 -8.58 31.64 -35.81
N LEU A 1238 -8.01 32.39 -36.76
CA LEU A 1238 -7.36 31.84 -37.97
C LEU A 1238 -5.85 31.72 -37.78
N GLU A 1239 -5.24 30.68 -38.35
CA GLU A 1239 -3.77 30.56 -38.38
C GLU A 1239 -3.11 31.73 -39.12
N VAL A 1240 -2.04 32.27 -38.54
CA VAL A 1240 -1.24 33.32 -39.19
C VAL A 1240 -0.32 32.78 -40.29
N SER A 1241 -0.08 33.57 -41.33
CA SER A 1241 0.85 33.23 -42.42
C SER A 1241 2.32 33.31 -42.00
N TYR A 1242 3.19 32.55 -42.67
CA TYR A 1242 4.64 32.69 -42.51
C TYR A 1242 5.10 34.10 -42.95
N GLY A 1243 6.03 34.71 -42.21
CA GLY A 1243 6.48 36.07 -42.47
C GLY A 1243 7.07 36.77 -41.25
N VAL A 1244 7.40 38.06 -41.41
CA VAL A 1244 7.92 38.93 -40.35
C VAL A 1244 6.79 39.75 -39.73
N TYR A 1245 6.73 39.77 -38.41
CA TYR A 1245 5.75 40.47 -37.60
C TYR A 1245 6.43 41.52 -36.71
N LEU A 1246 5.68 42.57 -36.40
CA LEU A 1246 6.03 43.62 -35.44
C LEU A 1246 5.23 43.40 -34.16
N TYR A 1247 5.84 43.63 -33.00
CA TYR A 1247 5.10 43.67 -31.74
C TYR A 1247 5.33 45.00 -31.02
N HIS A 1248 4.30 45.45 -30.32
CA HIS A 1248 4.31 46.59 -29.41
C HIS A 1248 3.85 46.14 -28.03
N VAL A 1249 4.66 46.39 -27.02
CA VAL A 1249 4.33 46.15 -25.61
C VAL A 1249 4.12 47.49 -24.94
N GLU A 1250 2.97 47.63 -24.30
CA GLU A 1250 2.61 48.77 -23.46
C GLU A 1250 2.41 48.30 -22.02
N ALA A 1251 3.20 48.83 -21.09
CA ALA A 1251 3.14 48.51 -19.66
C ALA A 1251 2.73 49.76 -18.85
N PRO A 1252 1.50 49.80 -18.31
CA PRO A 1252 0.99 50.97 -17.59
C PRO A 1252 1.91 51.45 -16.46
N GLY A 1253 2.28 52.73 -16.48
CA GLY A 1253 3.14 53.35 -15.47
C GLY A 1253 4.64 52.97 -15.51
N ILE A 1254 5.03 52.02 -16.37
CA ILE A 1254 6.41 51.53 -16.50
C ILE A 1254 7.04 52.07 -17.80
N GLY A 1255 6.43 51.82 -18.96
CA GLY A 1255 6.89 52.30 -20.27
C GLY A 1255 6.40 51.44 -21.45
N GLU A 1256 7.02 51.61 -22.61
CA GLU A 1256 6.68 50.89 -23.85
C GLU A 1256 7.91 50.30 -24.54
N LYS A 1257 7.72 49.21 -25.29
CA LYS A 1257 8.75 48.53 -26.08
C LYS A 1257 8.20 48.06 -27.42
N THR A 1258 9.00 48.13 -28.48
CA THR A 1258 8.67 47.54 -29.79
C THR A 1258 9.78 46.60 -30.25
N GLY A 1259 9.43 45.61 -31.07
CA GLY A 1259 10.40 44.73 -31.73
C GLY A 1259 9.80 43.96 -32.90
N THR A 1260 10.59 43.03 -33.46
CA THR A 1260 10.21 42.19 -34.59
C THR A 1260 10.52 40.72 -34.35
N PHE A 1261 9.73 39.83 -34.94
CA PHE A 1261 10.01 38.40 -34.98
C PHE A 1261 9.56 37.77 -36.30
N ALA A 1262 10.07 36.58 -36.61
CA ALA A 1262 9.76 35.88 -37.86
C ALA A 1262 9.16 34.49 -37.61
N ILE A 1263 8.23 34.10 -38.47
CA ILE A 1263 7.62 32.76 -38.54
C ILE A 1263 7.99 32.15 -39.89
N ILE A 1264 8.65 31.00 -39.89
CA ILE A 1264 9.19 30.29 -41.06
C ILE A 1264 8.52 28.91 -41.15
N LYS A 1265 8.18 28.48 -42.38
CA LYS A 1265 7.69 27.12 -42.66
C LYS A 1265 8.84 26.20 -43.01
#